data_AF-A0A7C6XI81-F1
#
_entry.id   AF-A0A7C6XI81-F1
#
_cell.length_a   1.000
_cell.length_b   1.000
_cell.length_c   1.000
_cell.angle_alpha   90.00
_cell.angle_beta   90.00
_cell.angle_gamma   90.00
#
_symmetry.space_group_name_H-M   'P 1'
#
loop_
_entity.id
_entity.type
_entity.pdbx_description
1 polymer ?
#
loop_
_entity_poly.entity_id
_entity_poly.type
_entity_poly.pdbx_seq_one_letter_code
_entity_poly.pdbx_strand_id
1 'polypeptide(L)'
;MNKVFRTSLCALLLGLALLPGAAYAQDRDGDGLPDEIEVKLGTDPDRSEELQLLIDDKARGAGDANIRADGKAPDIDKVFFAHAGGDRYVWKITFHDDYPATGTILHLYTDLDDDRSTGRQDTEWARGVDVMYSFVDAQSDPRILNPAARVSPAIPVRAIVQGNAVYICDDVKMRVVEGKTQFRMHILSHLRNPATDSDTTEWIMVKVPLNPDRTPPELPYPRPEGFDSITLPDFAQLAYSLWQDRRTVRLRPRDAEVTGYTLLMSDDFDGQGDPGEAVTWKCPRDGSYFIGLILRDATATVEGLDVWVGERKVGTLVGSSRAGREVLHYTERPVRLSKGQTIRVATAKHSGPVRFHSVCLLGEKPKVPSLAISNLTAWHLPDEPGERPGRVMIAFTTNRPATASARYTSTGSGAPRQEGTLDEGRGAVNNHYLMLPPELRAPGYRLEIRCEEPRQEEYEAQSATATYTLWRDPERHRAEHGIRTPARETPMRIPLSVQEPTDRARAVWPVTSGVPLPEGLLRDTHHCRLLDAGGQSVPAQFQALAWWPASGTVKWLQLSFLASTTPGKSASYTLECGLPGSPAPSPIRVTASRPPAGEDVVGQVALPVTVNTGPLELTLGAGGFAPFAQVTLNGKRVGSAPAGEGGFEIIDEKGTVYSSALAPPDQVLIEEQGPVRAVLFVRGKLVNRDGEGFMRYLCRMHFHAGRPAVQAHFTLENDVTTPEMTRFRGLRARVPAQLAGSRVVCGAEEGPIPLRLGGRLLQDRDDHFTADGREGRRAGGWILASSAEGVLAVAVRDFWQLYPKAIGADERGIVVDLLPELPRDVYAGASEDDINKLYFWCDEGRYKIRTGVRVTTELAVDFAPEVQDGRYLSGAHWQHPLFAACTPQWYCASGAFGPMVPRAKGKFEVYERKLDEAFAKFLARCETVREYGFLNYGDWFGERRWNWGNVEYDTQWALAANFARIGNLEMLWRAEQAERHSADVDTIHAAANPGLVGQVYTHCIGHTGGYFPDTWKGMRGFNRGPRDSGHTWAQGHFILYALTGERRFLETGRKIADRFALSTTDFRYYAERNAGWPLIGLTGAYNVEGNPAYLNAARLIADSVLWTQHPERGGWGHFLDPNECKHQPRCWGCKPFMTGVLLHGLKMYDRAQPREEIKNVIRRNADFLWRETYVPAHAGFAYSECKTFITRGQNWTISLVGDGLAYGCLLDPGRKNRALLEQATAAFMHRSSISDFGKGFTQGTCFLPAMLHDLDALGLTEIPPPAEEGAKP
;
A
#
# COMPACT_ATOMS: atom_id res chain seq x y z
N MET A 1 25.33 29.50 -43.46
CA MET A 1 25.43 30.02 -44.86
C MET A 1 24.39 29.29 -45.70
N ASN A 2 23.63 29.86 -46.63
CA ASN A 2 23.32 31.22 -47.01
C ASN A 2 22.15 31.07 -48.02
N LYS A 3 21.14 31.93 -47.92
CA LYS A 3 20.27 32.35 -49.03
C LYS A 3 19.45 31.28 -49.79
N VAL A 4 18.18 31.16 -49.42
CA VAL A 4 17.11 31.49 -50.38
C VAL A 4 16.19 32.51 -49.71
N PHE A 5 16.10 33.67 -50.34
CA PHE A 5 15.46 34.90 -49.89
C PHE A 5 14.34 35.19 -50.89
N ARG A 6 13.26 35.82 -50.41
CA ARG A 6 12.26 36.62 -51.15
C ARG A 6 11.04 35.92 -51.74
N THR A 7 9.98 35.85 -50.93
CA THR A 7 8.67 36.48 -51.22
C THR A 7 7.87 36.57 -49.92
N SER A 8 8.00 37.68 -49.20
CA SER A 8 7.06 38.19 -48.18
C SER A 8 7.58 39.56 -47.71
N LEU A 9 7.36 40.59 -48.52
CA LEU A 9 7.64 41.98 -48.20
C LEU A 9 6.34 42.76 -48.40
N CYS A 10 5.48 42.75 -47.37
CA CYS A 10 4.41 43.75 -47.10
C CYS A 10 3.57 43.34 -45.86
N ALA A 11 4.17 43.31 -44.65
CA ALA A 11 3.43 43.36 -43.37
C ALA A 11 4.38 43.48 -42.15
N LEU A 12 5.41 44.33 -42.21
CA LEU A 12 6.33 44.54 -41.08
C LEU A 12 6.81 45.99 -41.04
N LEU A 13 5.88 46.92 -40.76
CA LEU A 13 6.15 48.32 -40.43
C LEU A 13 4.98 48.97 -39.66
N LEU A 14 4.52 48.31 -38.58
CA LEU A 14 3.67 48.89 -37.53
C LEU A 14 3.80 48.06 -36.25
N GLY A 15 5.04 47.90 -35.80
CA GLY A 15 5.42 47.24 -34.55
C GLY A 15 6.17 48.23 -33.66
N LEU A 16 5.44 49.15 -33.05
CA LEU A 16 5.80 49.92 -31.84
C LEU A 16 4.59 50.79 -31.48
N ALA A 17 4.16 50.70 -30.22
CA ALA A 17 2.98 51.30 -29.58
C ALA A 17 1.65 50.53 -29.69
N LEU A 18 1.53 49.42 -28.95
CA LEU A 18 0.35 49.19 -28.11
C LEU A 18 0.85 48.58 -26.79
N LEU A 19 0.86 49.40 -25.75
CA LEU A 19 0.84 48.97 -24.35
C LEU A 19 -0.32 47.96 -24.16
N PRO A 20 -0.29 47.06 -23.16
CA PRO A 20 -1.51 46.39 -22.72
C PRO A 20 -2.38 47.46 -22.04
N GLY A 21 -3.11 48.24 -22.83
CA GLY A 21 -4.25 48.97 -22.33
C GLY A 21 -5.27 47.93 -21.90
N ALA A 22 -5.72 48.02 -20.65
CA ALA A 22 -6.93 47.33 -20.21
C ALA A 22 -7.99 47.53 -21.30
N ALA A 23 -8.40 46.44 -21.96
CA ALA A 23 -9.64 46.46 -22.70
C ALA A 23 -10.69 46.81 -21.64
N TYR A 24 -11.25 48.02 -21.69
CA TYR A 24 -12.43 48.34 -20.90
C TYR A 24 -13.45 47.27 -21.26
N ALA A 25 -13.80 46.43 -20.28
CA ALA A 25 -14.86 45.46 -20.47
C ALA A 25 -16.11 46.28 -20.80
N GLN A 26 -16.65 46.08 -21.99
CA GLN A 26 -17.79 46.84 -22.48
C GLN A 26 -18.97 46.52 -21.57
N ASP A 27 -19.65 47.54 -21.07
CA ASP A 27 -20.87 47.48 -20.25
C ASP A 27 -21.85 48.40 -20.96
N ARG A 28 -22.66 47.82 -21.85
CA ARG A 28 -23.49 48.53 -22.83
C ARG A 28 -24.68 49.23 -22.19
N ASP A 29 -25.23 48.68 -21.13
CA ASP A 29 -26.39 49.22 -20.43
C ASP A 29 -26.03 50.01 -19.16
N GLY A 30 -24.76 49.96 -18.75
CA GLY A 30 -24.18 50.77 -17.68
C GLY A 30 -24.55 50.32 -16.29
N ASP A 31 -24.93 49.05 -16.10
CA ASP A 31 -25.39 48.51 -14.82
C ASP A 31 -24.25 48.07 -13.88
N GLY A 32 -23.01 48.06 -14.38
CA GLY A 32 -21.82 47.65 -13.65
C GLY A 32 -21.51 46.15 -13.74
N LEU A 33 -22.20 45.41 -14.60
CA LEU A 33 -21.87 44.07 -15.08
C LEU A 33 -21.25 44.21 -16.48
N PRO A 34 -20.04 43.67 -16.71
CA PRO A 34 -19.51 43.66 -18.07
C PRO A 34 -20.34 42.77 -19.00
N ASP A 35 -20.57 43.17 -20.25
CA ASP A 35 -21.33 42.42 -21.26
C ASP A 35 -20.85 40.96 -21.37
N GLU A 36 -19.53 40.73 -21.29
CA GLU A 36 -18.96 39.39 -21.39
C GLU A 36 -19.28 38.50 -20.18
N ILE A 37 -19.54 39.11 -19.04
CA ILE A 37 -19.97 38.46 -17.81
C ILE A 37 -21.46 38.20 -17.90
N GLU A 38 -22.25 39.17 -18.33
CA GLU A 38 -23.69 39.01 -18.51
C GLU A 38 -24.04 37.87 -19.46
N VAL A 39 -23.39 37.80 -20.63
CA VAL A 39 -23.58 36.70 -21.59
C VAL A 39 -23.28 35.34 -20.97
N LYS A 40 -22.25 35.23 -20.12
CA LYS A 40 -21.87 33.97 -19.45
C LYS A 40 -22.78 33.65 -18.25
N LEU A 41 -23.29 34.67 -17.55
CA LEU A 41 -24.28 34.52 -16.48
C LEU A 41 -25.70 34.28 -17.02
N GLY A 42 -25.91 34.49 -18.32
CA GLY A 42 -27.21 34.38 -18.97
C GLY A 42 -28.12 35.57 -18.67
N THR A 43 -27.57 36.76 -18.46
CA THR A 43 -28.33 38.02 -18.38
C THR A 43 -28.26 38.80 -19.70
N ASP A 44 -29.00 39.91 -19.80
CA ASP A 44 -29.27 40.59 -21.08
C ASP A 44 -28.37 41.82 -21.22
N PRO A 45 -27.30 41.76 -22.03
CA PRO A 45 -26.28 42.82 -22.09
C PRO A 45 -26.74 44.13 -22.77
N ASP A 46 -28.01 44.17 -23.18
CA ASP A 46 -28.65 45.36 -23.72
C ASP A 46 -29.67 45.95 -22.72
N ARG A 47 -29.79 45.38 -21.51
CA ARG A 47 -30.81 45.77 -20.53
C ARG A 47 -30.35 45.57 -19.08
N SER A 48 -30.10 46.71 -18.44
CA SER A 48 -29.59 46.81 -17.06
C SER A 48 -30.30 45.90 -16.04
N GLU A 49 -29.49 45.20 -15.24
CA GLU A 49 -29.83 44.68 -13.92
C GLU A 49 -29.89 45.81 -12.89
N GLU A 50 -31.01 45.96 -12.20
CA GLU A 50 -31.11 46.89 -11.07
C GLU A 50 -30.36 46.34 -9.83
N LEU A 51 -29.02 46.37 -9.86
CA LEU A 51 -28.15 45.92 -8.76
C LEU A 51 -28.37 46.78 -7.50
N GLN A 52 -29.09 46.22 -6.53
CA GLN A 52 -29.29 46.83 -5.22
C GLN A 52 -28.09 46.53 -4.33
N LEU A 53 -27.45 47.57 -3.80
CA LEU A 53 -26.41 47.46 -2.80
C LEU A 53 -27.02 46.96 -1.47
N LEU A 54 -26.61 45.76 -1.05
CA LEU A 54 -27.05 45.11 0.19
C LEU A 54 -26.12 45.39 1.37
N ILE A 55 -24.81 45.32 1.12
CA ILE A 55 -23.74 45.49 2.12
C ILE A 55 -22.69 46.43 1.52
N ASP A 56 -22.24 47.39 2.33
CA ASP A 56 -21.18 48.34 2.00
C ASP A 56 -20.33 48.49 3.26
N ASP A 57 -19.24 47.72 3.34
CA ASP A 57 -18.45 47.60 4.56
C ASP A 57 -17.65 48.89 4.85
N LYS A 58 -17.39 49.71 3.82
CA LYS A 58 -16.78 51.06 3.82
C LYS A 58 -15.42 51.19 4.53
N ALA A 59 -14.96 50.17 5.23
CA ALA A 59 -13.76 50.17 6.05
C ALA A 59 -12.92 48.95 5.69
N ARG A 60 -11.78 49.19 5.04
CA ARG A 60 -10.75 48.16 4.90
C ARG A 60 -10.32 47.70 6.30
N GLY A 61 -10.25 46.40 6.54
CA GLY A 61 -9.88 45.84 7.84
C GLY A 61 -8.71 46.58 8.51
N ALA A 62 -8.87 46.98 9.77
CA ALA A 62 -7.88 47.81 10.47
C ALA A 62 -6.53 47.07 10.63
N GLY A 63 -5.57 47.41 9.75
CA GLY A 63 -4.23 46.83 9.73
C GLY A 63 -3.61 46.66 8.33
N ASP A 64 -4.34 46.96 7.25
CA ASP A 64 -3.93 46.59 5.90
C ASP A 64 -3.15 47.68 5.16
N ALA A 65 -1.84 47.71 5.41
CA ALA A 65 -0.89 48.31 4.49
C ALA A 65 -0.43 47.23 3.49
N ASN A 66 -1.09 47.15 2.33
CA ASN A 66 -0.74 46.34 1.15
C ASN A 66 -0.10 44.99 1.47
N ILE A 67 -0.90 43.94 1.67
CA ILE A 67 -0.33 42.63 1.99
C ILE A 67 -0.67 41.55 0.97
N ARG A 68 0.31 41.34 0.09
CA ARG A 68 0.58 40.08 -0.59
C ARG A 68 1.81 39.46 0.09
N ALA A 69 1.65 38.77 1.23
CA ALA A 69 2.65 37.86 1.85
C ALA A 69 2.26 37.31 3.26
N ASP A 70 1.21 37.79 3.92
CA ASP A 70 0.93 37.57 5.36
C ASP A 70 -0.12 36.50 5.69
N GLY A 71 -0.84 35.96 4.72
CA GLY A 71 -1.83 34.92 4.97
C GLY A 71 -3.15 35.44 5.55
N LYS A 72 -3.63 36.59 5.07
CA LYS A 72 -4.98 37.12 5.35
C LYS A 72 -6.02 36.73 4.30
N ALA A 73 -7.30 36.71 4.69
CA ALA A 73 -8.41 36.38 3.79
C ALA A 73 -8.79 37.57 2.88
N PRO A 74 -9.41 37.33 1.71
CA PRO A 74 -9.95 38.41 0.87
C PRO A 74 -11.05 39.18 1.62
N ASP A 75 -10.86 40.50 1.74
CA ASP A 75 -11.70 41.47 2.47
C ASP A 75 -12.88 41.95 1.62
N ILE A 76 -14.11 41.71 2.09
CA ILE A 76 -15.37 41.97 1.37
C ILE A 76 -15.68 43.48 1.42
N ASP A 77 -15.74 44.13 0.26
CA ASP A 77 -16.06 45.57 0.14
C ASP A 77 -17.57 45.80 0.02
N LYS A 78 -18.20 45.23 -1.02
CA LYS A 78 -19.63 45.45 -1.29
C LYS A 78 -20.32 44.20 -1.80
N VAL A 79 -21.60 44.11 -1.49
CA VAL A 79 -22.48 43.03 -1.96
C VAL A 79 -23.68 43.66 -2.63
N PHE A 80 -23.93 43.26 -3.87
CA PHE A 80 -25.08 43.67 -4.66
C PHE A 80 -25.95 42.47 -5.01
N PHE A 81 -27.23 42.74 -5.22
CA PHE A 81 -28.20 41.74 -5.65
C PHE A 81 -29.23 42.33 -6.61
N ALA A 82 -29.56 41.59 -7.68
CA ALA A 82 -30.56 41.97 -8.66
C ALA A 82 -31.45 40.79 -9.08
N HIS A 83 -32.65 41.12 -9.54
CA HIS A 83 -33.53 40.20 -10.25
C HIS A 83 -33.43 40.43 -11.76
N ALA A 84 -32.92 39.43 -12.49
CA ALA A 84 -32.66 39.51 -13.92
C ALA A 84 -33.86 39.06 -14.80
N GLY A 85 -34.99 38.70 -14.18
CA GLY A 85 -36.22 38.28 -14.86
C GLY A 85 -36.61 36.83 -14.56
N GLY A 86 -37.91 36.55 -14.52
CA GLY A 86 -38.44 35.23 -14.17
C GLY A 86 -38.02 34.78 -12.76
N ASP A 87 -37.31 33.66 -12.67
CA ASP A 87 -36.74 33.13 -11.42
C ASP A 87 -35.20 33.30 -11.38
N ARG A 88 -34.63 34.19 -12.22
CA ARG A 88 -33.18 34.40 -12.34
C ARG A 88 -32.71 35.57 -11.49
N TYR A 89 -31.68 35.33 -10.67
CA TYR A 89 -31.13 36.31 -9.75
C TYR A 89 -29.61 36.37 -9.84
N VAL A 90 -29.06 37.57 -9.62
CA VAL A 90 -27.62 37.84 -9.71
C VAL A 90 -27.13 38.44 -8.40
N TRP A 91 -26.02 37.92 -7.88
CA TRP A 91 -25.20 38.54 -6.84
C TRP A 91 -23.89 39.03 -7.45
N LYS A 92 -23.43 40.18 -6.98
CA LYS A 92 -22.08 40.68 -7.26
C LYS A 92 -21.43 41.02 -5.93
N ILE A 93 -20.32 40.37 -5.61
CA ILE A 93 -19.55 40.58 -4.40
C ILE A 93 -18.22 41.19 -4.82
N THR A 94 -17.92 42.40 -4.38
CA THR A 94 -16.62 43.05 -4.61
C THR A 94 -15.76 42.97 -3.36
N PHE A 95 -14.46 42.90 -3.58
CA PHE A 95 -13.43 42.87 -2.57
C PHE A 95 -12.55 44.12 -2.69
N HIS A 96 -11.89 44.51 -1.60
CA HIS A 96 -10.99 45.66 -1.62
C HIS A 96 -9.75 45.45 -2.51
N ASP A 97 -9.37 44.20 -2.78
CA ASP A 97 -8.29 43.77 -3.67
C ASP A 97 -8.77 42.67 -4.65
N ASP A 98 -7.99 42.35 -5.69
CA ASP A 98 -8.30 41.26 -6.63
C ASP A 98 -8.54 39.92 -5.90
N TYR A 99 -9.60 39.19 -6.28
CA TYR A 99 -9.94 37.90 -5.67
C TYR A 99 -9.00 36.79 -6.18
N PRO A 100 -8.28 36.06 -5.31
CA PRO A 100 -7.28 35.07 -5.73
C PRO A 100 -7.87 33.85 -6.44
N ALA A 101 -7.15 33.34 -7.44
CA ALA A 101 -7.50 32.12 -8.15
C ALA A 101 -7.19 30.83 -7.36
N THR A 102 -6.41 30.88 -6.29
CA THR A 102 -6.03 29.72 -5.47
C THR A 102 -5.74 30.13 -4.03
N GLY A 103 -5.95 29.23 -3.07
CA GLY A 103 -5.70 29.41 -1.65
C GLY A 103 -6.89 29.96 -0.85
N THR A 104 -8.03 30.23 -1.49
CA THR A 104 -9.18 30.93 -0.93
C THR A 104 -10.46 30.11 -1.00
N ILE A 105 -11.36 30.38 -0.05
CA ILE A 105 -12.70 29.84 0.01
C ILE A 105 -13.68 30.99 0.27
N LEU A 106 -14.73 31.09 -0.54
CA LEU A 106 -15.87 32.00 -0.32
C LEU A 106 -17.15 31.19 -0.23
N HIS A 107 -17.93 31.46 0.81
CA HIS A 107 -19.25 30.87 1.03
C HIS A 107 -20.31 31.96 1.13
N LEU A 108 -21.37 31.83 0.34
CA LEU A 108 -22.61 32.60 0.45
C LEU A 108 -23.72 31.64 0.88
N TYR A 109 -24.17 31.80 2.12
CA TYR A 109 -25.25 31.03 2.72
C TYR A 109 -26.56 31.75 2.46
N THR A 110 -27.52 31.09 1.80
CA THR A 110 -28.83 31.68 1.51
C THR A 110 -29.97 30.77 1.96
N ASP A 111 -30.87 31.35 2.74
CA ASP A 111 -32.18 30.82 3.14
C ASP A 111 -33.22 31.53 2.26
N LEU A 112 -33.52 30.92 1.11
CA LEU A 112 -34.22 31.47 -0.05
C LEU A 112 -35.73 31.50 0.12
N ASP A 113 -36.27 30.55 0.88
CA ASP A 113 -37.69 30.49 1.23
C ASP A 113 -38.03 31.19 2.57
N ASP A 114 -37.02 31.63 3.33
CA ASP A 114 -37.16 32.25 4.65
C ASP A 114 -37.94 31.33 5.63
N ASP A 115 -37.71 30.01 5.52
CA ASP A 115 -38.25 28.96 6.37
C ASP A 115 -37.13 28.15 7.03
N ARG A 116 -36.93 28.37 8.33
CA ARG A 116 -35.87 27.67 9.08
C ARG A 116 -36.11 26.16 9.24
N SER A 117 -37.26 25.62 8.84
CA SER A 117 -37.55 24.19 8.86
C SER A 117 -37.09 23.44 7.61
N THR A 118 -36.76 24.15 6.53
CA THR A 118 -36.23 23.58 5.28
C THR A 118 -34.70 23.73 5.20
N GLY A 119 -34.08 23.17 4.16
CA GLY A 119 -32.63 23.28 3.96
C GLY A 119 -31.76 22.64 5.06
N ARG A 120 -30.71 23.34 5.47
CA ARG A 120 -29.70 22.87 6.43
C ARG A 120 -30.24 22.80 7.86
N GLN A 121 -30.00 21.69 8.56
CA GLN A 121 -30.56 21.42 9.90
C GLN A 121 -29.54 20.98 10.97
N ASP A 122 -28.28 20.72 10.59
CA ASP A 122 -27.22 20.19 11.45
C ASP A 122 -26.62 21.22 12.43
N THR A 123 -26.76 22.53 12.15
CA THR A 123 -26.21 23.61 13.00
C THR A 123 -27.21 24.75 13.17
N GLU A 124 -27.29 25.33 14.37
CA GLU A 124 -28.24 26.43 14.65
C GLU A 124 -27.93 27.69 13.82
N TRP A 125 -26.64 28.04 13.70
CA TRP A 125 -26.18 29.26 13.01
C TRP A 125 -26.54 29.30 11.51
N ALA A 126 -26.49 28.16 10.81
CA ALA A 126 -26.89 28.06 9.40
C ALA A 126 -28.22 27.32 9.22
N ARG A 127 -29.06 27.20 10.26
CA ARG A 127 -30.35 26.53 10.13
C ARG A 127 -31.26 27.30 9.17
N GLY A 128 -31.81 26.60 8.18
CA GLY A 128 -32.66 27.16 7.12
C GLY A 128 -31.93 27.42 5.81
N VAL A 129 -30.61 27.19 5.72
CA VAL A 129 -29.88 27.45 4.47
C VAL A 129 -30.31 26.46 3.39
N ASP A 130 -30.92 26.98 2.34
CA ASP A 130 -31.37 26.23 1.16
C ASP A 130 -30.23 25.95 0.19
N VAL A 131 -29.40 26.96 -0.04
CA VAL A 131 -28.25 26.88 -0.93
C VAL A 131 -27.05 27.54 -0.27
N MET A 132 -25.93 26.83 -0.25
CA MET A 132 -24.63 27.36 0.15
C MET A 132 -23.75 27.45 -1.09
N TYR A 133 -23.75 28.62 -1.74
CA TYR A 133 -22.87 28.87 -2.87
C TYR A 133 -21.43 28.90 -2.36
N SER A 134 -20.58 28.00 -2.87
CA SER A 134 -19.20 27.90 -2.42
C SER A 134 -18.26 28.09 -3.59
N PHE A 135 -17.14 28.73 -3.33
CA PHE A 135 -16.04 28.92 -4.26
C PHE A 135 -14.78 28.46 -3.59
N VAL A 136 -14.11 27.46 -4.15
CA VAL A 136 -12.82 26.98 -3.66
C VAL A 136 -11.83 27.18 -4.78
N ASP A 137 -10.78 27.96 -4.54
CA ASP A 137 -9.77 28.28 -5.57
C ASP A 137 -10.43 28.84 -6.86
N ALA A 138 -11.36 29.81 -6.68
CA ALA A 138 -12.16 30.44 -7.74
C ALA A 138 -13.03 29.50 -8.60
N GLN A 139 -13.26 28.25 -8.17
CA GLN A 139 -14.16 27.30 -8.82
C GLN A 139 -15.48 27.19 -8.05
N SER A 140 -16.61 27.25 -8.76
CA SER A 140 -17.94 27.13 -8.16
C SER A 140 -18.22 25.67 -7.75
N ASP A 141 -18.57 25.45 -6.48
CA ASP A 141 -18.92 24.16 -5.87
C ASP A 141 -20.11 24.32 -4.90
N PRO A 142 -21.31 24.67 -5.40
CA PRO A 142 -22.45 24.97 -4.55
C PRO A 142 -22.97 23.72 -3.83
N ARG A 143 -23.38 23.86 -2.56
CA ARG A 143 -24.15 22.81 -1.85
C ARG A 143 -25.63 23.14 -1.86
N ILE A 144 -26.41 22.32 -2.56
CA ILE A 144 -27.87 22.43 -2.61
C ILE A 144 -28.45 21.61 -1.46
N LEU A 145 -28.94 22.29 -0.43
CA LEU A 145 -29.45 21.69 0.80
C LEU A 145 -30.97 21.57 0.79
N ASN A 146 -31.65 22.42 0.02
CA ASN A 146 -33.06 22.31 -0.33
C ASN A 146 -33.25 22.27 -1.87
N PRO A 147 -33.38 21.08 -2.49
CA PRO A 147 -33.59 20.96 -3.93
C PRO A 147 -34.88 21.64 -4.43
N ALA A 148 -35.88 21.85 -3.58
CA ALA A 148 -37.14 22.48 -3.99
C ALA A 148 -37.00 23.98 -4.30
N ALA A 149 -35.96 24.62 -3.76
CA ALA A 149 -35.61 26.00 -4.04
C ALA A 149 -35.06 26.19 -5.47
N ARG A 150 -34.69 25.14 -6.19
CA ARG A 150 -34.19 25.23 -7.56
C ARG A 150 -35.32 25.19 -8.58
N VAL A 151 -35.21 26.04 -9.61
CA VAL A 151 -36.13 26.00 -10.76
C VAL A 151 -35.93 24.70 -11.55
N SER A 152 -34.67 24.33 -11.75
CA SER A 152 -34.26 23.04 -12.30
C SER A 152 -32.93 22.61 -11.70
N PRO A 153 -32.79 21.34 -11.27
CA PRO A 153 -31.51 20.81 -10.80
C PRO A 153 -30.46 20.73 -11.92
N ALA A 154 -30.87 20.78 -13.19
CA ALA A 154 -29.98 20.62 -14.34
C ALA A 154 -29.37 21.92 -14.87
N ILE A 155 -29.82 23.07 -14.37
CA ILE A 155 -29.20 24.36 -14.68
C ILE A 155 -28.12 24.57 -13.62
N PRO A 156 -26.82 24.64 -13.96
CA PRO A 156 -25.77 24.87 -12.96
C PRO A 156 -25.86 26.29 -12.39
N VAL A 157 -25.30 26.49 -11.19
CA VAL A 157 -25.02 27.84 -10.69
C VAL A 157 -23.95 28.44 -11.60
N ARG A 158 -24.23 29.62 -12.15
CA ARG A 158 -23.33 30.33 -13.06
C ARG A 158 -22.56 31.33 -12.24
N ALA A 159 -21.25 31.20 -12.16
CA ALA A 159 -20.47 32.11 -11.34
C ALA A 159 -19.08 32.35 -11.91
N ILE A 160 -18.61 33.59 -11.77
CA ILE A 160 -17.42 34.08 -12.45
C ILE A 160 -16.65 34.98 -11.50
N VAL A 161 -15.33 34.77 -11.43
CA VAL A 161 -14.41 35.68 -10.75
C VAL A 161 -13.72 36.54 -11.80
N GLN A 162 -13.78 37.86 -11.66
CA GLN A 162 -13.07 38.81 -12.53
C GLN A 162 -12.52 39.97 -11.70
N GLY A 163 -11.19 40.11 -11.69
CA GLY A 163 -10.50 41.13 -10.90
C GLY A 163 -10.85 40.99 -9.42
N ASN A 164 -11.40 42.05 -8.82
CA ASN A 164 -11.84 42.10 -7.43
C ASN A 164 -13.31 41.71 -7.22
N ALA A 165 -13.99 41.13 -8.22
CA ALA A 165 -15.41 40.80 -8.13
C ALA A 165 -15.68 39.32 -8.34
N VAL A 166 -16.63 38.79 -7.56
CA VAL A 166 -17.26 37.48 -7.73
C VAL A 166 -18.72 37.69 -8.09
N TYR A 167 -19.11 37.20 -9.25
CA TYR A 167 -20.48 37.25 -9.76
C TYR A 167 -21.10 35.86 -9.63
N ILE A 168 -22.34 35.80 -9.17
CA ILE A 168 -23.11 34.56 -8.99
C ILE A 168 -24.48 34.78 -9.62
N CYS A 169 -24.95 33.84 -10.42
CA CYS A 169 -26.26 33.86 -11.03
C CYS A 169 -26.89 32.47 -10.92
N ASP A 170 -28.09 32.39 -10.36
CA ASP A 170 -28.84 31.12 -10.22
C ASP A 170 -30.32 31.32 -10.58
N ASP A 171 -30.94 30.24 -11.05
CA ASP A 171 -32.37 30.16 -11.32
C ASP A 171 -33.05 29.45 -10.14
N VAL A 172 -33.56 30.23 -9.19
CA VAL A 172 -34.08 29.75 -7.91
C VAL A 172 -35.47 30.32 -7.61
N LYS A 173 -36.32 29.52 -6.97
CA LYS A 173 -37.61 29.96 -6.46
C LYS A 173 -37.37 30.68 -5.13
N MET A 174 -37.36 32.01 -5.16
CA MET A 174 -37.28 32.80 -3.94
C MET A 174 -38.67 33.10 -3.39
N ARG A 175 -38.77 33.25 -2.06
CA ARG A 175 -39.98 33.78 -1.46
C ARG A 175 -40.19 35.23 -1.89
N VAL A 176 -41.43 35.53 -2.29
CA VAL A 176 -41.83 36.87 -2.73
C VAL A 176 -42.91 37.41 -1.79
N VAL A 177 -42.68 38.60 -1.25
CA VAL A 177 -43.63 39.31 -0.38
C VAL A 177 -43.83 40.70 -0.96
N GLU A 178 -45.07 41.06 -1.29
CA GLU A 178 -45.44 42.38 -1.82
C GLU A 178 -44.62 42.81 -3.05
N GLY A 179 -44.32 41.86 -3.95
CA GLY A 179 -43.56 42.14 -5.19
C GLY A 179 -42.05 42.32 -5.01
N LYS A 180 -41.51 42.01 -3.82
CA LYS A 180 -40.07 41.97 -3.54
C LYS A 180 -39.65 40.55 -3.15
N THR A 181 -38.41 40.16 -3.49
CA THR A 181 -37.79 38.99 -2.87
C THR A 181 -37.72 39.19 -1.36
N GLN A 182 -37.83 38.12 -0.57
CA GLN A 182 -37.58 38.14 0.86
C GLN A 182 -36.84 36.86 1.25
N PHE A 183 -35.55 36.99 1.57
CA PHE A 183 -34.70 35.87 1.94
C PHE A 183 -33.57 36.33 2.87
N ARG A 184 -32.92 35.41 3.57
CA ARG A 184 -31.78 35.73 4.46
C ARG A 184 -30.47 35.28 3.83
N MET A 185 -29.40 36.05 4.03
CA MET A 185 -28.07 35.66 3.59
C MET A 185 -26.93 36.05 4.54
N HIS A 186 -25.83 35.32 4.44
CA HIS A 186 -24.57 35.54 5.13
C HIS A 186 -23.39 35.15 4.22
N ILE A 187 -22.29 35.90 4.29
CA ILE A 187 -21.08 35.64 3.50
C ILE A 187 -19.89 35.39 4.42
N LEU A 188 -19.06 34.41 4.05
CA LEU A 188 -17.79 34.07 4.69
C LEU A 188 -16.70 33.93 3.62
N SER A 189 -15.61 34.67 3.76
CA SER A 189 -14.39 34.60 2.93
C SER A 189 -13.23 34.18 3.83
N HIS A 190 -12.51 33.11 3.50
CA HIS A 190 -11.40 32.62 4.32
C HIS A 190 -10.33 31.89 3.49
N LEU A 191 -9.18 31.65 4.10
CA LEU A 191 -8.13 30.84 3.47
C LEU A 191 -8.40 29.34 3.65
N ARG A 192 -7.90 28.53 2.71
CA ARG A 192 -8.08 27.06 2.71
C ARG A 192 -7.52 26.36 3.95
N ASN A 193 -6.56 26.98 4.65
CA ASN A 193 -6.01 26.46 5.90
C ASN A 193 -6.80 27.05 7.09
N PRO A 194 -7.53 26.25 7.89
CA PRO A 194 -8.48 26.76 8.89
C PRO A 194 -7.84 27.46 10.11
N ALA A 195 -6.50 27.55 10.18
CA ALA A 195 -5.77 28.26 11.24
C ALA A 195 -5.45 29.74 10.91
N THR A 196 -5.95 30.25 9.80
CA THR A 196 -5.68 31.62 9.32
C THR A 196 -6.98 32.37 9.07
N ASP A 197 -6.86 33.68 9.21
CA ASP A 197 -7.83 34.78 9.04
C ASP A 197 -9.09 34.51 8.19
N SER A 198 -10.19 35.17 8.54
CA SER A 198 -11.47 35.09 7.85
C SER A 198 -12.21 36.41 7.93
N ASP A 199 -12.91 36.77 6.86
CA ASP A 199 -13.82 37.90 6.81
C ASP A 199 -15.28 37.42 6.60
N THR A 200 -16.22 38.07 7.27
CA THR A 200 -17.63 37.63 7.32
C THR A 200 -18.59 38.79 7.44
N THR A 201 -19.80 38.62 6.89
CA THR A 201 -20.90 39.57 7.10
C THR A 201 -21.80 39.15 8.26
N GLU A 202 -22.60 40.06 8.82
CA GLU A 202 -23.75 39.63 9.62
C GLU A 202 -24.82 38.94 8.75
N TRP A 203 -25.75 38.22 9.38
CA TRP A 203 -26.95 37.74 8.69
C TRP A 203 -27.87 38.92 8.38
N ILE A 204 -28.19 39.11 7.10
CA ILE A 204 -29.10 40.17 6.65
C ILE A 204 -30.36 39.60 6.02
N MET A 205 -31.46 40.35 6.15
CA MET A 205 -32.70 40.09 5.42
C MET A 205 -32.70 40.92 4.14
N VAL A 206 -32.73 40.26 2.99
CA VAL A 206 -32.70 40.89 1.67
C VAL A 206 -34.12 41.13 1.18
N LYS A 207 -34.42 42.37 0.77
CA LYS A 207 -35.72 42.76 0.20
C LYS A 207 -35.58 43.58 -1.07
N VAL A 208 -35.50 42.93 -2.23
CA VAL A 208 -35.25 43.59 -3.52
C VAL A 208 -36.47 43.47 -4.45
N PRO A 209 -36.93 44.57 -5.08
CA PRO A 209 -38.04 44.53 -6.04
C PRO A 209 -37.84 43.53 -7.19
N LEU A 210 -38.93 42.89 -7.59
CA LEU A 210 -38.95 42.09 -8.81
C LEU A 210 -39.23 42.97 -10.02
N ASN A 211 -38.79 42.48 -11.18
CA ASN A 211 -39.09 43.02 -12.49
C ASN A 211 -39.89 41.96 -13.28
N PRO A 212 -41.19 41.78 -12.96
CA PRO A 212 -41.97 40.62 -13.43
C PRO A 212 -42.21 40.63 -14.95
N ASP A 213 -42.12 41.79 -15.60
CA ASP A 213 -42.27 41.93 -17.05
C ASP A 213 -40.96 41.66 -17.82
N ARG A 214 -39.86 41.38 -17.10
CA ARG A 214 -38.57 41.00 -17.71
C ARG A 214 -38.53 39.50 -17.96
N THR A 215 -38.52 39.12 -19.23
CA THR A 215 -38.22 37.75 -19.64
C THR A 215 -36.70 37.59 -19.73
N PRO A 216 -36.10 36.66 -18.98
CA PRO A 216 -34.66 36.48 -19.03
C PRO A 216 -34.24 35.85 -20.37
N PRO A 217 -33.02 36.12 -20.87
CA PRO A 217 -32.51 35.50 -22.10
C PRO A 217 -32.50 33.97 -22.06
N GLU A 218 -32.50 33.36 -23.25
CA GLU A 218 -32.24 31.92 -23.38
C GLU A 218 -30.88 31.60 -22.75
N LEU A 219 -30.87 30.59 -21.88
CA LEU A 219 -29.65 30.16 -21.22
C LEU A 219 -28.62 29.65 -22.24
N PRO A 220 -27.34 30.00 -22.09
CA PRO A 220 -26.27 29.49 -22.94
C PRO A 220 -25.87 28.06 -22.53
N TYR A 221 -26.84 27.20 -22.20
CA TYR A 221 -26.64 25.83 -21.74
C TYR A 221 -27.71 24.89 -22.33
N PRO A 222 -27.36 23.62 -22.61
CA PRO A 222 -28.32 22.64 -23.06
C PRO A 222 -29.37 22.36 -21.95
N ARG A 223 -30.62 22.09 -22.35
CA ARG A 223 -31.71 21.76 -21.41
C ARG A 223 -31.97 20.25 -21.43
N PRO A 224 -32.02 19.57 -20.28
CA PRO A 224 -32.34 18.14 -20.27
C PRO A 224 -33.80 17.90 -20.69
N GLU A 225 -34.04 16.82 -21.40
CA GLU A 225 -35.37 16.42 -21.87
C GLU A 225 -35.40 14.91 -22.11
N GLY A 226 -36.33 14.18 -21.48
CA GLY A 226 -36.64 12.79 -21.82
C GLY A 226 -35.58 11.76 -21.42
N PHE A 227 -34.62 12.13 -20.57
CA PHE A 227 -33.55 11.27 -20.06
C PHE A 227 -33.47 11.30 -18.53
N ASP A 228 -33.32 10.13 -17.94
CA ASP A 228 -32.91 9.92 -16.55
C ASP A 228 -31.39 9.62 -16.50
N SER A 229 -30.79 9.71 -15.30
CA SER A 229 -29.39 9.33 -15.08
C SER A 229 -29.17 8.53 -13.80
N ILE A 230 -28.10 7.73 -13.76
CA ILE A 230 -27.61 7.04 -12.57
C ILE A 230 -26.11 7.27 -12.43
N THR A 231 -25.71 7.70 -11.24
CA THR A 231 -24.31 7.83 -10.80
C THR A 231 -24.15 7.00 -9.53
N LEU A 232 -23.15 6.11 -9.49
CA LEU A 232 -22.86 5.29 -8.31
C LEU A 232 -21.38 5.34 -7.95
N PRO A 233 -21.03 5.28 -6.65
CA PRO A 233 -19.64 5.08 -6.24
C PRO A 233 -19.01 3.89 -6.95
N ASP A 234 -19.71 2.77 -7.12
CA ASP A 234 -19.25 1.53 -7.76
C ASP A 234 -19.72 1.37 -9.22
N PHE A 235 -19.78 2.47 -9.98
CA PHE A 235 -20.34 2.51 -11.34
C PHE A 235 -19.89 1.38 -12.29
N ALA A 236 -18.63 0.94 -12.20
CA ALA A 236 -18.11 -0.16 -13.01
C ALA A 236 -18.93 -1.46 -12.84
N GLN A 237 -19.41 -1.76 -11.63
CA GLN A 237 -20.27 -2.92 -11.38
C GLN A 237 -21.59 -2.80 -12.16
N LEU A 238 -22.23 -1.63 -12.12
CA LEU A 238 -23.46 -1.36 -12.85
C LEU A 238 -23.23 -1.53 -14.35
N ALA A 239 -22.21 -0.85 -14.90
CA ALA A 239 -21.86 -0.94 -16.32
C ALA A 239 -21.63 -2.40 -16.75
N TYR A 240 -20.84 -3.15 -15.96
CA TYR A 240 -20.61 -4.57 -16.18
C TYR A 240 -21.92 -5.38 -16.19
N SER A 241 -22.79 -5.18 -15.20
CA SER A 241 -24.06 -5.91 -15.10
C SER A 241 -24.99 -5.65 -16.31
N LEU A 242 -25.06 -4.40 -16.77
CA LEU A 242 -25.86 -4.02 -17.93
C LEU A 242 -25.32 -4.65 -19.21
N TRP A 243 -24.00 -4.78 -19.33
CA TRP A 243 -23.36 -5.43 -20.48
C TRP A 243 -23.52 -6.95 -20.49
N GLN A 244 -23.67 -7.59 -19.33
CA GLN A 244 -23.91 -9.02 -19.24
C GLN A 244 -25.39 -9.41 -19.50
N ASP A 245 -26.33 -8.45 -19.43
CA ASP A 245 -27.73 -8.73 -19.75
C ASP A 245 -27.88 -9.07 -21.25
N ARG A 246 -28.37 -10.28 -21.55
CA ARG A 246 -28.59 -10.78 -22.92
C ARG A 246 -29.59 -9.95 -23.73
N ARG A 247 -30.40 -9.13 -23.07
CA ARG A 247 -31.37 -8.23 -23.71
C ARG A 247 -30.72 -6.91 -24.11
N THR A 248 -29.62 -6.52 -23.47
CA THR A 248 -28.85 -5.35 -23.82
C THR A 248 -28.14 -5.56 -25.16
N VAL A 249 -28.19 -4.54 -26.02
CA VAL A 249 -27.50 -4.51 -27.30
C VAL A 249 -26.48 -3.37 -27.27
N ARG A 250 -25.19 -3.69 -27.33
CA ARG A 250 -24.13 -2.67 -27.43
C ARG A 250 -24.09 -2.10 -28.86
N LEU A 251 -24.12 -0.78 -28.98
CA LEU A 251 -23.84 -0.08 -30.23
C LEU A 251 -22.32 0.15 -30.29
N ARG A 252 -21.62 -0.67 -31.08
CA ARG A 252 -20.16 -0.70 -31.06
C ARG A 252 -19.61 0.54 -31.77
N PRO A 253 -18.55 1.18 -31.27
CA PRO A 253 -17.98 2.36 -31.94
C PRO A 253 -17.54 2.10 -33.39
N ARG A 254 -17.01 0.90 -33.68
CA ARG A 254 -16.61 0.50 -35.04
C ARG A 254 -17.75 0.38 -36.05
N ASP A 255 -19.00 0.28 -35.58
CA ASP A 255 -20.19 0.21 -36.44
C ASP A 255 -20.84 1.58 -36.63
N ALA A 256 -20.22 2.66 -36.10
CA ALA A 256 -20.76 4.01 -36.12
C ALA A 256 -20.27 4.81 -37.33
N GLU A 257 -21.14 5.67 -37.86
CA GLU A 257 -20.77 6.79 -38.73
C GLU A 257 -20.49 8.01 -37.86
N VAL A 258 -19.24 8.50 -37.86
CA VAL A 258 -18.76 9.58 -36.98
C VAL A 258 -18.53 10.84 -37.80
N THR A 259 -19.14 11.96 -37.40
CA THR A 259 -18.98 13.29 -37.99
C THR A 259 -18.53 14.27 -36.92
N GLY A 260 -17.41 14.97 -37.13
CA GLY A 260 -16.88 15.99 -36.20
C GLY A 260 -16.22 15.45 -34.92
N TYR A 261 -16.74 14.37 -34.34
CA TYR A 261 -16.14 13.70 -33.17
C TYR A 261 -14.81 13.00 -33.48
N THR A 262 -13.91 12.99 -32.49
CA THR A 262 -12.73 12.11 -32.49
C THR A 262 -13.04 10.82 -31.72
N LEU A 263 -13.03 9.68 -32.39
CA LEU A 263 -13.07 8.37 -31.73
C LEU A 263 -11.68 8.05 -31.14
N LEU A 264 -11.58 8.05 -29.82
CA LEU A 264 -10.38 7.70 -29.07
C LEU A 264 -10.17 6.18 -29.05
N MET A 265 -8.92 5.77 -28.80
CA MET A 265 -8.55 4.35 -28.68
C MET A 265 -9.22 3.63 -27.49
N SER A 266 -9.78 4.39 -26.55
CA SER A 266 -10.55 3.92 -25.39
C SER A 266 -12.01 3.59 -25.70
N ASP A 267 -12.43 3.62 -26.98
CA ASP A 267 -13.84 3.59 -27.42
C ASP A 267 -14.64 4.86 -27.06
N ASP A 268 -13.98 5.93 -26.58
CA ASP A 268 -14.63 7.20 -26.26
C ASP A 268 -14.80 8.09 -27.51
N PHE A 269 -15.94 8.75 -27.63
CA PHE A 269 -16.15 9.84 -28.58
C PHE A 269 -15.85 11.18 -27.89
N ASP A 270 -14.88 11.92 -28.43
CA ASP A 270 -14.39 13.18 -27.89
C ASP A 270 -14.71 14.31 -28.86
N GLY A 271 -15.60 15.22 -28.45
CA GLY A 271 -16.11 16.34 -29.25
C GLY A 271 -15.74 17.68 -28.63
N GLN A 272 -15.63 18.71 -29.46
CA GLN A 272 -15.33 20.08 -29.04
C GLN A 272 -16.58 20.87 -28.61
N GLY A 273 -17.78 20.32 -28.79
CA GLY A 273 -19.03 21.03 -28.50
C GLY A 273 -19.61 21.74 -29.73
N ASP A 274 -19.15 21.38 -30.94
CA ASP A 274 -19.59 22.03 -32.16
C ASP A 274 -20.98 21.49 -32.61
N PRO A 275 -21.92 22.37 -33.04
CA PRO A 275 -23.28 21.96 -33.43
C PRO A 275 -23.38 20.95 -34.60
N GLY A 276 -22.29 20.72 -35.34
CA GLY A 276 -22.23 19.77 -36.46
C GLY A 276 -21.73 18.37 -36.07
N GLU A 277 -21.31 18.17 -34.82
CA GLU A 277 -20.76 16.90 -34.35
C GLU A 277 -21.87 15.88 -34.09
N ALA A 278 -21.73 14.68 -34.67
CA ALA A 278 -22.69 13.59 -34.48
C ALA A 278 -22.07 12.20 -34.66
N VAL A 279 -22.65 11.21 -33.99
CA VAL A 279 -22.33 9.79 -34.13
C VAL A 279 -23.62 9.01 -34.39
N THR A 280 -23.65 8.22 -35.46
CA THR A 280 -24.85 7.52 -35.93
C THR A 280 -24.65 6.01 -36.04
N TRP A 281 -25.61 5.24 -35.54
CA TRP A 281 -25.68 3.79 -35.69
C TRP A 281 -26.96 3.36 -36.41
N LYS A 282 -26.96 2.13 -36.95
CA LYS A 282 -28.16 1.43 -37.39
C LYS A 282 -28.59 0.42 -36.33
N CYS A 283 -29.87 0.42 -35.97
CA CYS A 283 -30.42 -0.54 -35.02
C CYS A 283 -30.25 -1.97 -35.56
N PRO A 284 -29.61 -2.90 -34.82
CA PRO A 284 -29.27 -4.21 -35.38
C PRO A 284 -30.44 -5.19 -35.40
N ARG A 285 -31.48 -4.98 -34.60
CA ARG A 285 -32.68 -5.83 -34.53
C ARG A 285 -33.89 -5.07 -33.97
N ASP A 286 -35.10 -5.50 -34.33
CA ASP A 286 -36.35 -4.94 -33.81
C ASP A 286 -36.44 -5.05 -32.28
N GLY A 287 -37.13 -4.11 -31.64
CA GLY A 287 -37.47 -4.20 -30.23
C GLY A 287 -37.90 -2.87 -29.61
N SER A 288 -38.13 -2.89 -28.30
CA SER A 288 -38.43 -1.71 -27.50
C SER A 288 -37.34 -1.58 -26.45
N TYR A 289 -36.58 -0.49 -26.48
CA TYR A 289 -35.35 -0.35 -25.71
C TYR A 289 -35.25 1.01 -25.03
N PHE A 290 -34.65 1.05 -23.85
CA PHE A 290 -34.13 2.30 -23.30
C PHE A 290 -32.79 2.60 -23.99
N ILE A 291 -32.65 3.77 -24.61
CA ILE A 291 -31.38 4.16 -25.24
C ILE A 291 -30.50 4.72 -24.15
N GLY A 292 -29.37 4.06 -23.87
CA GLY A 292 -28.43 4.45 -22.82
C GLY A 292 -27.05 4.77 -23.35
N LEU A 293 -26.34 5.69 -22.69
CA LEU A 293 -24.92 5.99 -22.94
C LEU A 293 -24.25 6.52 -21.68
N ILE A 294 -22.93 6.44 -21.64
CA ILE A 294 -22.13 6.91 -20.52
C ILE A 294 -21.48 8.23 -20.91
N LEU A 295 -21.82 9.28 -20.17
CA LEU A 295 -21.22 10.61 -20.30
C LEU A 295 -20.09 10.76 -19.28
N ARG A 296 -18.99 11.40 -19.67
CA ARG A 296 -17.92 11.82 -18.76
C ARG A 296 -18.05 13.31 -18.51
N ASP A 297 -18.47 13.68 -17.31
CA ASP A 297 -18.65 15.07 -16.91
C ASP A 297 -17.29 15.79 -16.83
N ALA A 298 -17.14 16.92 -17.51
CA ALA A 298 -15.98 17.78 -17.45
C ALA A 298 -16.09 18.79 -16.30
N THR A 299 -14.96 19.38 -15.95
CA THR A 299 -14.80 20.24 -14.78
C THR A 299 -15.19 21.70 -15.01
N ALA A 300 -15.39 22.14 -16.26
CA ALA A 300 -15.42 23.57 -16.61
C ALA A 300 -16.51 23.98 -17.60
N THR A 301 -17.26 23.03 -18.18
CA THR A 301 -18.28 23.30 -19.20
C THR A 301 -19.45 22.35 -19.03
N VAL A 302 -20.65 22.74 -19.48
CA VAL A 302 -21.82 21.86 -19.48
C VAL A 302 -21.86 21.05 -20.76
N GLU A 303 -21.81 19.73 -20.65
CA GLU A 303 -22.00 18.83 -21.78
C GLU A 303 -23.48 18.64 -22.10
N GLY A 304 -23.82 18.57 -23.38
CA GLY A 304 -25.15 18.20 -23.82
C GLY A 304 -25.12 17.37 -25.08
N LEU A 305 -25.95 16.32 -25.12
CA LEU A 305 -26.14 15.47 -26.30
C LEU A 305 -27.62 15.34 -26.65
N ASP A 306 -27.96 15.61 -27.90
CA ASP A 306 -29.25 15.33 -28.49
C ASP A 306 -29.28 13.91 -29.04
N VAL A 307 -30.26 13.10 -28.63
CA VAL A 307 -30.44 11.74 -29.14
C VAL A 307 -31.65 11.69 -30.07
N TRP A 308 -31.43 11.19 -31.29
CA TRP A 308 -32.41 11.12 -32.38
C TRP A 308 -32.63 9.67 -32.82
N VAL A 309 -33.87 9.36 -33.19
CA VAL A 309 -34.26 8.08 -33.82
C VAL A 309 -35.01 8.38 -35.12
N GLY A 310 -34.40 8.05 -36.25
CA GLY A 310 -34.83 8.59 -37.54
C GLY A 310 -34.73 10.13 -37.52
N GLU A 311 -35.83 10.80 -37.85
CA GLU A 311 -35.93 12.27 -37.80
C GLU A 311 -36.50 12.79 -36.47
N ARG A 312 -36.89 11.90 -35.55
CA ARG A 312 -37.51 12.28 -34.27
C ARG A 312 -36.45 12.42 -33.18
N LYS A 313 -36.36 13.62 -32.57
CA LYS A 313 -35.61 13.81 -31.32
C LYS A 313 -36.29 13.04 -30.20
N VAL A 314 -35.53 12.19 -29.53
CA VAL A 314 -35.98 11.39 -28.38
C VAL A 314 -35.79 12.17 -27.09
N GLY A 315 -34.73 12.97 -27.01
CA GLY A 315 -34.45 13.81 -25.86
C GLY A 315 -33.08 14.47 -25.96
N THR A 316 -32.76 15.23 -24.91
CA THR A 316 -31.47 15.89 -24.68
C THR A 316 -30.98 15.40 -23.32
N LEU A 317 -29.79 14.81 -23.27
CA LEU A 317 -29.13 14.55 -21.99
C LEU A 317 -28.10 15.65 -21.73
N VAL A 318 -27.93 16.00 -20.46
CA VAL A 318 -27.05 17.08 -19.99
C VAL A 318 -26.22 16.55 -18.84
N GLY A 319 -24.92 16.89 -18.82
CA GLY A 319 -24.00 16.51 -17.74
C GLY A 319 -24.43 17.07 -16.39
N SER A 320 -24.04 16.38 -15.32
CA SER A 320 -24.52 16.67 -13.96
C SER A 320 -23.70 17.74 -13.23
N SER A 321 -22.77 18.42 -13.93
CA SER A 321 -21.81 19.41 -13.39
C SER A 321 -20.83 18.87 -12.34
N ARG A 322 -20.73 17.54 -12.15
CA ARG A 322 -19.82 16.92 -11.19
C ARG A 322 -18.58 16.37 -11.88
N ALA A 323 -17.58 17.25 -11.96
CA ALA A 323 -16.24 16.99 -12.45
C ALA A 323 -15.74 15.54 -12.29
N GLY A 324 -15.47 14.87 -13.43
CA GLY A 324 -14.68 13.65 -13.49
C GLY A 324 -15.40 12.34 -13.16
N ARG A 325 -16.74 12.34 -13.04
CA ARG A 325 -17.53 11.11 -12.85
C ARG A 325 -18.06 10.57 -14.19
N GLU A 326 -18.18 9.25 -14.27
CA GLU A 326 -18.94 8.58 -15.34
C GLU A 326 -20.41 8.48 -14.91
N VAL A 327 -21.31 8.92 -15.79
CA VAL A 327 -22.75 8.98 -15.53
C VAL A 327 -23.47 8.20 -16.62
N LEU A 328 -24.31 7.22 -16.23
CA LEU A 328 -25.17 6.52 -17.17
C LEU A 328 -26.43 7.36 -17.40
N HIS A 329 -26.60 7.88 -18.62
CA HIS A 329 -27.85 8.50 -19.07
C HIS A 329 -28.67 7.49 -19.86
N TYR A 330 -29.99 7.50 -19.69
CA TYR A 330 -30.89 6.66 -20.46
C TYR A 330 -32.26 7.31 -20.64
N THR A 331 -32.95 7.00 -21.73
CA THR A 331 -34.29 7.56 -22.03
C THR A 331 -35.29 7.22 -20.92
N GLU A 332 -36.17 8.13 -20.49
CA GLU A 332 -37.15 7.87 -19.41
C GLU A 332 -38.14 6.74 -19.75
N ARG A 333 -38.47 6.62 -21.04
CA ARG A 333 -39.42 5.63 -21.58
C ARG A 333 -38.74 4.82 -22.68
N PRO A 334 -39.12 3.55 -22.87
CA PRO A 334 -38.52 2.75 -23.92
C PRO A 334 -38.96 3.26 -25.31
N VAL A 335 -38.01 3.25 -26.24
CA VAL A 335 -38.18 3.65 -27.63
C VAL A 335 -38.33 2.41 -28.50
N ARG A 336 -39.41 2.35 -29.29
CA ARG A 336 -39.60 1.29 -30.28
C ARG A 336 -38.69 1.53 -31.48
N LEU A 337 -37.85 0.54 -31.78
CA LEU A 337 -36.87 0.57 -32.86
C LEU A 337 -37.10 -0.58 -33.83
N SER A 338 -36.99 -0.29 -35.12
CA SER A 338 -36.96 -1.30 -36.18
C SER A 338 -35.51 -1.53 -36.65
N LYS A 339 -35.19 -2.74 -37.08
CA LYS A 339 -33.90 -3.09 -37.66
C LYS A 339 -33.56 -2.15 -38.81
N GLY A 340 -32.36 -1.59 -38.79
CA GLY A 340 -31.87 -0.61 -39.76
C GLY A 340 -32.25 0.84 -39.45
N GLN A 341 -33.16 1.10 -38.50
CA GLN A 341 -33.52 2.46 -38.09
C GLN A 341 -32.30 3.18 -37.50
N THR A 342 -32.11 4.45 -37.87
CA THR A 342 -30.97 5.25 -37.44
C THR A 342 -31.13 5.73 -36.00
N ILE A 343 -30.03 5.67 -35.25
CA ILE A 343 -29.90 6.20 -33.89
C ILE A 343 -28.72 7.16 -33.94
N ARG A 344 -28.98 8.46 -33.78
CA ARG A 344 -27.97 9.52 -33.89
C ARG A 344 -27.83 10.25 -32.56
N VAL A 345 -26.63 10.27 -32.02
CA VAL A 345 -26.23 11.09 -30.86
C VAL A 345 -25.47 12.29 -31.41
N ALA A 346 -25.98 13.49 -31.22
CA ALA A 346 -25.39 14.73 -31.73
C ALA A 346 -25.09 15.70 -30.59
N THR A 347 -24.10 16.55 -30.75
CA THR A 347 -23.83 17.63 -29.79
C THR A 347 -25.06 18.54 -29.67
N ALA A 348 -25.53 18.77 -28.45
CA ALA A 348 -26.67 19.64 -28.21
C ALA A 348 -26.30 21.11 -28.40
N LYS A 349 -27.30 21.95 -28.70
CA LYS A 349 -27.13 23.40 -28.75
C LYS A 349 -26.59 23.90 -27.40
N HIS A 350 -25.58 24.77 -27.44
CA HIS A 350 -24.88 25.31 -26.28
C HIS A 350 -24.07 24.30 -25.44
N SER A 351 -23.84 23.08 -25.93
CA SER A 351 -22.90 22.15 -25.28
C SER A 351 -21.47 22.69 -25.35
N GLY A 352 -20.72 22.53 -24.28
CA GLY A 352 -19.25 22.59 -24.33
C GLY A 352 -18.64 21.31 -24.90
N PRO A 353 -17.29 21.18 -24.83
CA PRO A 353 -16.59 19.94 -25.13
C PRO A 353 -17.21 18.77 -24.39
N VAL A 354 -17.49 17.68 -25.10
CA VAL A 354 -18.25 16.56 -24.57
C VAL A 354 -17.53 15.25 -24.88
N ARG A 355 -17.50 14.37 -23.88
CA ARG A 355 -16.96 13.02 -24.03
C ARG A 355 -17.96 11.98 -23.57
N PHE A 356 -18.26 11.02 -24.43
CA PHE A 356 -19.18 9.92 -24.10
C PHE A 356 -18.73 8.60 -24.71
N HIS A 357 -19.23 7.49 -24.18
CA HIS A 357 -18.93 6.15 -24.66
C HIS A 357 -20.05 5.16 -24.30
N SER A 358 -19.82 3.88 -24.64
CA SER A 358 -20.68 2.75 -24.22
C SER A 358 -22.16 2.91 -24.53
N VAL A 359 -22.49 3.41 -25.73
CA VAL A 359 -23.87 3.53 -26.20
C VAL A 359 -24.51 2.14 -26.32
N CYS A 360 -25.71 1.97 -25.79
CA CYS A 360 -26.41 0.70 -25.74
C CYS A 360 -27.93 0.85 -25.83
N LEU A 361 -28.58 -0.22 -26.26
CA LEU A 361 -30.03 -0.39 -26.24
C LEU A 361 -30.35 -1.38 -25.12
N LEU A 362 -30.90 -0.87 -24.04
CA LEU A 362 -31.17 -1.61 -22.81
C LEU A 362 -32.58 -2.21 -22.88
N GLY A 363 -32.71 -3.50 -22.59
CA GLY A 363 -34.01 -4.19 -22.63
C GLY A 363 -34.95 -3.83 -21.48
N GLU A 364 -34.40 -3.31 -20.39
CA GLU A 364 -35.13 -2.87 -19.21
C GLU A 364 -34.58 -1.53 -18.70
N LYS A 365 -35.38 -0.83 -17.89
CA LYS A 365 -34.95 0.41 -17.23
C LYS A 365 -33.81 0.06 -16.26
N PRO A 366 -32.62 0.71 -16.36
CA PRO A 366 -31.56 0.58 -15.38
C PRO A 366 -32.07 0.85 -13.96
N LYS A 367 -31.54 0.09 -12.99
CA LYS A 367 -31.86 0.27 -11.57
C LYS A 367 -30.57 0.24 -10.77
N VAL A 368 -30.53 1.02 -9.69
CA VAL A 368 -29.48 0.90 -8.68
C VAL A 368 -29.58 -0.50 -8.06
N PRO A 369 -28.52 -1.32 -8.11
CA PRO A 369 -28.54 -2.64 -7.49
C PRO A 369 -28.81 -2.53 -5.99
N SER A 370 -29.52 -3.47 -5.38
CA SER A 370 -29.74 -3.42 -3.93
C SER A 370 -28.44 -3.50 -3.15
N LEU A 371 -28.38 -2.88 -1.96
CA LEU A 371 -27.25 -3.09 -1.05
C LEU A 371 -27.23 -4.57 -0.66
N ALA A 372 -26.07 -5.20 -0.76
CA ALA A 372 -25.92 -6.63 -0.53
C ALA A 372 -24.77 -6.90 0.43
N ILE A 373 -25.03 -7.70 1.46
CA ILE A 373 -24.02 -8.29 2.34
C ILE A 373 -23.62 -9.65 1.75
N SER A 374 -22.32 -9.94 1.68
CA SER A 374 -21.78 -11.18 1.10
C SER A 374 -20.50 -11.63 1.80
N ASN A 375 -20.04 -12.84 1.51
CA ASN A 375 -18.76 -13.41 1.99
C ASN A 375 -18.62 -13.44 3.52
N LEU A 376 -19.74 -13.69 4.20
CA LEU A 376 -19.80 -13.62 5.64
C LEU A 376 -19.18 -14.86 6.29
N THR A 377 -18.09 -14.65 7.00
CA THR A 377 -17.22 -15.73 7.51
C THR A 377 -16.69 -15.36 8.90
N ALA A 378 -16.70 -16.32 9.84
CA ALA A 378 -15.97 -16.16 11.08
C ALA A 378 -14.54 -16.70 10.96
N TRP A 379 -13.63 -16.02 11.65
CA TRP A 379 -12.25 -16.43 11.84
C TRP A 379 -11.97 -16.53 13.32
N HIS A 380 -11.59 -17.72 13.77
CA HIS A 380 -11.06 -17.97 15.10
C HIS A 380 -9.57 -17.69 15.04
N LEU A 381 -9.16 -16.53 15.55
CA LEU A 381 -7.78 -16.09 15.47
C LEU A 381 -6.92 -17.01 16.36
N PRO A 382 -5.69 -17.33 15.94
CA PRO A 382 -4.76 -18.03 16.80
C PRO A 382 -4.46 -17.21 18.07
N ASP A 383 -4.26 -17.93 19.16
CA ASP A 383 -3.74 -17.37 20.40
C ASP A 383 -2.27 -17.01 20.18
N GLU A 384 -1.97 -15.73 20.31
CA GLU A 384 -0.69 -15.16 19.91
C GLU A 384 -0.11 -14.29 21.02
N PRO A 385 1.20 -14.36 21.30
CA PRO A 385 1.82 -13.49 22.29
C PRO A 385 1.50 -12.01 22.06
N GLY A 386 1.08 -11.32 23.12
CA GLY A 386 0.70 -9.90 23.08
C GLY A 386 -0.76 -9.64 22.73
N GLU A 387 -1.51 -10.68 22.39
CA GLU A 387 -2.94 -10.62 22.07
C GLU A 387 -3.78 -11.31 23.15
N ARG A 388 -5.08 -11.00 23.20
CA ARG A 388 -6.01 -11.75 24.06
C ARG A 388 -6.27 -13.16 23.49
N PRO A 389 -6.49 -14.17 24.33
CA PRO A 389 -6.83 -15.50 23.86
C PRO A 389 -8.29 -15.59 23.40
N GLY A 390 -8.58 -16.55 22.53
CA GLY A 390 -9.93 -16.89 22.08
C GLY A 390 -10.63 -15.78 21.29
N ARG A 391 -9.85 -14.95 20.57
CA ARG A 391 -10.34 -13.89 19.69
C ARG A 391 -11.10 -14.47 18.51
N VAL A 392 -12.22 -13.85 18.18
CA VAL A 392 -13.02 -14.23 17.02
C VAL A 392 -13.39 -12.98 16.24
N MET A 393 -13.17 -13.02 14.93
CA MET A 393 -13.56 -11.98 13.99
C MET A 393 -14.66 -12.50 13.08
N ILE A 394 -15.64 -11.65 12.74
CA ILE A 394 -16.59 -11.89 11.66
C ILE A 394 -16.25 -10.92 10.54
N ALA A 395 -15.89 -11.42 9.36
CA ALA A 395 -15.59 -10.60 8.19
C ALA A 395 -16.64 -10.82 7.10
N PHE A 396 -16.95 -9.77 6.34
CA PHE A 396 -17.89 -9.80 5.22
C PHE A 396 -17.63 -8.62 4.28
N THR A 397 -18.33 -8.58 3.15
CA THR A 397 -18.24 -7.47 2.19
C THR A 397 -19.61 -6.90 1.87
N THR A 398 -19.63 -5.63 1.50
CA THR A 398 -20.75 -4.96 0.84
C THR A 398 -20.36 -4.55 -0.58
N ASN A 399 -21.33 -4.57 -1.50
CA ASN A 399 -21.09 -4.14 -2.89
C ASN A 399 -20.84 -2.63 -3.01
N ARG A 400 -21.30 -1.83 -2.03
CA ARG A 400 -21.03 -0.39 -1.93
C ARG A 400 -20.59 -0.02 -0.52
N PRO A 401 -19.83 1.08 -0.35
CA PRO A 401 -19.44 1.57 0.96
C PRO A 401 -20.67 1.75 1.87
N ALA A 402 -20.68 1.07 3.01
CA ALA A 402 -21.74 1.13 4.01
C ALA A 402 -21.13 1.17 5.40
N THR A 403 -21.86 1.68 6.39
CA THR A 403 -21.53 1.42 7.80
C THR A 403 -22.09 0.06 8.19
N ALA A 404 -21.54 -0.58 9.23
CA ALA A 404 -22.04 -1.86 9.71
C ALA A 404 -22.18 -1.91 11.22
N SER A 405 -23.28 -2.53 11.67
CA SER A 405 -23.53 -2.88 13.07
C SER A 405 -24.11 -4.30 13.15
N ALA A 406 -24.01 -4.94 14.32
CA ALA A 406 -24.59 -6.25 14.56
C ALA A 406 -25.28 -6.32 15.92
N ARG A 407 -26.57 -6.64 15.95
CA ARG A 407 -27.23 -7.05 17.18
C ARG A 407 -26.88 -8.50 17.48
N TYR A 408 -26.47 -8.82 18.70
CA TYR A 408 -26.13 -10.18 19.11
C TYR A 408 -27.07 -10.71 20.18
N THR A 409 -27.28 -12.02 20.17
CA THR A 409 -27.99 -12.75 21.23
C THR A 409 -27.29 -14.09 21.47
N SER A 410 -26.98 -14.40 22.73
CA SER A 410 -26.36 -15.66 23.14
C SER A 410 -27.20 -16.87 22.71
N THR A 411 -26.55 -17.93 22.24
CA THR A 411 -27.16 -19.22 21.90
C THR A 411 -26.33 -20.39 22.42
N GLY A 412 -26.93 -21.57 22.54
CA GLY A 412 -26.34 -22.78 23.11
C GLY A 412 -26.94 -23.18 24.47
N SER A 413 -26.91 -24.47 24.78
CA SER A 413 -27.46 -25.04 26.01
C SER A 413 -26.76 -24.49 27.26
N GLY A 414 -27.52 -23.94 28.20
CA GLY A 414 -26.99 -23.44 29.48
C GLY A 414 -26.26 -22.09 29.38
N ALA A 415 -26.33 -21.40 28.23
CA ALA A 415 -25.70 -20.10 28.06
C ALA A 415 -26.37 -19.02 28.95
N PRO A 416 -25.59 -18.19 29.67
CA PRO A 416 -26.13 -16.99 30.30
C PRO A 416 -26.67 -16.06 29.21
N ARG A 417 -27.84 -15.46 29.44
CA ARG A 417 -28.47 -14.56 28.47
C ARG A 417 -27.59 -13.30 28.30
N GLN A 418 -26.99 -13.15 27.13
CA GLN A 418 -26.24 -11.96 26.72
C GLN A 418 -26.84 -11.43 25.42
N GLU A 419 -27.18 -10.15 25.37
CA GLU A 419 -27.68 -9.47 24.18
C GLU A 419 -27.17 -8.03 24.15
N GLY A 420 -26.99 -7.48 22.95
CA GLY A 420 -26.45 -6.13 22.76
C GLY A 420 -26.17 -5.82 21.30
N THR A 421 -25.37 -4.78 21.04
CA THR A 421 -24.97 -4.35 19.70
C THR A 421 -23.45 -4.21 19.61
N LEU A 422 -22.89 -4.60 18.47
CA LEU A 422 -21.52 -4.34 18.05
C LEU A 422 -21.55 -3.29 16.93
N ASP A 423 -20.64 -2.33 16.97
CA ASP A 423 -20.41 -1.36 15.90
C ASP A 423 -19.02 -1.59 15.31
N GLU A 424 -18.91 -1.49 13.98
CA GLU A 424 -17.64 -1.59 13.28
C GLU A 424 -16.73 -0.37 13.49
N GLY A 425 -17.31 0.82 13.61
CA GLY A 425 -16.59 2.06 13.94
C GLY A 425 -15.66 2.63 12.86
N ARG A 426 -15.53 1.98 11.68
CA ARG A 426 -14.62 2.40 10.59
C ARG A 426 -15.27 3.30 9.54
N GLY A 427 -16.54 3.68 9.73
CA GLY A 427 -17.30 4.47 8.76
C GLY A 427 -17.76 3.63 7.56
N ALA A 428 -18.02 4.30 6.44
CA ALA A 428 -18.53 3.64 5.24
C ALA A 428 -17.39 2.90 4.49
N VAL A 429 -17.42 1.57 4.48
CA VAL A 429 -16.41 0.71 3.83
C VAL A 429 -17.06 -0.42 3.04
N ASN A 430 -16.32 -1.04 2.13
CA ASN A 430 -16.75 -2.26 1.43
C ASN A 430 -16.31 -3.55 2.12
N ASN A 431 -15.14 -3.53 2.78
CA ASN A 431 -14.55 -4.68 3.46
C ASN A 431 -14.77 -4.56 4.97
N HIS A 432 -15.70 -5.34 5.49
CA HIS A 432 -16.14 -5.24 6.86
C HIS A 432 -15.54 -6.31 7.77
N TYR A 433 -15.34 -5.95 9.03
CA TYR A 433 -15.13 -6.92 10.09
C TYR A 433 -15.56 -6.42 11.45
N LEU A 434 -16.04 -7.35 12.28
CA LEU A 434 -16.43 -7.13 13.67
C LEU A 434 -15.65 -8.09 14.56
N MET A 435 -14.93 -7.55 15.53
CA MET A 435 -14.28 -8.35 16.58
C MET A 435 -15.30 -8.65 17.67
N LEU A 436 -15.41 -9.92 18.08
CA LEU A 436 -16.23 -10.29 19.22
C LEU A 436 -15.58 -9.74 20.51
N PRO A 437 -16.30 -8.97 21.33
CA PRO A 437 -15.75 -8.44 22.56
C PRO A 437 -15.34 -9.54 23.54
N PRO A 438 -14.23 -9.38 24.27
CA PRO A 438 -13.67 -10.40 25.17
C PRO A 438 -14.59 -10.75 26.37
N GLU A 439 -15.48 -9.85 26.77
CA GLU A 439 -16.50 -10.03 27.81
C GLU A 439 -17.64 -10.99 27.39
N LEU A 440 -17.79 -11.27 26.10
CA LEU A 440 -18.80 -12.18 25.57
C LEU A 440 -18.33 -13.63 25.71
N ARG A 441 -18.90 -14.37 26.69
CA ARG A 441 -18.46 -15.71 27.12
C ARG A 441 -19.43 -16.87 26.86
N ALA A 442 -20.56 -16.61 26.21
CA ALA A 442 -21.50 -17.67 25.82
C ALA A 442 -20.86 -18.63 24.78
N PRO A 443 -21.35 -19.89 24.70
CA PRO A 443 -20.86 -20.87 23.72
C PRO A 443 -21.01 -20.42 22.26
N GLY A 444 -22.05 -19.64 21.95
CA GLY A 444 -22.30 -19.08 20.63
C GLY A 444 -23.20 -17.85 20.66
N TYR A 445 -23.31 -17.19 19.51
CA TYR A 445 -24.09 -15.98 19.30
C TYR A 445 -24.84 -16.03 17.97
N ARG A 446 -26.12 -15.63 17.97
CA ARG A 446 -26.83 -15.25 16.76
C ARG A 446 -26.61 -13.75 16.55
N LEU A 447 -26.12 -13.38 15.38
CA LEU A 447 -25.83 -12.01 14.95
C LEU A 447 -26.85 -11.59 13.89
N GLU A 448 -27.52 -10.46 14.09
CA GLU A 448 -28.30 -9.74 13.09
C GLU A 448 -27.49 -8.53 12.63
N ILE A 449 -26.80 -8.69 11.50
CA ILE A 449 -25.91 -7.68 10.92
C ILE A 449 -26.75 -6.77 10.05
N ARG A 450 -26.58 -5.45 10.23
CA ARG A 450 -27.23 -4.39 9.47
C ARG A 450 -26.17 -3.49 8.87
N CYS A 451 -26.26 -3.28 7.57
CA CYS A 451 -25.43 -2.34 6.84
C CYS A 451 -26.28 -1.20 6.29
N GLU A 452 -25.76 0.02 6.35
CA GLU A 452 -26.45 1.23 5.90
C GLU A 452 -25.55 2.05 5.00
N GLU A 453 -26.05 2.41 3.82
CA GLU A 453 -25.37 3.34 2.94
C GLU A 453 -25.42 4.76 3.53
N PRO A 454 -24.36 5.57 3.34
CA PRO A 454 -24.45 7.00 3.60
C PRO A 454 -25.49 7.63 2.67
N ARG A 455 -26.07 8.76 3.08
CA ARG A 455 -27.04 9.53 2.28
C ARG A 455 -26.48 9.81 0.87
N GLN A 456 -27.28 9.50 -0.13
CA GLN A 456 -26.96 9.73 -1.54
C GLN A 456 -27.85 10.85 -2.07
N GLU A 457 -27.38 11.58 -3.09
CA GLU A 457 -28.14 12.69 -3.68
C GLU A 457 -29.09 12.22 -4.79
N GLU A 458 -28.73 11.14 -5.50
CA GLU A 458 -29.39 10.67 -6.72
C GLU A 458 -30.35 9.50 -6.50
N TYR A 459 -30.25 8.81 -5.37
CA TYR A 459 -31.09 7.67 -5.03
C TYR A 459 -31.29 7.56 -3.52
N GLU A 460 -32.34 6.86 -3.10
CA GLU A 460 -32.57 6.61 -1.69
C GLU A 460 -31.49 5.68 -1.13
N ALA A 461 -30.82 6.12 -0.06
CA ALA A 461 -29.83 5.32 0.64
C ALA A 461 -30.46 4.00 1.09
N GLN A 462 -29.79 2.89 0.80
CA GLN A 462 -30.31 1.57 1.08
C GLN A 462 -29.72 0.97 2.34
N SER A 463 -30.41 -0.04 2.86
CA SER A 463 -29.89 -0.87 3.95
C SER A 463 -30.01 -2.35 3.59
N ALA A 464 -29.14 -3.15 4.20
CA ALA A 464 -29.11 -4.59 4.02
C ALA A 464 -29.00 -5.26 5.38
N THR A 465 -29.62 -6.43 5.53
CA THR A 465 -29.51 -7.22 6.75
C THR A 465 -29.13 -8.67 6.44
N ALA A 466 -28.35 -9.27 7.33
CA ALA A 466 -27.96 -10.67 7.27
C ALA A 466 -27.97 -11.27 8.68
N THR A 467 -28.31 -12.56 8.79
CA THR A 467 -28.19 -13.30 10.05
C THR A 467 -27.02 -14.26 9.98
N TYR A 468 -26.23 -14.36 11.05
CA TYR A 468 -25.15 -15.32 11.18
C TYR A 468 -25.11 -15.98 12.55
N THR A 469 -24.86 -17.28 12.61
CA THR A 469 -24.66 -17.99 13.87
C THR A 469 -23.17 -18.27 14.08
N LEU A 470 -22.61 -17.66 15.11
CA LEU A 470 -21.23 -17.87 15.53
C LEU A 470 -21.16 -18.87 16.69
N TRP A 471 -20.16 -19.75 16.64
CA TRP A 471 -19.79 -20.62 17.77
C TRP A 471 -18.35 -20.32 18.16
N ARG A 472 -18.07 -20.18 19.45
CA ARG A 472 -16.70 -19.92 19.92
C ARG A 472 -15.78 -21.13 19.75
N ASP A 473 -16.35 -22.33 19.87
CA ASP A 473 -15.63 -23.57 19.56
C ASP A 473 -15.41 -23.69 18.04
N PRO A 474 -14.16 -23.68 17.55
CA PRO A 474 -13.88 -23.68 16.12
C PRO A 474 -14.35 -24.96 15.41
N GLU A 475 -14.30 -26.12 16.09
CA GLU A 475 -14.68 -27.40 15.49
C GLU A 475 -16.19 -27.49 15.28
N ARG A 476 -16.97 -27.13 16.31
CA ARG A 476 -18.41 -26.98 16.22
C ARG A 476 -18.80 -25.95 15.19
N HIS A 477 -18.13 -24.79 15.17
CA HIS A 477 -18.40 -23.76 14.17
C HIS A 477 -18.24 -24.32 12.76
N ARG A 478 -17.12 -24.98 12.47
CA ARG A 478 -16.88 -25.62 11.17
C ARG A 478 -17.94 -26.66 10.84
N ALA A 479 -18.30 -27.53 11.79
CA ALA A 479 -19.29 -28.56 11.59
C ALA A 479 -20.68 -28.00 11.22
N GLU A 480 -21.15 -26.98 11.95
CA GLU A 480 -22.46 -26.36 11.71
C GLU A 480 -22.50 -25.52 10.41
N HIS A 481 -21.37 -25.00 9.96
CA HIS A 481 -21.23 -24.28 8.68
C HIS A 481 -20.81 -25.18 7.51
N GLY A 482 -20.77 -26.51 7.69
CA GLY A 482 -20.42 -27.46 6.63
C GLY A 482 -18.98 -27.34 6.12
N ILE A 483 -18.08 -26.74 6.91
CA ILE A 483 -16.67 -26.56 6.56
C ILE A 483 -15.95 -27.91 6.71
N ARG A 484 -15.50 -28.44 5.58
CA ARG A 484 -14.90 -29.77 5.50
C ARG A 484 -13.61 -29.83 6.33
N THR A 485 -13.62 -30.71 7.31
CA THR A 485 -12.48 -30.97 8.19
C THR A 485 -11.83 -32.29 7.73
N PRO A 486 -10.56 -32.31 7.25
CA PRO A 486 -9.92 -33.54 6.80
C PRO A 486 -9.94 -34.64 7.87
N ALA A 487 -10.27 -35.86 7.46
CA ALA A 487 -10.78 -36.90 8.34
C ALA A 487 -9.74 -37.63 9.22
N ARG A 488 -8.42 -37.41 9.04
CA ARG A 488 -7.32 -37.98 9.86
C ARG A 488 -5.97 -37.37 9.50
N GLU A 489 -5.08 -37.24 10.49
CA GLU A 489 -3.64 -37.03 10.26
C GLU A 489 -3.06 -38.28 9.61
N THR A 490 -2.20 -38.12 8.60
CA THR A 490 -1.51 -39.24 7.94
C THR A 490 -0.06 -39.24 8.37
N PRO A 491 0.43 -40.25 9.10
CA PRO A 491 1.83 -40.30 9.51
C PRO A 491 2.80 -40.12 8.33
N MET A 492 3.78 -39.22 8.48
CA MET A 492 4.76 -38.97 7.43
C MET A 492 6.14 -38.69 8.01
N ARG A 493 7.18 -39.14 7.29
CA ARG A 493 8.59 -38.92 7.60
C ARG A 493 9.18 -37.94 6.61
N ILE A 494 9.77 -36.85 7.12
CA ILE A 494 10.28 -35.73 6.34
C ILE A 494 11.79 -35.66 6.54
N PRO A 495 12.61 -35.91 5.50
CA PRO A 495 14.06 -35.81 5.61
C PRO A 495 14.49 -34.34 5.69
N LEU A 496 15.36 -34.05 6.65
CA LEU A 496 15.94 -32.74 6.89
C LEU A 496 17.47 -32.82 6.84
N SER A 497 18.09 -31.79 6.28
CA SER A 497 19.55 -31.66 6.19
C SER A 497 20.00 -30.34 6.81
N VAL A 498 21.02 -30.41 7.67
CA VAL A 498 21.72 -29.25 8.25
C VAL A 498 23.14 -29.21 7.72
N GLN A 499 23.49 -28.16 6.99
CA GLN A 499 24.84 -27.96 6.44
C GLN A 499 25.67 -27.08 7.38
N GLU A 500 26.96 -27.38 7.55
CA GLU A 500 27.89 -26.48 8.22
C GLU A 500 28.39 -25.42 7.22
N PRO A 501 28.04 -24.13 7.39
CA PRO A 501 28.48 -23.08 6.48
C PRO A 501 29.90 -22.58 6.74
N THR A 502 30.53 -22.97 7.86
CA THR A 502 31.89 -22.53 8.21
C THR A 502 32.93 -23.64 8.04
N ASP A 503 34.21 -23.30 8.23
CA ASP A 503 35.31 -24.25 8.30
C ASP A 503 35.42 -24.95 9.68
N ARG A 504 34.46 -24.73 10.58
CA ARG A 504 34.48 -25.22 11.97
C ARG A 504 33.25 -26.04 12.33
N ALA A 505 33.46 -27.06 13.14
CA ALA A 505 32.38 -27.89 13.67
C ALA A 505 31.59 -27.15 14.75
N ARG A 506 30.29 -27.44 14.84
CA ARG A 506 29.46 -26.99 15.96
C ARG A 506 28.95 -28.20 16.72
N ALA A 507 28.95 -28.11 18.04
CA ALA A 507 28.34 -29.09 18.91
C ALA A 507 27.13 -28.45 19.60
N VAL A 508 25.97 -29.12 19.54
CA VAL A 508 24.77 -28.72 20.30
C VAL A 508 24.39 -27.24 20.05
N TRP A 509 24.33 -26.86 18.77
CA TRP A 509 24.10 -25.49 18.32
C TRP A 509 22.64 -25.25 17.93
N PRO A 510 22.04 -24.09 18.29
CA PRO A 510 20.66 -23.78 17.94
C PRO A 510 20.36 -23.82 16.43
N VAL A 511 19.26 -24.49 16.09
CA VAL A 511 18.63 -24.48 14.77
C VAL A 511 17.16 -24.19 14.96
N THR A 512 16.65 -23.19 14.22
CA THR A 512 15.23 -22.90 14.11
C THR A 512 14.90 -22.78 12.62
N SER A 513 13.92 -23.54 12.15
CA SER A 513 13.55 -23.56 10.73
C SER A 513 12.08 -23.89 10.54
N GLY A 514 11.48 -23.32 9.50
CA GLY A 514 10.13 -23.61 9.06
C GLY A 514 10.09 -24.80 8.11
N VAL A 515 9.25 -25.77 8.43
CA VAL A 515 8.97 -26.95 7.61
C VAL A 515 7.57 -26.83 7.01
N PRO A 516 7.43 -26.82 5.67
CA PRO A 516 6.11 -26.78 5.05
C PRO A 516 5.46 -28.16 5.10
N LEU A 517 4.15 -28.19 5.35
CA LEU A 517 3.35 -29.40 5.45
C LEU A 517 2.19 -29.35 4.44
N PRO A 518 1.93 -30.42 3.68
CA PRO A 518 0.76 -30.52 2.83
C PRO A 518 -0.55 -30.49 3.64
N GLU A 519 -1.61 -30.01 3.01
CA GLU A 519 -2.93 -29.93 3.62
C GLU A 519 -3.41 -31.28 4.13
N GLY A 520 -3.91 -31.33 5.37
CA GLY A 520 -4.38 -32.58 5.99
C GLY A 520 -3.32 -33.37 6.78
N LEU A 521 -2.04 -32.99 6.72
CA LEU A 521 -0.97 -33.77 7.36
C LEU A 521 -0.98 -33.69 8.90
N LEU A 522 -1.09 -32.49 9.46
CA LEU A 522 -0.93 -32.23 10.89
C LEU A 522 -1.98 -31.24 11.40
N ARG A 523 -2.62 -31.54 12.52
CA ARG A 523 -3.53 -30.66 13.26
C ARG A 523 -2.91 -30.20 14.57
N ASP A 524 -2.31 -31.13 15.30
CA ASP A 524 -1.71 -30.89 16.60
C ASP A 524 -0.19 -31.00 16.52
N THR A 525 0.53 -29.92 16.86
CA THR A 525 1.99 -29.89 16.84
C THR A 525 2.63 -30.81 17.89
N HIS A 526 1.86 -31.30 18.88
CA HIS A 526 2.30 -32.34 19.81
C HIS A 526 2.42 -33.73 19.17
N HIS A 527 1.88 -33.92 17.96
CA HIS A 527 2.04 -35.14 17.18
C HIS A 527 3.26 -35.09 16.25
N CYS A 528 4.37 -34.57 16.77
CA CYS A 528 5.65 -34.46 16.08
C CYS A 528 6.81 -34.96 16.94
N ARG A 529 7.83 -35.54 16.29
CA ARG A 529 9.14 -35.82 16.90
C ARG A 529 10.26 -35.72 15.88
N LEU A 530 11.47 -35.38 16.35
CA LEU A 530 12.67 -35.32 15.51
C LEU A 530 13.57 -36.50 15.82
N LEU A 531 14.09 -37.14 14.77
CA LEU A 531 15.05 -38.24 14.87
C LEU A 531 16.40 -37.84 14.27
N ASP A 532 17.50 -38.31 14.85
CA ASP A 532 18.83 -38.21 14.26
C ASP A 532 19.06 -39.25 13.14
N ALA A 533 20.25 -39.25 12.54
CA ALA A 533 20.63 -40.21 11.51
C ALA A 533 20.64 -41.69 11.98
N GLY A 534 20.74 -41.93 13.30
CA GLY A 534 20.66 -43.26 13.92
C GLY A 534 19.23 -43.69 14.28
N GLY A 535 18.23 -42.84 13.99
CA GLY A 535 16.82 -43.09 14.33
C GLY A 535 16.49 -42.84 15.80
N GLN A 536 17.39 -42.21 16.57
CA GLN A 536 17.15 -41.86 17.97
C GLN A 536 16.43 -40.51 18.07
N SER A 537 15.55 -40.38 19.07
CA SER A 537 14.81 -39.14 19.29
C SER A 537 15.74 -38.03 19.79
N VAL A 538 15.64 -36.85 19.16
CA VAL A 538 16.35 -35.62 19.55
C VAL A 538 15.37 -34.69 20.26
N PRO A 539 15.76 -34.03 21.37
CA PRO A 539 14.95 -32.98 21.98
C PRO A 539 14.66 -31.88 20.96
N ALA A 540 13.37 -31.66 20.69
CA ALA A 540 12.88 -30.70 19.72
C ALA A 540 11.61 -30.02 20.23
N GLN A 541 11.33 -28.86 19.67
CA GLN A 541 10.19 -28.02 19.98
C GLN A 541 9.47 -27.62 18.69
N PHE A 542 8.14 -27.61 18.73
CA PHE A 542 7.29 -27.46 17.56
C PHE A 542 6.22 -26.38 17.78
N GLN A 543 6.05 -25.50 16.80
CA GLN A 543 5.03 -24.46 16.83
C GLN A 543 4.40 -24.29 15.44
N ALA A 544 3.08 -24.11 15.37
CA ALA A 544 2.42 -23.77 14.11
C ALA A 544 2.67 -22.29 13.78
N LEU A 545 3.16 -22.01 12.58
CA LEU A 545 3.38 -20.65 12.05
C LEU A 545 2.26 -20.22 11.11
N ALA A 546 1.64 -21.17 10.41
CA ALA A 546 0.61 -20.92 9.42
C ALA A 546 -0.34 -22.10 9.30
N TRP A 547 -1.55 -21.84 8.81
CA TRP A 547 -2.60 -22.85 8.63
C TRP A 547 -3.12 -22.84 7.20
N TRP A 548 -3.56 -24.00 6.72
CA TRP A 548 -4.36 -24.12 5.52
C TRP A 548 -5.75 -23.54 5.79
N PRO A 549 -6.16 -22.43 5.15
CA PRO A 549 -7.38 -21.73 5.54
C PRO A 549 -8.65 -22.59 5.40
N ALA A 550 -8.69 -23.46 4.37
CA ALA A 550 -9.84 -24.31 4.09
C ALA A 550 -10.03 -25.44 5.13
N SER A 551 -8.95 -26.11 5.53
CA SER A 551 -8.99 -27.25 6.46
C SER A 551 -8.69 -26.92 7.91
N GLY A 552 -8.02 -25.80 8.18
CA GLY A 552 -7.46 -25.44 9.48
C GLY A 552 -6.25 -26.28 9.92
N THR A 553 -5.65 -27.07 9.02
CA THR A 553 -4.46 -27.89 9.33
C THR A 553 -3.17 -27.08 9.25
N VAL A 554 -2.12 -27.49 9.95
CA VAL A 554 -0.82 -26.79 9.96
C VAL A 554 -0.23 -26.81 8.55
N LYS A 555 0.09 -25.62 8.03
CA LYS A 555 0.74 -25.41 6.73
C LYS A 555 2.24 -25.20 6.88
N TRP A 556 2.65 -24.49 7.93
CA TRP A 556 4.05 -24.26 8.27
C TRP A 556 4.29 -24.58 9.74
N LEU A 557 5.24 -25.46 9.99
CA LEU A 557 5.66 -25.89 11.31
C LEU A 557 7.06 -25.36 11.62
N GLN A 558 7.20 -24.54 12.65
CA GLN A 558 8.50 -24.21 13.21
C GLN A 558 9.06 -25.42 13.94
N LEU A 559 10.30 -25.77 13.63
CA LEU A 559 11.09 -26.77 14.32
C LEU A 559 12.30 -26.07 14.96
N SER A 560 12.44 -26.21 16.28
CA SER A 560 13.60 -25.75 17.04
C SER A 560 14.29 -26.92 17.74
N PHE A 561 15.61 -27.08 17.54
CA PHE A 561 16.43 -28.14 18.17
C PHE A 561 17.91 -27.72 18.26
N LEU A 562 18.74 -28.53 18.90
CA LEU A 562 20.19 -28.31 18.98
C LEU A 562 20.91 -29.32 18.09
N ALA A 563 21.57 -28.85 17.03
CA ALA A 563 22.27 -29.69 16.06
C ALA A 563 23.77 -29.76 16.32
N SER A 564 24.38 -30.89 15.99
CA SER A 564 25.84 -30.98 15.85
C SER A 564 26.22 -31.17 14.38
N THR A 565 27.26 -30.47 13.94
CA THR A 565 27.68 -30.38 12.54
C THR A 565 29.19 -30.58 12.39
N THR A 566 29.64 -30.91 11.19
CA THR A 566 31.05 -31.07 10.86
C THR A 566 31.33 -30.39 9.51
N PRO A 567 32.44 -29.64 9.36
CA PRO A 567 32.78 -28.96 8.12
C PRO A 567 32.80 -29.93 6.92
N GLY A 568 32.27 -29.47 5.80
CA GLY A 568 32.20 -30.25 4.56
C GLY A 568 31.23 -31.45 4.59
N LYS A 569 30.42 -31.61 5.65
CA LYS A 569 29.40 -32.66 5.76
C LYS A 569 28.04 -32.07 6.10
N SER A 570 26.98 -32.78 5.72
CA SER A 570 25.60 -32.46 6.13
C SER A 570 25.15 -33.41 7.25
N ALA A 571 24.63 -32.86 8.33
CA ALA A 571 23.97 -33.63 9.37
C ALA A 571 22.52 -33.95 8.94
N SER A 572 22.14 -35.22 9.01
CA SER A 572 20.81 -35.68 8.58
C SER A 572 19.89 -35.88 9.78
N TYR A 573 18.65 -35.42 9.65
CA TYR A 573 17.58 -35.60 10.62
C TYR A 573 16.30 -36.05 9.92
N THR A 574 15.37 -36.65 10.65
CA THR A 574 14.04 -37.00 10.14
C THR A 574 12.97 -36.46 11.07
N LEU A 575 12.10 -35.60 10.55
CA LEU A 575 10.89 -35.17 11.26
C LEU A 575 9.77 -36.17 10.99
N GLU A 576 9.16 -36.70 12.05
CA GLU A 576 7.96 -37.52 11.95
C GLU A 576 6.75 -36.70 12.42
N CYS A 577 5.71 -36.62 11.58
CA CYS A 577 4.45 -35.91 11.85
C CYS A 577 3.28 -36.89 11.84
N GLY A 578 2.21 -36.59 12.58
CA GLY A 578 0.97 -37.38 12.62
C GLY A 578 1.05 -38.63 13.50
N LEU A 579 2.04 -38.69 14.41
CA LEU A 579 2.20 -39.73 15.42
C LEU A 579 2.35 -39.06 16.79
N PRO A 580 1.83 -39.65 17.89
CA PRO A 580 2.03 -39.10 19.23
C PRO A 580 3.52 -38.86 19.52
N GLY A 581 3.88 -37.61 19.78
CA GLY A 581 5.22 -37.27 20.23
C GLY A 581 5.46 -37.78 21.66
N SER A 582 6.74 -37.93 22.02
CA SER A 582 7.13 -38.09 23.42
C SER A 582 7.42 -36.72 24.01
N PRO A 583 6.76 -36.31 25.11
CA PRO A 583 7.08 -35.05 25.77
C PRO A 583 8.54 -35.06 26.24
N ALA A 584 9.33 -34.08 25.81
CA ALA A 584 10.64 -33.82 26.39
C ALA A 584 10.48 -32.91 27.61
N PRO A 585 11.05 -33.23 28.79
CA PRO A 585 11.05 -32.30 29.92
C PRO A 585 11.78 -31.01 29.52
N SER A 586 11.30 -29.85 30.00
CA SER A 586 11.90 -28.55 29.68
C SER A 586 13.11 -28.26 30.57
N PRO A 587 14.36 -28.34 30.07
CA PRO A 587 15.54 -27.89 30.82
C PRO A 587 15.56 -26.37 31.01
N ILE A 588 14.95 -25.59 30.11
CA ILE A 588 14.78 -24.16 30.30
C ILE A 588 13.62 -23.90 31.27
N ARG A 589 13.86 -23.03 32.25
CA ARG A 589 12.85 -22.56 33.20
C ARG A 589 12.71 -21.04 33.08
N VAL A 590 11.49 -20.58 32.87
CA VAL A 590 11.13 -19.15 32.95
C VAL A 590 10.26 -18.97 34.18
N THR A 591 10.70 -18.13 35.11
CA THR A 591 9.97 -17.78 36.34
C THR A 591 9.58 -16.32 36.25
N ALA A 592 8.29 -16.03 36.34
CA ALA A 592 7.78 -14.67 36.30
C ALA A 592 6.53 -14.53 37.17
N SER A 593 6.28 -13.31 37.64
CA SER A 593 5.02 -12.98 38.30
C SER A 593 3.91 -12.85 37.25
N ARG A 594 2.69 -13.21 37.63
CA ARG A 594 1.52 -12.84 36.82
C ARG A 594 1.36 -11.31 36.82
N PRO A 595 0.88 -10.72 35.71
CA PRO A 595 0.45 -9.33 35.71
C PRO A 595 -0.57 -9.07 36.84
N PRO A 596 -0.66 -7.83 37.36
CA PRO A 596 -1.77 -7.42 38.22
C PRO A 596 -3.11 -7.78 37.58
N ALA A 597 -4.15 -8.04 38.39
CA ALA A 597 -5.47 -8.44 37.90
C ALA A 597 -5.96 -7.49 36.79
N GLY A 598 -6.14 -8.04 35.59
CA GLY A 598 -6.51 -7.32 34.38
C GLY A 598 -6.60 -8.25 33.17
N GLU A 599 -6.74 -7.63 32.01
CA GLU A 599 -6.37 -8.08 30.67
C GLU A 599 -5.72 -9.47 30.51
N ASP A 600 -6.42 -10.61 30.41
CA ASP A 600 -5.75 -11.89 30.06
C ASP A 600 -5.11 -11.78 28.66
N VAL A 601 -3.82 -11.46 28.59
CA VAL A 601 -3.03 -11.35 27.36
C VAL A 601 -2.03 -12.50 27.30
N VAL A 602 -1.99 -13.21 26.18
CA VAL A 602 -1.14 -14.38 25.97
C VAL A 602 0.32 -13.98 26.11
N GLY A 603 1.05 -14.73 26.95
CA GLY A 603 2.48 -14.53 27.19
C GLY A 603 2.82 -13.31 28.05
N GLN A 604 1.87 -12.44 28.41
CA GLN A 604 2.18 -11.26 29.23
C GLN A 604 2.59 -11.65 30.64
N VAL A 605 3.68 -11.06 31.11
CA VAL A 605 4.25 -11.30 32.44
C VAL A 605 4.65 -10.00 33.11
N ALA A 606 4.70 -10.00 34.45
CA ALA A 606 5.26 -8.91 35.23
C ALA A 606 6.71 -9.18 35.60
N LEU A 607 7.50 -8.11 35.68
CA LEU A 607 8.84 -8.15 36.24
C LEU A 607 8.78 -8.38 37.77
N PRO A 608 9.77 -9.03 38.39
CA PRO A 608 10.96 -9.59 37.74
C PRO A 608 10.67 -10.87 36.95
N VAL A 609 11.46 -11.09 35.88
CA VAL A 609 11.43 -12.32 35.08
C VAL A 609 12.82 -12.95 35.10
N THR A 610 12.91 -14.23 35.46
CA THR A 610 14.17 -15.00 35.47
C THR A 610 14.11 -16.12 34.45
N VAL A 611 15.13 -16.21 33.60
CA VAL A 611 15.31 -17.30 32.63
C VAL A 611 16.55 -18.11 33.01
N ASN A 612 16.38 -19.41 33.21
CA ASN A 612 17.45 -20.35 33.53
C ASN A 612 17.59 -21.38 32.39
N THR A 613 18.76 -21.48 31.79
CA THR A 613 19.08 -22.41 30.68
C THR A 613 19.83 -23.66 31.12
N GLY A 614 20.12 -23.80 32.42
CA GLY A 614 21.09 -24.73 32.98
C GLY A 614 22.31 -23.96 33.52
N PRO A 615 23.33 -23.69 32.68
CA PRO A 615 24.52 -22.98 33.14
C PRO A 615 24.31 -21.48 33.36
N LEU A 616 23.34 -20.86 32.69
CA LEU A 616 23.06 -19.43 32.76
C LEU A 616 21.70 -19.18 33.42
N GLU A 617 21.68 -18.22 34.35
CA GLU A 617 20.47 -17.62 34.89
C GLU A 617 20.54 -16.10 34.69
N LEU A 618 19.54 -15.55 33.99
CA LEU A 618 19.43 -14.12 33.69
C LEU A 618 18.13 -13.58 34.26
N THR A 619 18.20 -12.49 35.02
CA THR A 619 17.04 -11.84 35.64
C THR A 619 16.82 -10.44 35.09
N LEU A 620 15.63 -10.20 34.55
CA LEU A 620 15.11 -8.86 34.29
C LEU A 620 14.47 -8.35 35.57
N GLY A 621 15.06 -7.33 36.19
CA GLY A 621 14.56 -6.73 37.45
C GLY A 621 13.31 -5.86 37.26
N ALA A 622 12.68 -5.45 38.36
CA ALA A 622 11.48 -4.59 38.35
C ALA A 622 11.74 -3.10 38.01
N GLY A 623 13.01 -2.70 37.90
CA GLY A 623 13.41 -1.35 37.48
C GLY A 623 13.37 -1.21 35.96
N GLY A 624 14.21 -0.33 35.41
CA GLY A 624 14.33 -0.22 33.96
C GLY A 624 14.99 -1.43 33.29
N PHE A 625 14.85 -1.50 31.98
CA PHE A 625 15.34 -2.60 31.16
C PHE A 625 16.86 -2.53 30.99
N ALA A 626 17.56 -3.35 31.78
CA ALA A 626 19.01 -3.57 31.73
C ALA A 626 19.29 -5.08 31.61
N PRO A 627 19.20 -5.66 30.39
CA PRO A 627 19.07 -7.12 30.20
C PRO A 627 20.27 -7.93 30.70
N PHE A 628 21.46 -7.32 30.80
CA PHE A 628 22.70 -8.00 31.18
C PHE A 628 23.17 -7.64 32.60
N ALA A 629 22.38 -6.88 33.37
CA ALA A 629 22.78 -6.38 34.68
C ALA A 629 22.69 -7.40 35.82
N GLN A 630 21.92 -8.49 35.66
CA GLN A 630 21.78 -9.55 36.65
C GLN A 630 21.94 -10.91 35.98
N VAL A 631 23.18 -11.38 35.92
CA VAL A 631 23.54 -12.65 35.28
C VAL A 631 24.36 -13.50 36.23
N THR A 632 23.92 -14.73 36.42
CA THR A 632 24.58 -15.77 37.21
C THR A 632 24.98 -16.91 36.28
N LEU A 633 26.26 -17.27 36.31
CA LEU A 633 26.82 -18.39 35.57
C LEU A 633 27.27 -19.46 36.57
N ASN A 634 26.69 -20.67 36.50
CA ASN A 634 26.99 -21.79 37.41
C ASN A 634 26.99 -21.38 38.91
N GLY A 635 26.03 -20.53 39.32
CA GLY A 635 25.90 -20.02 40.69
C GLY A 635 26.81 -18.84 41.04
N LYS A 636 27.77 -18.46 40.17
CA LYS A 636 28.61 -17.26 40.35
C LYS A 636 27.99 -16.07 39.63
N ARG A 637 27.83 -14.94 40.31
CA ARG A 637 27.39 -13.69 39.66
C ARG A 637 28.49 -13.14 38.75
N VAL A 638 28.18 -12.97 37.47
CA VAL A 638 29.10 -12.48 36.44
C VAL A 638 28.64 -11.16 35.81
N GLY A 639 27.32 -10.91 35.78
CA GLY A 639 26.74 -9.62 35.39
C GLY A 639 26.26 -8.84 36.61
N SER A 640 26.75 -7.61 36.77
CA SER A 640 26.33 -6.71 37.83
C SER A 640 26.45 -5.25 37.40
N ALA A 641 25.36 -4.50 37.48
CA ALA A 641 25.35 -3.04 37.34
C ALA A 641 24.49 -2.40 38.46
N PRO A 642 24.79 -1.14 38.85
CA PRO A 642 23.89 -0.34 39.66
C PRO A 642 22.50 -0.19 39.01
N ALA A 643 21.48 0.09 39.82
CA ALA A 643 20.15 0.43 39.30
C ALA A 643 20.23 1.67 38.40
N GLY A 644 19.56 1.63 37.25
CA GLY A 644 19.61 2.71 36.26
C GLY A 644 20.78 2.62 35.26
N GLU A 645 21.65 1.61 35.36
CA GLU A 645 22.78 1.39 34.46
C GLU A 645 22.70 0.03 33.74
N GLY A 646 23.50 -0.17 32.68
CA GLY A 646 23.65 -1.49 32.01
C GLY A 646 22.57 -1.84 30.97
N GLY A 647 21.92 -0.83 30.39
CA GLY A 647 20.93 -0.97 29.32
C GLY A 647 21.41 -0.47 27.96
N PHE A 648 20.46 -0.02 27.15
CA PHE A 648 20.66 0.64 25.87
C PHE A 648 20.53 2.14 26.04
N GLU A 649 21.43 2.91 25.45
CA GLU A 649 21.54 4.35 25.64
C GLU A 649 21.61 5.06 24.28
N ILE A 650 20.77 6.08 24.08
CA ILE A 650 20.81 6.98 22.93
C ILE A 650 21.19 8.39 23.41
N ILE A 651 22.05 9.05 22.63
CA ILE A 651 22.54 10.41 22.91
C ILE A 651 21.91 11.33 21.87
N ASP A 652 21.07 12.27 22.30
CA ASP A 652 20.44 13.22 21.38
C ASP A 652 21.42 14.27 20.81
N GLU A 653 20.92 15.17 19.96
CA GLU A 653 21.75 16.22 19.36
C GLU A 653 22.32 17.22 20.38
N LYS A 654 21.71 17.34 21.57
CA LYS A 654 22.13 18.25 22.65
C LYS A 654 23.13 17.58 23.60
N GLY A 655 23.28 16.26 23.51
CA GLY A 655 24.13 15.45 24.40
C GLY A 655 23.38 14.86 25.59
N THR A 656 22.04 14.95 25.62
CA THR A 656 21.22 14.31 26.64
C THR A 656 21.19 12.80 26.40
N VAL A 657 21.41 12.03 27.46
CA VAL A 657 21.39 10.57 27.41
C VAL A 657 20.01 10.06 27.83
N TYR A 658 19.40 9.25 26.97
CA TYR A 658 18.18 8.50 27.25
C TYR A 658 18.53 7.02 27.34
N SER A 659 18.03 6.33 28.35
CA SER A 659 18.40 4.94 28.65
C SER A 659 17.18 4.07 28.87
N SER A 660 17.27 2.81 28.42
CA SER A 660 16.27 1.79 28.73
C SER A 660 16.30 1.38 30.21
N ALA A 661 17.42 1.61 30.91
CA ALA A 661 17.61 1.20 32.30
C ALA A 661 16.92 2.13 33.32
N LEU A 662 16.42 3.29 32.88
CA LEU A 662 15.87 4.34 33.75
C LEU A 662 14.35 4.23 33.98
N ALA A 663 13.61 3.54 33.10
CA ALA A 663 12.17 3.31 33.27
C ALA A 663 11.78 1.86 32.93
N PRO A 664 10.80 1.28 33.65
CA PRO A 664 10.31 -0.06 33.35
C PRO A 664 9.74 -0.13 31.92
N PRO A 665 9.85 -1.29 31.25
CA PRO A 665 9.23 -1.49 29.94
C PRO A 665 7.71 -1.44 30.03
N ASP A 666 7.07 -0.93 28.98
CA ASP A 666 5.61 -0.91 28.86
C ASP A 666 5.03 -2.32 28.64
N GLN A 667 5.85 -3.25 28.13
CA GLN A 667 5.43 -4.61 27.80
C GLN A 667 6.57 -5.61 27.93
N VAL A 668 6.28 -6.75 28.55
CA VAL A 668 7.13 -7.94 28.61
C VAL A 668 6.29 -9.16 28.26
N LEU A 669 6.68 -9.89 27.23
CA LEU A 669 6.01 -11.09 26.74
C LEU A 669 6.96 -12.28 26.73
N ILE A 670 6.48 -13.44 27.15
CA ILE A 670 7.04 -14.74 26.75
C ILE A 670 6.43 -15.07 25.39
N GLU A 671 7.19 -14.88 24.31
CA GLU A 671 6.75 -15.22 22.94
C GLU A 671 6.83 -16.73 22.68
N GLU A 672 7.81 -17.40 23.29
CA GLU A 672 8.04 -18.83 23.15
C GLU A 672 8.62 -19.39 24.46
N GLN A 673 8.16 -20.57 24.87
CA GLN A 673 8.75 -21.32 25.99
C GLN A 673 8.62 -22.82 25.73
N GLY A 674 9.75 -23.51 25.65
CA GLY A 674 9.78 -24.96 25.57
C GLY A 674 11.14 -25.55 25.87
N PRO A 675 11.33 -26.85 25.59
CA PRO A 675 12.48 -27.60 26.07
C PRO A 675 13.81 -27.23 25.42
N VAL A 676 13.78 -26.54 24.28
CA VAL A 676 15.01 -26.16 23.55
C VAL A 676 15.23 -24.66 23.56
N ARG A 677 14.17 -23.87 23.50
CA ARG A 677 14.24 -22.42 23.33
C ARG A 677 13.20 -21.69 24.18
N ALA A 678 13.58 -20.51 24.66
CA ALA A 678 12.66 -19.51 25.18
C ALA A 678 12.95 -18.15 24.56
N VAL A 679 11.90 -17.37 24.30
CA VAL A 679 12.00 -16.03 23.72
C VAL A 679 11.22 -15.05 24.58
N LEU A 680 11.92 -14.02 25.07
CA LEU A 680 11.31 -12.87 25.73
C LEU A 680 11.28 -11.68 24.79
N PHE A 681 10.11 -11.07 24.60
CA PHE A 681 9.97 -9.77 23.94
C PHE A 681 9.78 -8.68 24.97
N VAL A 682 10.55 -7.61 24.86
CA VAL A 682 10.49 -6.44 25.73
C VAL A 682 10.36 -5.18 24.88
N ARG A 683 9.39 -4.32 25.22
CA ARG A 683 9.15 -3.05 24.54
C ARG A 683 9.02 -1.92 25.54
N GLY A 684 9.66 -0.79 25.28
CA GLY A 684 9.55 0.41 26.11
C GLY A 684 10.08 1.67 25.43
N LYS A 685 10.18 2.75 26.20
CA LYS A 685 10.71 4.04 25.77
C LYS A 685 12.11 4.28 26.35
N LEU A 686 13.01 4.87 25.57
CA LEU A 686 14.28 5.39 26.08
C LEU A 686 13.98 6.72 26.79
N VAL A 687 14.29 6.81 28.09
CA VAL A 687 14.00 8.00 28.91
C VAL A 687 15.27 8.62 29.49
N ASN A 688 15.31 9.93 29.67
CA ASN A 688 16.42 10.60 30.37
C ASN A 688 16.22 10.56 31.89
N ARG A 689 17.15 11.17 32.64
CA ARG A 689 17.09 11.21 34.12
C ARG A 689 15.93 12.04 34.68
N ASP A 690 15.36 12.93 33.86
CA ASP A 690 14.21 13.75 34.21
C ASP A 690 12.88 13.04 33.88
N GLY A 691 12.94 11.84 33.29
CA GLY A 691 11.78 11.03 32.91
C GLY A 691 11.20 11.34 31.54
N GLU A 692 11.84 12.21 30.74
CA GLU A 692 11.39 12.56 29.40
C GLU A 692 11.76 11.45 28.40
N GLY A 693 10.82 11.05 27.54
CA GLY A 693 11.02 10.00 26.55
C GLY A 693 11.46 10.52 25.17
N PHE A 694 12.33 9.77 24.48
CA PHE A 694 12.79 10.11 23.13
C PHE A 694 12.27 9.16 22.04
N MET A 695 12.91 7.99 21.86
CA MET A 695 12.53 6.95 20.90
C MET A 695 12.15 5.64 21.60
N ARG A 696 11.52 4.71 20.87
CA ARG A 696 11.15 3.38 21.40
C ARG A 696 12.24 2.36 21.14
N TYR A 697 12.34 1.41 22.07
CA TYR A 697 13.11 0.19 21.88
C TYR A 697 12.18 -1.02 21.84
N LEU A 698 12.53 -1.98 21.00
CA LEU A 698 11.99 -3.34 20.99
C LEU A 698 13.19 -4.29 21.14
N CYS A 699 13.08 -5.32 21.97
CA CYS A 699 14.16 -6.28 22.18
C CYS A 699 13.61 -7.70 22.29
N ARG A 700 14.04 -8.60 21.40
CA ARG A 700 13.79 -10.04 21.52
C ARG A 700 15.02 -10.74 22.06
N MET A 701 14.88 -11.41 23.20
CA MET A 701 15.94 -12.14 23.86
C MET A 701 15.72 -13.65 23.69
N HIS A 702 16.63 -14.32 22.99
CA HIS A 702 16.57 -15.75 22.71
C HIS A 702 17.52 -16.52 23.61
N PHE A 703 16.97 -17.49 24.31
CA PHE A 703 17.66 -18.39 25.24
C PHE A 703 17.56 -19.82 24.73
N HIS A 704 18.64 -20.58 24.86
CA HIS A 704 18.72 -21.96 24.38
C HIS A 704 19.22 -22.89 25.48
N ALA A 705 18.67 -24.12 25.51
CA ALA A 705 18.97 -25.09 26.55
C ALA A 705 20.46 -25.43 26.60
N GLY A 706 21.04 -25.46 27.80
CA GLY A 706 22.45 -25.78 28.03
C GLY A 706 23.45 -24.73 27.56
N ARG A 707 23.02 -23.60 26.99
CA ARG A 707 23.91 -22.56 26.46
C ARG A 707 24.16 -21.47 27.51
N PRO A 708 25.43 -21.08 27.76
CA PRO A 708 25.79 -19.97 28.64
C PRO A 708 25.71 -18.59 27.93
N ALA A 709 24.81 -18.46 26.96
CA ALA A 709 24.73 -17.31 26.08
C ALA A 709 23.28 -16.88 25.83
N VAL A 710 23.09 -15.61 25.54
CA VAL A 710 21.81 -15.01 25.15
C VAL A 710 21.98 -14.20 23.86
N GLN A 711 21.02 -14.31 22.96
CA GLN A 711 20.96 -13.48 21.75
C GLN A 711 19.92 -12.39 21.98
N ALA A 712 20.24 -11.13 21.71
CA ALA A 712 19.32 -10.01 21.80
C ALA A 712 19.21 -9.31 20.46
N HIS A 713 18.00 -9.31 19.89
CA HIS A 713 17.68 -8.57 18.68
C HIS A 713 17.11 -7.23 19.12
N PHE A 714 17.95 -6.20 19.16
CA PHE A 714 17.56 -4.85 19.59
C PHE A 714 17.16 -4.02 18.38
N THR A 715 15.95 -3.45 18.42
CA THR A 715 15.43 -2.53 17.41
C THR A 715 15.19 -1.17 18.03
N LEU A 716 15.81 -0.13 17.46
CA LEU A 716 15.43 1.26 17.68
C LEU A 716 14.28 1.58 16.72
N GLU A 717 13.16 2.09 17.23
CA GLU A 717 12.05 2.60 16.42
C GLU A 717 11.97 4.12 16.58
N ASN A 718 12.08 4.86 15.47
CA ASN A 718 11.86 6.29 15.48
C ASN A 718 10.36 6.61 15.46
N ASP A 719 9.75 6.71 16.63
CA ASP A 719 8.34 7.12 16.81
C ASP A 719 8.18 8.63 17.05
N VAL A 720 9.22 9.44 16.85
CA VAL A 720 9.15 10.91 16.95
C VAL A 720 8.45 11.45 15.71
N THR A 721 7.29 12.08 15.87
CA THR A 721 6.48 12.57 14.73
C THR A 721 6.80 13.99 14.29
N THR A 722 7.46 14.78 15.15
CA THR A 722 7.83 16.17 14.87
C THR A 722 9.17 16.51 15.52
N PRO A 723 10.21 16.92 14.76
CA PRO A 723 10.27 16.95 13.30
C PRO A 723 10.28 15.55 12.68
N GLU A 724 9.93 15.43 11.39
CA GLU A 724 9.91 14.15 10.67
C GLU A 724 11.30 13.52 10.48
N MET A 725 12.35 14.34 10.40
CA MET A 725 13.74 13.87 10.36
C MET A 725 14.37 14.09 11.73
N THR A 726 14.63 13.02 12.46
CA THR A 726 15.18 13.06 13.81
C THR A 726 16.69 12.91 13.79
N ARG A 727 17.38 13.76 14.55
CA ARG A 727 18.85 13.72 14.68
C ARG A 727 19.29 13.23 16.06
N PHE A 728 20.39 12.49 16.11
CA PHE A 728 21.03 12.03 17.34
C PHE A 728 22.52 11.75 17.11
N ARG A 729 23.31 11.67 18.18
CA ARG A 729 24.78 11.53 18.12
C ARG A 729 25.26 10.08 18.21
N GLY A 730 24.57 9.24 18.97
CA GLY A 730 24.96 7.83 19.09
C GLY A 730 23.95 6.97 19.83
N LEU A 731 24.11 5.65 19.68
CA LEU A 731 23.32 4.59 20.29
C LEU A 731 24.27 3.47 20.71
N ARG A 732 24.19 3.02 21.96
CA ARG A 732 25.05 1.96 22.48
C ARG A 732 24.33 0.99 23.42
N ALA A 733 24.89 -0.20 23.54
CA ALA A 733 24.52 -1.21 24.52
C ALA A 733 25.70 -1.46 25.46
N ARG A 734 25.43 -1.59 26.76
CA ARG A 734 26.45 -1.96 27.76
C ARG A 734 26.19 -3.36 28.29
N VAL A 735 27.23 -4.20 28.27
CA VAL A 735 27.24 -5.53 28.90
C VAL A 735 28.10 -5.44 30.17
N PRO A 736 27.49 -5.33 31.37
CA PRO A 736 28.21 -5.12 32.62
C PRO A 736 29.07 -6.32 33.03
N ALA A 737 30.35 -6.07 33.34
CA ALA A 737 31.28 -7.05 33.89
C ALA A 737 32.49 -6.34 34.52
N GLN A 738 33.11 -6.91 35.55
CA GLN A 738 34.35 -6.35 36.11
C GLN A 738 35.55 -6.80 35.29
N LEU A 739 36.13 -5.88 34.50
CA LEU A 739 37.17 -6.22 33.52
C LEU A 739 38.56 -5.68 33.87
N ALA A 740 38.75 -5.06 35.03
CA ALA A 740 40.06 -4.62 35.49
C ALA A 740 41.12 -5.76 35.39
N GLY A 741 42.25 -5.49 34.74
CA GLY A 741 43.32 -6.48 34.50
C GLY A 741 43.02 -7.55 33.42
N SER A 742 41.88 -7.48 32.74
CA SER A 742 41.54 -8.41 31.65
C SER A 742 42.32 -8.08 30.38
N ARG A 743 42.71 -9.13 29.64
CA ARG A 743 43.14 -8.99 28.25
C ARG A 743 41.91 -8.89 27.36
N VAL A 744 41.86 -7.83 26.56
CA VAL A 744 40.76 -7.56 25.61
C VAL A 744 41.28 -7.69 24.19
N VAL A 745 40.56 -8.44 23.36
CA VAL A 745 40.85 -8.63 21.93
C VAL A 745 39.59 -8.54 21.09
N CYS A 746 39.69 -7.94 19.90
CA CYS A 746 38.62 -7.90 18.91
C CYS A 746 38.98 -8.71 17.67
N GLY A 747 37.99 -9.24 16.97
CA GLY A 747 38.19 -9.88 15.68
C GLY A 747 38.36 -8.88 14.54
N ALA A 748 39.24 -9.16 13.60
CA ALA A 748 39.37 -8.50 12.30
C ALA A 748 39.78 -9.52 11.21
N GLU A 749 39.60 -9.17 9.94
CA GLU A 749 40.06 -9.99 8.79
C GLU A 749 41.55 -10.36 8.91
N GLU A 750 42.37 -9.44 9.41
CA GLU A 750 43.81 -9.63 9.60
C GLU A 750 44.16 -10.49 10.84
N GLY A 751 43.16 -10.86 11.64
CA GLY A 751 43.30 -11.64 12.87
C GLY A 751 42.93 -10.86 14.14
N PRO A 752 43.07 -11.45 15.34
CA PRO A 752 42.72 -10.78 16.59
C PRO A 752 43.57 -9.55 16.89
N ILE A 753 42.92 -8.44 17.21
CA ILE A 753 43.54 -7.15 17.53
C ILE A 753 43.42 -6.91 19.05
N PRO A 754 44.52 -6.74 19.78
CA PRO A 754 44.46 -6.39 21.20
C PRO A 754 43.99 -4.95 21.39
N LEU A 755 43.11 -4.74 22.37
CA LEU A 755 42.66 -3.43 22.82
C LEU A 755 43.09 -3.16 24.26
N ARG A 756 43.39 -1.88 24.55
CA ARG A 756 43.53 -1.34 25.90
C ARG A 756 42.15 -1.20 26.52
N LEU A 757 42.03 -1.37 27.84
CA LEU A 757 40.82 -0.97 28.55
C LEU A 757 40.58 0.54 28.35
N GLY A 758 39.35 0.92 28.02
CA GLY A 758 38.95 2.25 27.57
C GLY A 758 39.12 2.49 26.05
N GLY A 759 39.79 1.58 25.34
CA GLY A 759 39.92 1.60 23.88
C GLY A 759 38.70 1.01 23.18
N ARG A 760 38.57 1.31 21.88
CA ARG A 760 37.52 0.75 21.01
C ARG A 760 38.05 0.47 19.61
N LEU A 761 37.46 -0.52 18.96
CA LEU A 761 37.48 -0.68 17.52
C LEU A 761 36.27 0.05 16.95
N LEU A 762 36.46 1.00 16.03
CA LEU A 762 35.44 1.72 15.29
C LEU A 762 35.53 1.34 13.81
N GLN A 763 34.51 0.64 13.30
CA GLN A 763 34.29 0.45 11.86
C GLN A 763 33.47 1.65 11.35
N ASP A 764 34.14 2.65 10.75
CA ASP A 764 33.53 3.89 10.26
C ASP A 764 33.06 3.80 8.79
N ARG A 765 33.60 2.85 8.02
CA ARG A 765 33.21 2.53 6.63
C ARG A 765 33.12 1.03 6.41
N ASP A 766 32.50 0.56 5.34
CA ASP A 766 32.45 -0.88 4.97
C ASP A 766 33.83 -1.50 4.70
N ASP A 767 34.84 -0.68 4.46
CA ASP A 767 36.20 -1.05 4.10
C ASP A 767 37.27 -0.39 4.98
N HIS A 768 36.89 0.16 6.13
CA HIS A 768 37.84 0.76 7.06
C HIS A 768 37.40 0.67 8.52
N PHE A 769 38.34 0.32 9.40
CA PHE A 769 38.21 0.50 10.85
C PHE A 769 39.47 1.09 11.47
N THR A 770 39.30 1.71 12.64
CA THR A 770 40.38 2.13 13.55
C THR A 770 40.29 1.37 14.87
N ALA A 771 41.42 0.99 15.47
CA ALA A 771 41.48 0.27 16.74
C ALA A 771 42.80 0.59 17.47
N ASP A 772 42.76 1.39 18.55
CA ASP A 772 43.93 1.77 19.35
C ASP A 772 45.14 2.27 18.54
N GLY A 773 44.88 3.14 17.57
CA GLY A 773 45.90 3.71 16.68
C GLY A 773 46.35 2.77 15.55
N ARG A 774 45.68 1.63 15.37
CA ARG A 774 45.82 0.75 14.21
C ARG A 774 44.66 0.97 13.26
N GLU A 775 44.88 0.66 11.99
CA GLU A 775 43.86 0.68 10.95
C GLU A 775 43.81 -0.68 10.26
N GLY A 776 42.64 -1.04 9.75
CA GLY A 776 42.44 -2.24 8.94
C GLY A 776 41.16 -2.13 8.14
N ARG A 777 40.80 -3.19 7.41
CA ARG A 777 39.69 -3.13 6.45
C ARG A 777 38.34 -3.46 7.07
N ARG A 778 38.17 -4.69 7.59
CA ARG A 778 36.89 -5.19 8.12
C ARG A 778 37.08 -5.91 9.44
N ALA A 779 36.34 -5.45 10.43
CA ALA A 779 36.27 -6.08 11.73
C ALA A 779 35.40 -7.35 11.66
N GLY A 780 35.80 -8.37 12.41
CA GLY A 780 35.09 -9.64 12.52
C GLY A 780 33.82 -9.58 13.37
N GLY A 781 33.50 -8.40 13.92
CA GLY A 781 32.26 -8.18 14.67
C GLY A 781 32.18 -8.88 16.02
N TRP A 782 33.31 -9.16 16.66
CA TRP A 782 33.32 -9.74 18.01
C TRP A 782 34.45 -9.18 18.88
N ILE A 783 34.21 -9.19 20.19
CA ILE A 783 35.15 -8.79 21.24
C ILE A 783 35.18 -9.89 22.32
N LEU A 784 36.37 -10.18 22.85
CA LEU A 784 36.62 -11.15 23.91
C LEU A 784 37.43 -10.48 25.01
N ALA A 785 36.90 -10.50 26.23
CA ALA A 785 37.60 -10.14 27.45
C ALA A 785 37.94 -11.41 28.23
N SER A 786 39.19 -11.55 28.66
CA SER A 786 39.69 -12.74 29.36
C SER A 786 40.55 -12.36 30.56
N SER A 787 40.30 -12.98 31.71
CA SER A 787 41.11 -12.88 32.92
C SER A 787 41.20 -14.24 33.63
N ALA A 788 41.91 -14.30 34.76
CA ALA A 788 41.91 -15.49 35.61
C ALA A 788 40.52 -15.77 36.24
N GLU A 789 39.66 -14.75 36.35
CA GLU A 789 38.36 -14.85 37.02
C GLU A 789 37.21 -15.26 36.10
N GLY A 790 37.40 -15.18 34.78
CA GLY A 790 36.41 -15.54 33.78
C GLY A 790 36.71 -15.03 32.38
N VAL A 791 35.82 -15.39 31.45
CA VAL A 791 35.83 -14.95 30.04
C VAL A 791 34.45 -14.41 29.68
N LEU A 792 34.41 -13.38 28.85
CA LEU A 792 33.18 -12.78 28.33
C LEU A 792 33.39 -12.42 26.87
N ALA A 793 32.47 -12.81 26.00
CA ALA A 793 32.49 -12.41 24.60
C ALA A 793 31.17 -11.80 24.16
N VAL A 794 31.25 -10.85 23.23
CA VAL A 794 30.10 -10.33 22.50
C VAL A 794 30.39 -10.45 21.01
N ALA A 795 29.43 -10.96 20.25
CA ALA A 795 29.43 -10.90 18.79
C ALA A 795 28.22 -10.13 18.29
N VAL A 796 28.41 -9.36 17.22
CA VAL A 796 27.38 -8.58 16.54
C VAL A 796 27.26 -9.13 15.12
N ARG A 797 26.06 -9.55 14.73
CA ARG A 797 25.82 -10.06 13.37
C ARG A 797 25.93 -8.91 12.38
N ASP A 798 26.57 -9.17 11.23
CA ASP A 798 26.71 -8.23 10.12
C ASP A 798 27.40 -6.90 10.52
N PHE A 799 28.39 -6.96 11.42
CA PHE A 799 29.00 -5.78 12.05
C PHE A 799 29.57 -4.76 11.06
N TRP A 800 30.45 -5.19 10.13
CA TRP A 800 31.04 -4.26 9.17
C TRP A 800 30.08 -3.94 8.02
N GLN A 801 29.17 -4.86 7.70
CA GLN A 801 28.14 -4.65 6.69
C GLN A 801 27.13 -3.58 7.13
N LEU A 802 26.84 -3.49 8.43
CA LEU A 802 25.96 -2.50 9.05
C LEU A 802 26.72 -1.30 9.62
N TYR A 803 27.89 -0.96 9.09
CA TYR A 803 28.66 0.20 9.54
C TYR A 803 27.81 1.50 9.50
N PRO A 804 28.13 2.50 10.32
CA PRO A 804 29.18 2.49 11.34
C PRO A 804 28.81 1.64 12.56
N LYS A 805 29.81 1.00 13.17
CA LYS A 805 29.69 0.23 14.41
C LYS A 805 30.97 0.33 15.23
N ALA A 806 30.88 0.25 16.56
CA ALA A 806 32.08 0.12 17.39
C ALA A 806 31.91 -0.92 18.51
N ILE A 807 33.03 -1.53 18.90
CA ILE A 807 33.13 -2.44 20.05
C ILE A 807 34.36 -2.09 20.87
N GLY A 808 34.18 -1.98 22.17
CA GLY A 808 35.24 -1.68 23.12
C GLY A 808 34.94 -2.26 24.49
N ALA A 809 35.86 -2.06 25.42
CA ALA A 809 35.67 -2.48 26.80
C ALA A 809 36.33 -1.47 27.75
N ASP A 810 35.66 -1.19 28.85
CA ASP A 810 36.21 -0.44 29.99
C ASP A 810 36.20 -1.32 31.24
N GLU A 811 36.64 -0.79 32.39
CA GLU A 811 36.67 -1.56 33.63
C GLU A 811 35.29 -2.08 34.06
N ARG A 812 34.20 -1.43 33.63
CA ARG A 812 32.82 -1.75 34.00
C ARG A 812 32.13 -2.70 33.02
N GLY A 813 32.77 -3.05 31.91
CA GLY A 813 32.25 -4.07 30.99
C GLY A 813 32.55 -3.80 29.51
N ILE A 814 31.88 -4.56 28.65
CA ILE A 814 31.94 -4.40 27.20
C ILE A 814 30.91 -3.36 26.76
N VAL A 815 31.31 -2.48 25.85
CA VAL A 815 30.45 -1.47 25.22
C VAL A 815 30.36 -1.78 23.73
N VAL A 816 29.14 -1.92 23.24
CA VAL A 816 28.84 -2.07 21.81
C VAL A 816 28.12 -0.81 21.35
N ASP A 817 28.79 0.02 20.56
CA ASP A 817 28.14 1.15 19.91
C ASP A 817 27.40 0.64 18.67
N LEU A 818 26.08 0.55 18.78
CA LEU A 818 25.18 0.16 17.69
C LEU A 818 25.15 1.24 16.60
N LEU A 819 25.30 2.50 16.99
CA LEU A 819 25.57 3.65 16.12
C LEU A 819 26.55 4.55 16.89
N PRO A 820 27.87 4.49 16.65
CA PRO A 820 28.85 5.21 17.45
C PRO A 820 28.79 6.72 17.26
N GLU A 821 29.19 7.50 18.27
CA GLU A 821 29.51 8.91 18.06
C GLU A 821 30.66 9.04 17.05
N LEU A 822 30.45 9.86 16.01
CA LEU A 822 31.37 10.07 14.91
C LEU A 822 32.01 11.46 14.96
N PRO A 823 33.25 11.62 14.47
CA PRO A 823 33.82 12.93 14.22
C PRO A 823 32.96 13.76 13.27
N ARG A 824 32.96 15.08 13.47
CA ARG A 824 32.15 16.03 12.68
C ARG A 824 32.44 15.93 11.17
N ASP A 825 33.69 15.68 10.82
CA ASP A 825 34.25 15.67 9.48
C ASP A 825 34.58 14.26 8.95
N VAL A 826 34.04 13.20 9.59
CA VAL A 826 34.35 11.79 9.28
C VAL A 826 34.25 11.43 7.79
N TYR A 827 33.32 12.05 7.05
CA TYR A 827 33.12 11.82 5.61
C TYR A 827 33.38 13.06 4.74
N ALA A 828 34.10 14.07 5.26
CA ALA A 828 34.35 15.32 4.52
C ALA A 828 35.13 15.12 3.20
N GLY A 829 35.92 14.04 3.10
CA GLY A 829 36.65 13.66 1.88
C GLY A 829 35.88 12.75 0.92
N ALA A 830 34.63 12.38 1.23
CA ALA A 830 33.84 11.49 0.37
C ALA A 830 33.38 12.20 -0.91
N SER A 831 33.26 11.44 -2.01
CA SER A 831 32.70 11.96 -3.25
C SER A 831 31.21 12.30 -3.09
N GLU A 832 30.67 13.18 -3.94
CA GLU A 832 29.23 13.51 -3.90
C GLU A 832 28.33 12.28 -4.13
N ASP A 833 28.79 11.34 -4.97
CA ASP A 833 28.06 10.09 -5.21
C ASP A 833 28.14 9.14 -3.99
N ASP A 834 29.26 9.11 -3.25
CA ASP A 834 29.34 8.37 -1.97
C ASP A 834 28.50 9.04 -0.87
N ILE A 835 28.46 10.37 -0.81
CA ILE A 835 27.56 11.10 0.10
C ILE A 835 26.10 10.72 -0.19
N ASN A 836 25.71 10.68 -1.47
CA ASN A 836 24.36 10.31 -1.86
C ASN A 836 24.01 8.85 -1.55
N LYS A 837 24.95 7.92 -1.77
CA LYS A 837 24.71 6.47 -1.65
C LYS A 837 24.95 5.95 -0.23
N LEU A 838 26.09 6.25 0.37
CA LEU A 838 26.61 5.61 1.57
C LEU A 838 26.43 6.45 2.84
N TYR A 839 26.50 7.78 2.73
CA TYR A 839 26.61 8.68 3.88
C TYR A 839 25.50 9.72 3.99
N PHE A 840 24.39 9.57 3.25
CA PHE A 840 23.29 10.55 3.17
C PHE A 840 22.61 10.84 4.51
N TRP A 841 22.70 9.88 5.44
CA TRP A 841 22.18 9.95 6.79
C TRP A 841 23.08 10.73 7.75
N CYS A 842 24.34 10.97 7.39
CA CYS A 842 25.32 11.65 8.24
C CYS A 842 25.22 13.17 8.07
N ASP A 843 25.05 13.88 9.18
CA ASP A 843 24.92 15.33 9.25
C ASP A 843 25.90 15.87 10.30
N GLU A 844 27.12 16.18 9.84
CA GLU A 844 28.22 16.65 10.69
C GLU A 844 28.53 15.69 11.86
N GLY A 845 28.59 14.38 11.58
CA GLY A 845 28.82 13.33 12.57
C GLY A 845 27.57 12.90 13.35
N ARG A 846 26.41 13.54 13.11
CA ARG A 846 25.11 13.12 13.67
C ARG A 846 24.37 12.20 12.71
N TYR A 847 23.62 11.26 13.26
CA TYR A 847 22.68 10.43 12.52
C TYR A 847 21.40 11.22 12.24
N LYS A 848 20.83 11.05 11.06
CA LYS A 848 19.52 11.59 10.66
C LYS A 848 18.65 10.43 10.15
N ILE A 849 17.52 10.16 10.78
CA ILE A 849 16.58 9.11 10.38
C ILE A 849 15.15 9.66 10.33
N ARG A 850 14.34 9.15 9.40
CA ARG A 850 12.95 9.59 9.23
C ARG A 850 12.02 8.94 10.26
N THR A 851 10.93 9.60 10.63
CA THR A 851 9.86 9.01 11.45
C THR A 851 9.40 7.70 10.83
N GLY A 852 9.19 6.69 11.67
CA GLY A 852 8.72 5.38 11.27
C GLY A 852 9.81 4.43 10.82
N VAL A 853 11.05 4.87 10.64
CA VAL A 853 12.19 3.97 10.37
C VAL A 853 12.56 3.21 11.63
N ARG A 854 12.86 1.92 11.46
CA ARG A 854 13.50 1.07 12.46
C ARG A 854 14.94 0.77 12.07
N VAL A 855 15.77 0.45 13.07
CA VAL A 855 17.11 -0.09 12.87
C VAL A 855 17.34 -1.20 13.87
N THR A 856 17.57 -2.42 13.38
CA THR A 856 17.80 -3.59 14.23
C THR A 856 19.27 -4.03 14.23
N THR A 857 19.78 -4.44 15.38
CA THR A 857 21.09 -5.06 15.54
C THR A 857 20.97 -6.31 16.40
N GLU A 858 21.59 -7.40 15.94
CA GLU A 858 21.58 -8.69 16.63
C GLU A 858 22.91 -8.93 17.35
N LEU A 859 22.86 -8.97 18.68
CA LEU A 859 24.01 -9.23 19.53
C LEU A 859 23.89 -10.59 20.22
N ALA A 860 24.96 -11.37 20.24
CA ALA A 860 25.12 -12.56 21.05
C ALA A 860 26.09 -12.27 22.19
N VAL A 861 25.62 -12.39 23.43
CA VAL A 861 26.43 -12.25 24.64
C VAL A 861 26.70 -13.64 25.20
N ASP A 862 27.96 -14.05 25.20
CA ASP A 862 28.42 -15.36 25.68
C ASP A 862 29.24 -15.18 26.96
N PHE A 863 28.74 -15.75 28.06
CA PHE A 863 29.33 -15.64 29.39
C PHE A 863 30.33 -16.76 29.69
N ALA A 864 30.43 -17.77 28.81
CA ALA A 864 31.47 -18.79 28.89
C ALA A 864 31.92 -19.20 27.48
N PRO A 865 32.49 -18.26 26.71
CA PRO A 865 32.86 -18.49 25.32
C PRO A 865 33.93 -19.56 25.20
N GLU A 866 33.79 -20.40 24.17
CA GLU A 866 34.88 -21.28 23.73
C GLU A 866 35.96 -20.45 23.04
N VAL A 867 37.19 -20.55 23.54
CA VAL A 867 38.34 -19.77 23.08
C VAL A 867 39.45 -20.71 22.61
N GLN A 868 39.98 -20.45 21.42
CA GLN A 868 41.17 -21.13 20.89
C GLN A 868 42.12 -20.09 20.30
N ASP A 869 43.40 -20.13 20.70
CA ASP A 869 44.44 -19.18 20.23
C ASP A 869 44.03 -17.70 20.36
N GLY A 870 43.30 -17.37 21.44
CA GLY A 870 42.78 -16.03 21.70
C GLY A 870 41.62 -15.59 20.80
N ARG A 871 40.99 -16.52 20.06
CA ARG A 871 39.82 -16.27 19.22
C ARG A 871 38.55 -16.77 19.89
N TYR A 872 37.49 -15.98 19.82
CA TYR A 872 36.14 -16.43 20.15
C TYR A 872 35.60 -17.33 19.02
N LEU A 873 35.50 -18.64 19.26
CA LEU A 873 35.16 -19.61 18.21
C LEU A 873 33.76 -19.39 17.64
N SER A 874 32.78 -19.17 18.54
CA SER A 874 31.38 -18.94 18.18
C SER A 874 31.13 -17.61 17.47
N GLY A 875 32.11 -16.70 17.43
CA GLY A 875 31.99 -15.43 16.71
C GLY A 875 31.70 -15.62 15.22
N ALA A 876 32.35 -16.60 14.58
CA ALA A 876 32.08 -16.95 13.17
C ALA A 876 30.75 -17.70 13.01
N HIS A 877 30.40 -18.61 13.94
CA HIS A 877 29.13 -19.32 13.91
C HIS A 877 27.92 -18.38 13.98
N TRP A 878 28.07 -17.24 14.65
CA TRP A 878 27.02 -16.22 14.75
C TRP A 878 26.78 -15.47 13.44
N GLN A 879 27.80 -15.30 12.59
CA GLN A 879 27.65 -14.67 11.28
C GLN A 879 26.94 -15.60 10.27
N HIS A 880 26.95 -16.91 10.52
CA HIS A 880 26.42 -17.92 9.61
C HIS A 880 25.45 -18.86 10.34
N PRO A 881 24.14 -18.56 10.38
CA PRO A 881 23.17 -19.41 11.07
C PRO A 881 23.05 -20.79 10.44
N LEU A 882 22.65 -21.79 11.24
CA LEU A 882 22.29 -23.12 10.76
C LEU A 882 20.81 -23.15 10.35
N PHE A 883 20.49 -23.97 9.34
CA PHE A 883 19.13 -24.18 8.86
C PHE A 883 18.86 -25.66 8.59
N ALA A 884 17.72 -26.17 9.04
CA ALA A 884 17.25 -27.52 8.73
C ALA A 884 16.39 -27.48 7.46
N ALA A 885 17.03 -27.69 6.31
CA ALA A 885 16.37 -27.63 5.01
C ALA A 885 15.63 -28.94 4.69
N CYS A 886 14.43 -28.82 4.13
CA CYS A 886 13.79 -29.92 3.41
C CYS A 886 14.46 -30.11 2.03
N THR A 887 14.18 -31.22 1.36
CA THR A 887 14.55 -31.36 -0.06
C THR A 887 13.72 -30.41 -0.93
N PRO A 888 14.25 -29.94 -2.08
CA PRO A 888 13.45 -29.14 -3.02
C PRO A 888 12.18 -29.83 -3.48
N GLN A 889 12.21 -31.17 -3.62
CA GLN A 889 11.04 -31.97 -3.96
C GLN A 889 9.95 -31.83 -2.91
N TRP A 890 10.32 -31.85 -1.62
CA TRP A 890 9.37 -31.66 -0.53
C TRP A 890 8.80 -30.24 -0.50
N TYR A 891 9.65 -29.21 -0.58
CA TYR A 891 9.21 -27.81 -0.62
C TYR A 891 8.15 -27.58 -1.69
N CYS A 892 8.41 -28.04 -2.92
CA CYS A 892 7.48 -27.90 -4.03
C CYS A 892 6.20 -28.75 -3.86
N ALA A 893 6.34 -30.02 -3.47
CA ALA A 893 5.21 -30.94 -3.33
C ALA A 893 4.27 -30.62 -2.17
N SER A 894 4.75 -29.92 -1.14
CA SER A 894 3.93 -29.46 -0.01
C SER A 894 2.77 -28.54 -0.43
N GLY A 895 2.91 -27.85 -1.58
CA GLY A 895 2.00 -26.80 -2.03
C GLY A 895 2.08 -25.50 -1.21
N ALA A 896 2.94 -25.41 -0.19
CA ALA A 896 2.97 -24.27 0.73
C ALA A 896 3.45 -22.96 0.09
N PHE A 897 4.35 -23.07 -0.90
CA PHE A 897 4.80 -21.96 -1.77
C PHE A 897 3.84 -21.67 -2.95
N GLY A 898 2.74 -22.41 -3.08
CA GLY A 898 1.91 -22.38 -4.28
C GLY A 898 2.46 -23.26 -5.41
N PRO A 899 2.04 -23.03 -6.67
CA PRO A 899 2.44 -23.83 -7.82
C PRO A 899 3.93 -23.69 -8.10
N MET A 900 4.68 -24.77 -7.91
CA MET A 900 6.13 -24.74 -8.07
C MET A 900 6.66 -26.13 -8.40
N VAL A 901 7.75 -26.19 -9.17
CA VAL A 901 8.43 -27.44 -9.54
C VAL A 901 9.90 -27.39 -9.12
N PRO A 902 10.46 -28.47 -8.56
CA PRO A 902 11.86 -28.50 -8.17
C PRO A 902 12.76 -28.50 -9.42
N ARG A 903 13.98 -27.97 -9.30
CA ARG A 903 15.00 -28.12 -10.34
C ARG A 903 15.22 -29.62 -10.60
N ALA A 904 15.19 -30.01 -11.87
CA ALA A 904 15.39 -31.39 -12.31
C ALA A 904 16.18 -31.44 -13.61
N LYS A 905 17.03 -32.45 -13.77
CA LYS A 905 17.80 -32.69 -15.00
C LYS A 905 16.86 -32.85 -16.20
N GLY A 906 17.21 -32.26 -17.35
CA GLY A 906 16.40 -32.29 -18.57
C GLY A 906 15.20 -31.34 -18.59
N LYS A 907 14.93 -30.60 -17.49
CA LYS A 907 13.85 -29.60 -17.45
C LYS A 907 14.45 -28.20 -17.35
N PHE A 908 14.07 -27.33 -18.28
CA PHE A 908 14.39 -25.89 -18.24
C PHE A 908 15.89 -25.56 -18.09
N GLU A 909 16.81 -26.41 -18.56
CA GLU A 909 18.25 -26.29 -18.27
C GLU A 909 18.87 -24.94 -18.65
N VAL A 910 18.33 -24.30 -19.69
CA VAL A 910 18.74 -22.97 -20.14
C VAL A 910 18.40 -21.90 -19.11
N TYR A 911 17.19 -21.97 -18.53
CA TYR A 911 16.78 -21.08 -17.45
C TYR A 911 17.64 -21.30 -16.21
N GLU A 912 17.82 -22.55 -15.80
CA GLU A 912 18.54 -22.89 -14.57
C GLU A 912 20.00 -22.38 -14.62
N ARG A 913 20.68 -22.54 -15.77
CA ARG A 913 22.02 -21.96 -15.97
C ARG A 913 22.02 -20.44 -15.90
N LYS A 914 21.07 -19.76 -16.54
CA LYS A 914 20.98 -18.30 -16.53
C LYS A 914 20.67 -17.74 -15.14
N LEU A 915 19.84 -18.44 -14.38
CA LEU A 915 19.56 -18.09 -12.99
C LEU A 915 20.82 -18.18 -12.13
N ASP A 916 21.58 -19.27 -12.26
CA ASP A 916 22.83 -19.45 -11.49
C ASP A 916 23.87 -18.37 -11.84
N GLU A 917 24.05 -18.06 -13.13
CA GLU A 917 24.93 -16.99 -13.61
C GLU A 917 24.50 -15.60 -13.12
N ALA A 918 23.21 -15.29 -13.21
CA ALA A 918 22.67 -14.00 -12.78
C ALA A 918 22.75 -13.84 -11.25
N PHE A 919 22.44 -14.89 -10.49
CA PHE A 919 22.52 -14.86 -9.04
C PHE A 919 23.96 -14.67 -8.55
N ALA A 920 24.94 -15.36 -9.15
CA ALA A 920 26.35 -15.18 -8.81
C ALA A 920 26.80 -13.72 -9.02
N LYS A 921 26.39 -13.10 -10.12
CA LYS A 921 26.69 -11.68 -10.41
C LYS A 921 25.92 -10.72 -9.51
N PHE A 922 24.66 -11.01 -9.20
CA PHE A 922 23.85 -10.24 -8.25
C PHE A 922 24.49 -10.22 -6.85
N LEU A 923 24.99 -11.36 -6.37
CA LEU A 923 25.75 -11.43 -5.12
C LEU A 923 27.08 -10.66 -5.21
N ALA A 924 27.85 -10.85 -6.28
CA ALA A 924 29.11 -10.11 -6.47
C ALA A 924 28.90 -8.59 -6.54
N ARG A 925 27.73 -8.15 -7.04
CA ARG A 925 27.37 -6.74 -7.13
C ARG A 925 27.32 -6.07 -5.75
N CYS A 926 26.84 -6.77 -4.72
CA CYS A 926 26.79 -6.24 -3.35
C CYS A 926 28.15 -5.69 -2.91
N GLU A 927 29.21 -6.44 -3.20
CA GLU A 927 30.60 -6.03 -2.91
C GLU A 927 31.07 -4.90 -3.83
N THR A 928 30.91 -5.05 -5.15
CA THR A 928 31.45 -4.07 -6.12
C THR A 928 30.75 -2.71 -6.08
N VAL A 929 29.48 -2.66 -5.69
CA VAL A 929 28.68 -1.43 -5.57
C VAL A 929 28.69 -0.89 -4.14
N ARG A 930 29.22 -1.66 -3.18
CA ARG A 930 29.23 -1.34 -1.74
C ARG A 930 27.83 -1.14 -1.21
N GLU A 931 26.97 -2.16 -1.36
CA GLU A 931 25.58 -2.15 -0.89
C GLU A 931 25.51 -2.41 0.62
N TYR A 932 26.26 -1.61 1.39
CA TYR A 932 26.50 -1.73 2.83
C TYR A 932 26.11 -0.44 3.56
N GLY A 933 25.92 -0.55 4.87
CA GLY A 933 25.55 0.53 5.79
C GLY A 933 24.28 0.18 6.57
N PHE A 934 24.11 0.75 7.77
CA PHE A 934 23.00 0.39 8.66
C PHE A 934 21.60 0.68 8.11
N LEU A 935 21.46 1.59 7.14
CA LEU A 935 20.21 1.83 6.41
C LEU A 935 20.15 1.10 5.07
N ASN A 936 21.24 0.52 4.59
CA ASN A 936 21.42 0.13 3.19
C ASN A 936 21.52 -1.38 2.99
N TYR A 937 22.19 -2.06 3.93
CA TYR A 937 22.54 -3.47 3.77
C TYR A 937 21.30 -4.35 3.72
N GLY A 938 21.17 -5.09 2.61
CA GLY A 938 19.99 -5.91 2.30
C GLY A 938 19.32 -5.50 0.99
N ASP A 939 19.41 -4.21 0.62
CA ASP A 939 18.84 -3.69 -0.63
C ASP A 939 19.87 -3.70 -1.79
N TRP A 940 19.51 -3.08 -2.91
CA TRP A 940 20.34 -2.86 -4.09
C TRP A 940 20.23 -1.41 -4.62
N PHE A 941 21.31 -0.89 -5.25
CA PHE A 941 21.42 0.53 -5.62
C PHE A 941 21.55 0.78 -7.13
N GLY A 942 20.94 1.89 -7.60
CA GLY A 942 21.38 2.61 -8.79
C GLY A 942 20.44 2.60 -10.01
N GLU A 943 19.16 2.30 -9.84
CA GLU A 943 18.24 2.12 -10.99
C GLU A 943 17.99 3.41 -11.80
N ARG A 944 17.92 4.56 -11.12
CA ARG A 944 17.98 5.93 -11.66
C ARG A 944 19.30 6.60 -11.26
N ARG A 945 20.39 5.84 -11.20
CA ARG A 945 21.75 6.26 -10.82
C ARG A 945 21.95 6.67 -9.34
N TRP A 946 20.98 7.29 -8.68
CA TRP A 946 21.13 7.87 -7.33
C TRP A 946 20.11 7.40 -6.30
N ASN A 947 19.31 6.37 -6.61
CA ASN A 947 18.31 5.82 -5.70
C ASN A 947 18.66 4.41 -5.26
N TRP A 948 18.12 4.08 -4.09
CA TRP A 948 17.97 2.72 -3.62
C TRP A 948 16.73 2.06 -4.22
N GLY A 949 16.79 0.74 -4.35
CA GLY A 949 15.80 -0.07 -5.03
C GLY A 949 14.57 -0.36 -4.17
N ASN A 950 14.71 -0.26 -2.85
CA ASN A 950 13.74 -0.67 -1.86
C ASN A 950 13.16 -2.03 -2.24
N VAL A 951 14.00 -3.02 -2.55
CA VAL A 951 13.60 -4.39 -2.93
C VAL A 951 12.57 -4.52 -4.09
N GLU A 952 12.50 -3.55 -5.01
CA GLU A 952 11.52 -3.50 -6.12
C GLU A 952 11.30 -4.88 -6.79
N TYR A 953 10.03 -5.27 -6.92
CA TYR A 953 9.52 -6.57 -7.38
C TYR A 953 9.58 -7.74 -6.38
N ASP A 954 9.64 -7.45 -5.07
CA ASP A 954 9.66 -8.46 -3.99
C ASP A 954 10.91 -9.35 -4.07
N THR A 955 12.08 -8.73 -3.88
CA THR A 955 13.39 -9.40 -3.96
C THR A 955 13.48 -10.57 -2.98
N GLN A 956 12.85 -10.41 -1.80
CA GLN A 956 12.72 -11.45 -0.79
C GLN A 956 12.00 -12.68 -1.34
N TRP A 957 10.80 -12.51 -1.92
CA TRP A 957 10.03 -13.61 -2.49
C TRP A 957 10.79 -14.30 -3.63
N ALA A 958 11.37 -13.52 -4.56
CA ALA A 958 12.08 -14.06 -5.72
C ALA A 958 13.21 -15.01 -5.31
N LEU A 959 13.98 -14.63 -4.28
CA LEU A 959 15.07 -15.46 -3.74
C LEU A 959 14.55 -16.65 -2.92
N ALA A 960 13.55 -16.45 -2.06
CA ALA A 960 12.98 -17.52 -1.23
C ALA A 960 12.31 -18.63 -2.07
N ALA A 961 11.57 -18.26 -3.13
CA ALA A 961 10.95 -19.21 -4.04
C ALA A 961 12.00 -20.04 -4.80
N ASN A 962 13.11 -19.43 -5.24
CA ASN A 962 14.17 -20.15 -5.92
C ASN A 962 15.02 -21.00 -4.96
N PHE A 963 15.23 -20.57 -3.70
CA PHE A 963 15.75 -21.44 -2.64
C PHE A 963 14.91 -22.72 -2.52
N ALA A 964 13.58 -22.60 -2.44
CA ALA A 964 12.69 -23.76 -2.30
C ALA A 964 12.76 -24.72 -3.51
N ARG A 965 13.04 -24.21 -4.72
CA ARG A 965 13.20 -25.04 -5.94
C ARG A 965 14.55 -25.72 -6.06
N ILE A 966 15.60 -25.13 -5.51
CA ILE A 966 16.99 -25.50 -5.82
C ILE A 966 17.72 -26.06 -4.59
N GLY A 967 17.36 -25.62 -3.39
CA GLY A 967 18.02 -25.95 -2.13
C GLY A 967 19.28 -25.12 -1.85
N ASN A 968 19.49 -24.01 -2.56
CA ASN A 968 20.65 -23.13 -2.36
C ASN A 968 20.44 -22.18 -1.17
N LEU A 969 21.08 -22.45 -0.04
CA LEU A 969 20.95 -21.65 1.18
C LEU A 969 21.45 -20.20 1.04
N GLU A 970 22.38 -19.90 0.11
CA GLU A 970 22.82 -18.52 -0.14
C GLU A 970 21.65 -17.65 -0.66
N MET A 971 20.72 -18.22 -1.43
CA MET A 971 19.51 -17.51 -1.84
C MET A 971 18.61 -17.21 -0.65
N LEU A 972 18.47 -18.16 0.30
CA LEU A 972 17.70 -17.93 1.52
C LEU A 972 18.31 -16.82 2.38
N TRP A 973 19.63 -16.82 2.57
CA TRP A 973 20.30 -15.79 3.37
C TRP A 973 20.29 -14.42 2.70
N ARG A 974 20.40 -14.35 1.37
CA ARG A 974 20.21 -13.09 0.65
C ARG A 974 18.75 -12.60 0.73
N ALA A 975 17.77 -13.51 0.72
CA ALA A 975 16.36 -13.18 0.93
C ALA A 975 16.12 -12.62 2.35
N GLU A 976 16.69 -13.27 3.36
CA GLU A 976 16.62 -12.83 4.76
C GLU A 976 17.26 -11.43 4.95
N GLN A 977 18.41 -11.16 4.32
CA GLN A 977 19.03 -9.84 4.35
C GLN A 977 18.13 -8.76 3.74
N ALA A 978 17.55 -9.02 2.57
CA ALA A 978 16.61 -8.11 1.93
C ALA A 978 15.37 -7.86 2.80
N GLU A 979 14.89 -8.89 3.51
CA GLU A 979 13.77 -8.78 4.43
C GLU A 979 14.09 -8.00 5.68
N ARG A 980 15.27 -8.20 6.29
CA ARG A 980 15.72 -7.41 7.43
C ARG A 980 15.75 -5.92 7.11
N HIS A 981 16.17 -5.58 5.90
CA HIS A 981 16.16 -4.21 5.39
C HIS A 981 14.73 -3.69 5.18
N SER A 982 13.94 -4.40 4.37
CA SER A 982 12.59 -3.96 4.00
C SER A 982 11.64 -3.86 5.21
N ALA A 983 11.78 -4.79 6.17
CA ALA A 983 10.98 -4.85 7.38
C ALA A 983 11.32 -3.78 8.41
N ASP A 984 12.43 -3.06 8.25
CA ASP A 984 12.89 -2.00 9.16
C ASP A 984 12.90 -0.60 8.51
N VAL A 985 13.43 -0.50 7.30
CA VAL A 985 13.79 0.79 6.67
C VAL A 985 12.74 1.25 5.67
N ASP A 986 12.31 0.36 4.76
CA ASP A 986 11.43 0.74 3.65
C ASP A 986 9.97 0.92 4.07
N THR A 987 9.57 0.35 5.21
CA THR A 987 8.19 0.34 5.70
C THR A 987 7.98 1.36 6.82
N ILE A 988 6.86 2.08 6.77
CA ILE A 988 6.51 3.07 7.80
C ILE A 988 5.94 2.37 9.04
N HIS A 989 6.68 2.38 10.16
CA HIS A 989 6.23 1.79 11.43
C HIS A 989 5.44 2.72 12.34
N ALA A 990 5.70 4.03 12.23
CA ALA A 990 5.07 5.12 12.97
C ALA A 990 4.96 6.36 12.09
N ALA A 991 3.91 7.17 12.26
CA ALA A 991 3.71 8.42 11.51
C ALA A 991 2.72 9.32 12.26
N ALA A 992 2.80 10.64 12.03
CA ALA A 992 1.83 11.61 12.56
C ALA A 992 0.39 11.32 12.09
N ASN A 993 0.24 10.85 10.85
CA ASN A 993 -1.01 10.28 10.34
C ASN A 993 -0.95 8.76 10.44
N PRO A 994 -1.72 8.12 11.35
CA PRO A 994 -1.74 6.66 11.50
C PRO A 994 -2.10 5.90 10.22
N GLY A 995 -2.85 6.51 9.30
CA GLY A 995 -3.20 5.90 8.01
C GLY A 995 -2.00 5.71 7.05
N LEU A 996 -0.82 6.21 7.39
CA LEU A 996 0.42 5.98 6.65
C LEU A 996 1.20 4.76 7.14
N VAL A 997 0.90 4.23 8.33
CA VAL A 997 1.56 3.04 8.86
C VAL A 997 1.31 1.86 7.93
N GLY A 998 2.37 1.09 7.63
CA GLY A 998 2.33 -0.01 6.67
C GLY A 998 2.44 0.41 5.21
N GLN A 999 2.54 1.70 4.89
CA GLN A 999 2.97 2.09 3.55
C GLN A 999 4.46 1.82 3.36
N VAL A 1000 4.84 1.47 2.14
CA VAL A 1000 6.21 1.24 1.72
C VAL A 1000 6.67 2.42 0.85
N TYR A 1001 7.88 2.91 1.09
CA TYR A 1001 8.50 3.91 0.23
C TYR A 1001 8.86 3.28 -1.11
N THR A 1002 8.44 3.93 -2.20
CA THR A 1002 8.88 3.60 -3.56
C THR A 1002 10.37 3.91 -3.69
N HIS A 1003 11.14 3.03 -4.35
CA HIS A 1003 12.55 3.19 -4.69
C HIS A 1003 12.97 4.67 -4.87
N CYS A 1004 13.79 5.19 -3.94
CA CYS A 1004 14.09 6.62 -3.84
C CYS A 1004 15.46 6.88 -3.19
N ILE A 1005 15.83 8.16 -3.03
CA ILE A 1005 17.12 8.49 -2.42
C ILE A 1005 17.07 8.22 -0.92
N GLY A 1006 18.07 7.48 -0.43
CA GLY A 1006 18.22 7.15 0.99
C GLY A 1006 17.07 6.32 1.56
N HIS A 1007 16.45 5.46 0.76
CA HIS A 1007 15.33 4.55 1.08
C HIS A 1007 13.99 5.20 1.44
N THR A 1008 14.02 6.36 2.11
CA THR A 1008 12.81 7.06 2.55
C THR A 1008 12.63 8.43 1.91
N GLY A 1009 13.64 8.99 1.23
CA GLY A 1009 13.69 10.42 0.92
C GLY A 1009 13.78 11.30 2.18
N GLY A 1010 13.74 12.62 2.01
CA GLY A 1010 13.83 13.63 3.08
C GLY A 1010 15.26 14.06 3.45
N TYR A 1011 16.27 13.46 2.82
CA TYR A 1011 17.69 13.73 3.13
C TYR A 1011 18.27 14.94 2.38
N PHE A 1012 17.75 15.20 1.19
CA PHE A 1012 18.21 16.25 0.28
C PHE A 1012 17.03 17.13 -0.18
N PRO A 1013 17.28 18.38 -0.60
CA PRO A 1013 16.25 19.22 -1.21
C PRO A 1013 15.65 18.58 -2.47
N ASP A 1014 14.39 18.91 -2.79
CA ASP A 1014 13.68 18.37 -3.96
C ASP A 1014 14.42 18.53 -5.29
N THR A 1015 15.18 19.62 -5.43
CA THR A 1015 15.93 19.96 -6.64
C THR A 1015 17.24 19.17 -6.77
N TRP A 1016 17.68 18.47 -5.72
CA TRP A 1016 18.93 17.73 -5.72
C TRP A 1016 18.99 16.70 -6.84
N LYS A 1017 20.03 16.83 -7.69
CA LYS A 1017 20.29 15.99 -8.88
C LYS A 1017 19.07 15.77 -9.80
N GLY A 1018 18.09 16.69 -9.79
CA GLY A 1018 16.87 16.60 -10.61
C GLY A 1018 15.93 15.45 -10.22
N MET A 1019 16.09 14.83 -9.05
CA MET A 1019 15.35 13.64 -8.63
C MET A 1019 13.91 13.93 -8.14
N ARG A 1020 13.57 15.20 -7.88
CA ARG A 1020 12.19 15.68 -7.61
C ARG A 1020 11.48 14.84 -6.54
N GLY A 1021 10.36 14.19 -6.89
CA GLY A 1021 9.59 13.36 -5.95
C GLY A 1021 10.40 12.24 -5.30
N PHE A 1022 11.43 11.73 -5.97
CA PHE A 1022 12.34 10.71 -5.41
C PHE A 1022 13.27 11.26 -4.32
N ASN A 1023 13.37 12.58 -4.14
CA ASN A 1023 14.00 13.18 -2.96
C ASN A 1023 13.03 13.26 -1.77
N ARG A 1024 11.71 13.18 -1.99
CA ARG A 1024 10.69 13.25 -0.92
C ARG A 1024 10.28 11.89 -0.36
N GLY A 1025 10.55 10.81 -1.09
CA GLY A 1025 10.04 9.46 -0.78
C GLY A 1025 8.61 9.27 -1.29
N PRO A 1026 8.42 8.97 -2.58
CA PRO A 1026 7.11 8.69 -3.14
C PRO A 1026 6.54 7.39 -2.57
N ARG A 1027 5.21 7.26 -2.56
CA ARG A 1027 4.49 6.09 -2.03
C ARG A 1027 3.31 5.80 -2.94
N ASP A 1028 3.15 4.53 -3.30
CA ASP A 1028 2.19 4.08 -4.31
C ASP A 1028 1.92 2.59 -4.16
N SER A 1029 0.67 2.16 -4.32
CA SER A 1029 0.28 0.74 -4.20
C SER A 1029 0.90 -0.16 -5.28
N GLY A 1030 1.33 0.41 -6.41
CA GLY A 1030 2.03 -0.26 -7.49
C GLY A 1030 3.53 -0.47 -7.25
N HIS A 1031 4.07 -0.04 -6.12
CA HIS A 1031 5.45 -0.29 -5.66
C HIS A 1031 5.46 -0.65 -4.16
N THR A 1032 4.61 -1.61 -3.78
CA THR A 1032 4.53 -2.14 -2.42
C THR A 1032 4.53 -3.67 -2.51
N TRP A 1033 5.35 -4.33 -1.71
CA TRP A 1033 5.53 -5.78 -1.73
C TRP A 1033 5.24 -6.35 -0.34
N ALA A 1034 4.70 -7.55 -0.29
CA ALA A 1034 4.21 -8.15 0.96
C ALA A 1034 4.49 -9.65 1.05
N GLN A 1035 4.62 -10.35 -0.07
CA GLN A 1035 4.70 -11.82 -0.07
C GLN A 1035 6.00 -12.32 0.57
N GLY A 1036 7.11 -11.61 0.33
CA GLY A 1036 8.41 -11.83 0.96
C GLY A 1036 8.38 -11.89 2.49
N HIS A 1037 7.69 -10.92 3.12
CA HIS A 1037 7.56 -10.84 4.58
C HIS A 1037 6.95 -12.11 5.17
N PHE A 1038 5.84 -12.57 4.59
CA PHE A 1038 5.12 -13.74 5.09
C PHE A 1038 5.87 -15.05 4.85
N ILE A 1039 6.51 -15.22 3.68
CA ILE A 1039 7.23 -16.47 3.40
C ILE A 1039 8.51 -16.58 4.24
N LEU A 1040 9.19 -15.47 4.50
CA LEU A 1040 10.39 -15.49 5.34
C LEU A 1040 10.05 -15.65 6.82
N TYR A 1041 8.93 -15.09 7.29
CA TYR A 1041 8.37 -15.49 8.59
C TYR A 1041 8.13 -17.01 8.64
N ALA A 1042 7.49 -17.56 7.62
CA ALA A 1042 7.17 -18.99 7.57
C ALA A 1042 8.42 -19.89 7.54
N LEU A 1043 9.51 -19.43 6.91
CA LEU A 1043 10.79 -20.15 6.82
C LEU A 1043 11.66 -20.00 8.07
N THR A 1044 11.67 -18.85 8.74
CA THR A 1044 12.61 -18.56 9.84
C THR A 1044 11.97 -18.54 11.22
N GLY A 1045 10.65 -18.33 11.30
CA GLY A 1045 9.93 -18.05 12.54
C GLY A 1045 10.19 -16.65 13.12
N GLU A 1046 10.83 -15.74 12.37
CA GLU A 1046 11.09 -14.36 12.84
C GLU A 1046 9.80 -13.52 12.87
N ARG A 1047 9.31 -13.29 14.09
CA ARG A 1047 8.03 -12.60 14.37
C ARG A 1047 7.99 -11.19 13.77
N ARG A 1048 9.12 -10.48 13.71
CA ARG A 1048 9.20 -9.14 13.13
C ARG A 1048 8.74 -9.10 11.66
N PHE A 1049 9.03 -10.14 10.88
CA PHE A 1049 8.64 -10.20 9.47
C PHE A 1049 7.10 -10.32 9.33
N LEU A 1050 6.46 -11.14 10.17
CA LEU A 1050 5.00 -11.24 10.24
C LEU A 1050 4.36 -9.90 10.64
N GLU A 1051 4.89 -9.24 11.66
CA GLU A 1051 4.38 -7.95 12.16
C GLU A 1051 4.44 -6.86 11.09
N THR A 1052 5.52 -6.79 10.31
CA THR A 1052 5.64 -5.83 9.23
C THR A 1052 4.75 -6.19 8.04
N GLY A 1053 4.72 -7.46 7.62
CA GLY A 1053 3.82 -7.93 6.56
C GLY A 1053 2.35 -7.64 6.86
N ARG A 1054 1.91 -7.83 8.12
CA ARG A 1054 0.56 -7.48 8.60
C ARG A 1054 0.23 -6.01 8.42
N LYS A 1055 1.13 -5.10 8.82
CA LYS A 1055 0.93 -3.65 8.63
C LYS A 1055 0.70 -3.30 7.16
N ILE A 1056 1.45 -3.92 6.25
CA ILE A 1056 1.32 -3.70 4.79
C ILE A 1056 -0.01 -4.28 4.28
N ALA A 1057 -0.37 -5.51 4.68
CA ALA A 1057 -1.63 -6.14 4.27
C ALA A 1057 -2.86 -5.38 4.80
N ASP A 1058 -2.81 -4.90 6.04
CA ASP A 1058 -3.84 -4.04 6.63
C ASP A 1058 -3.98 -2.74 5.83
N ARG A 1059 -2.86 -2.13 5.42
CA ARG A 1059 -2.88 -0.94 4.57
C ARG A 1059 -3.53 -1.20 3.22
N PHE A 1060 -3.23 -2.34 2.58
CA PHE A 1060 -3.92 -2.73 1.35
C PHE A 1060 -5.42 -2.95 1.58
N ALA A 1061 -5.80 -3.67 2.64
CA ALA A 1061 -7.20 -3.93 2.96
C ALA A 1061 -8.00 -2.63 3.19
N LEU A 1062 -7.40 -1.66 3.90
CA LEU A 1062 -7.99 -0.34 4.11
C LEU A 1062 -8.18 0.46 2.81
N SER A 1063 -7.35 0.21 1.79
CA SER A 1063 -7.44 0.88 0.49
C SER A 1063 -8.56 0.36 -0.42
N THR A 1064 -9.32 -0.67 0.00
CA THR A 1064 -10.34 -1.32 -0.85
C THR A 1064 -11.73 -0.70 -0.79
N THR A 1065 -11.94 0.34 0.03
CA THR A 1065 -13.16 1.14 -0.01
C THR A 1065 -13.27 1.85 -1.36
N ASP A 1066 -14.34 1.56 -2.10
CA ASP A 1066 -14.56 2.02 -3.48
C ASP A 1066 -13.31 1.90 -4.37
N PHE A 1067 -12.69 0.71 -4.35
CA PHE A 1067 -11.38 0.50 -4.95
C PHE A 1067 -11.31 0.94 -6.42
N ARG A 1068 -10.30 1.76 -6.73
CA ARG A 1068 -9.94 2.21 -8.08
C ARG A 1068 -8.45 2.09 -8.31
N TYR A 1069 -8.07 1.89 -9.56
CA TYR A 1069 -6.69 1.80 -9.97
C TYR A 1069 -6.51 2.50 -11.32
N TYR A 1070 -5.32 3.05 -11.54
CA TYR A 1070 -4.98 3.80 -12.76
C TYR A 1070 -3.99 3.05 -13.66
N ALA A 1071 -3.26 2.07 -13.12
CA ALA A 1071 -2.42 1.14 -13.87
C ALA A 1071 -2.58 -0.28 -13.32
N GLU A 1072 -2.38 -1.28 -14.15
CA GLU A 1072 -2.67 -2.69 -13.85
C GLU A 1072 -1.91 -3.18 -12.61
N ARG A 1073 -0.67 -2.73 -12.42
CA ARG A 1073 0.14 -3.07 -11.24
C ARG A 1073 -0.40 -2.51 -9.92
N ASN A 1074 -1.19 -1.43 -9.96
CA ASN A 1074 -1.85 -0.85 -8.77
C ASN A 1074 -2.99 -1.72 -8.24
N ALA A 1075 -3.51 -2.64 -9.07
CA ALA A 1075 -4.37 -3.73 -8.63
C ALA A 1075 -3.57 -5.02 -8.39
N GLY A 1076 -2.56 -5.28 -9.23
CA GLY A 1076 -1.76 -6.52 -9.19
C GLY A 1076 -0.97 -6.71 -7.91
N TRP A 1077 -0.17 -5.72 -7.47
CA TRP A 1077 0.63 -5.86 -6.26
C TRP A 1077 -0.20 -5.98 -4.99
N PRO A 1078 -1.27 -5.18 -4.77
CA PRO A 1078 -2.18 -5.43 -3.67
C PRO A 1078 -2.83 -6.81 -3.69
N LEU A 1079 -3.23 -7.33 -4.86
CA LEU A 1079 -3.75 -8.70 -4.98
C LEU A 1079 -2.71 -9.74 -4.53
N ILE A 1080 -1.47 -9.62 -4.99
CA ILE A 1080 -0.35 -10.51 -4.60
C ILE A 1080 -0.09 -10.43 -3.10
N GLY A 1081 -0.04 -9.22 -2.55
CA GLY A 1081 0.22 -9.00 -1.12
C GLY A 1081 -0.89 -9.54 -0.21
N LEU A 1082 -2.14 -9.24 -0.52
CA LEU A 1082 -3.31 -9.70 0.24
C LEU A 1082 -3.49 -11.21 0.17
N THR A 1083 -3.29 -11.81 -1.00
CA THR A 1083 -3.34 -13.27 -1.15
C THR A 1083 -2.14 -13.96 -0.48
N GLY A 1084 -0.96 -13.34 -0.51
CA GLY A 1084 0.22 -13.77 0.25
C GLY A 1084 -0.04 -13.80 1.76
N ALA A 1085 -0.62 -12.71 2.30
CA ALA A 1085 -1.03 -12.62 3.71
C ALA A 1085 -2.07 -13.69 4.08
N TYR A 1086 -3.14 -13.80 3.28
CA TYR A 1086 -4.18 -14.82 3.47
C TYR A 1086 -3.62 -16.25 3.45
N ASN A 1087 -2.65 -16.52 2.60
CA ASN A 1087 -2.04 -17.84 2.47
C ASN A 1087 -1.19 -18.28 3.68
N VAL A 1088 -0.81 -17.35 4.57
CA VAL A 1088 -0.07 -17.64 5.80
C VAL A 1088 -0.99 -17.53 7.02
N GLU A 1089 -1.80 -16.48 7.09
CA GLU A 1089 -2.61 -16.20 8.28
C GLU A 1089 -4.03 -16.79 8.23
N GLY A 1090 -4.58 -16.98 7.04
CA GLY A 1090 -5.98 -17.38 6.87
C GLY A 1090 -7.00 -16.29 7.22
N ASN A 1091 -6.57 -15.02 7.37
CA ASN A 1091 -7.45 -13.90 7.69
C ASN A 1091 -8.44 -13.60 6.54
N PRO A 1092 -9.76 -13.82 6.71
CA PRO A 1092 -10.75 -13.63 5.64
C PRO A 1092 -10.91 -12.16 5.22
N ALA A 1093 -10.55 -11.18 6.06
CA ALA A 1093 -10.59 -9.77 5.67
C ALA A 1093 -9.58 -9.47 4.53
N TYR A 1094 -8.45 -10.19 4.47
CA TYR A 1094 -7.50 -10.06 3.37
C TYR A 1094 -8.03 -10.70 2.09
N LEU A 1095 -8.68 -11.87 2.18
CA LEU A 1095 -9.33 -12.49 1.03
C LEU A 1095 -10.50 -11.64 0.50
N ASN A 1096 -11.29 -11.04 1.39
CA ASN A 1096 -12.36 -10.12 1.04
C ASN A 1096 -11.83 -8.86 0.35
N ALA A 1097 -10.75 -8.27 0.85
CA ALA A 1097 -10.06 -7.17 0.18
C ALA A 1097 -9.58 -7.57 -1.22
N ALA A 1098 -8.93 -8.73 -1.36
CA ALA A 1098 -8.48 -9.24 -2.65
C ALA A 1098 -9.67 -9.45 -3.62
N ARG A 1099 -10.81 -9.93 -3.12
CA ARG A 1099 -12.04 -10.08 -3.89
C ARG A 1099 -12.55 -8.75 -4.44
N LEU A 1100 -12.60 -7.70 -3.63
CA LEU A 1100 -13.04 -6.37 -4.06
C LEU A 1100 -12.15 -5.82 -5.19
N ILE A 1101 -10.84 -6.08 -5.12
CA ILE A 1101 -9.91 -5.71 -6.19
C ILE A 1101 -10.18 -6.55 -7.45
N ALA A 1102 -10.30 -7.88 -7.31
CA ALA A 1102 -10.60 -8.77 -8.43
C ALA A 1102 -11.93 -8.43 -9.11
N ASP A 1103 -12.94 -8.03 -8.34
CA ASP A 1103 -14.23 -7.56 -8.84
C ASP A 1103 -14.09 -6.24 -9.61
N SER A 1104 -13.36 -5.26 -9.08
CA SER A 1104 -13.05 -4.01 -9.81
C SER A 1104 -12.33 -4.28 -11.14
N VAL A 1105 -11.39 -5.22 -11.14
CA VAL A 1105 -10.64 -5.65 -12.33
C VAL A 1105 -11.52 -6.37 -13.36
N LEU A 1106 -12.44 -7.22 -12.90
CA LEU A 1106 -13.46 -7.87 -13.74
C LEU A 1106 -14.37 -6.84 -14.41
N TRP A 1107 -14.87 -5.88 -13.63
CA TRP A 1107 -15.86 -4.91 -14.09
C TRP A 1107 -15.29 -3.90 -15.09
N THR A 1108 -14.00 -3.58 -14.98
CA THR A 1108 -13.33 -2.59 -15.82
C THR A 1108 -12.61 -3.21 -17.03
N GLN A 1109 -12.64 -4.54 -17.21
CA GLN A 1109 -12.06 -5.18 -18.39
C GLN A 1109 -12.81 -4.77 -19.66
N HIS A 1110 -12.08 -4.35 -20.69
CA HIS A 1110 -12.68 -3.89 -21.94
C HIS A 1110 -13.59 -4.99 -22.55
N PRO A 1111 -14.89 -4.72 -22.80
CA PRO A 1111 -15.88 -5.75 -23.13
C PRO A 1111 -15.63 -6.43 -24.48
N GLU A 1112 -14.99 -5.75 -25.44
CA GLU A 1112 -14.58 -6.38 -26.71
C GLU A 1112 -13.13 -6.82 -26.75
N ARG A 1113 -12.19 -5.91 -26.46
CA ARG A 1113 -10.76 -6.20 -26.59
C ARG A 1113 -10.26 -7.22 -25.54
N GLY A 1114 -10.80 -7.24 -24.33
CA GLY A 1114 -10.34 -8.11 -23.23
C GLY A 1114 -9.12 -7.59 -22.46
N GLY A 1115 -8.57 -6.44 -22.85
CA GLY A 1115 -7.50 -5.74 -22.15
C GLY A 1115 -8.01 -4.83 -21.05
N TRP A 1116 -7.11 -4.47 -20.14
CA TRP A 1116 -7.24 -3.24 -19.35
C TRP A 1116 -6.39 -2.18 -20.03
N GLY A 1117 -6.77 -0.91 -19.91
CA GLY A 1117 -5.97 0.15 -20.51
C GLY A 1117 -6.27 1.49 -19.87
N HIS A 1118 -5.27 2.35 -19.93
CA HIS A 1118 -5.34 3.72 -19.46
C HIS A 1118 -4.69 4.62 -20.50
N PHE A 1119 -4.98 5.91 -20.43
CA PHE A 1119 -4.22 6.87 -21.21
C PHE A 1119 -2.77 6.92 -20.67
N LEU A 1120 -1.81 6.61 -21.53
CA LEU A 1120 -0.42 6.43 -21.14
C LEU A 1120 0.20 7.72 -20.57
N ASP A 1121 1.21 7.59 -19.72
CA ASP A 1121 1.90 8.73 -19.09
C ASP A 1121 2.38 9.76 -20.15
N PRO A 1122 2.12 11.07 -19.98
CA PRO A 1122 2.58 12.11 -20.92
C PRO A 1122 4.11 12.17 -21.11
N ASN A 1123 4.88 11.63 -20.16
CA ASN A 1123 6.33 11.49 -20.28
C ASN A 1123 6.72 10.39 -21.25
N GLU A 1124 5.89 9.35 -21.41
CA GLU A 1124 6.15 8.20 -22.28
C GLU A 1124 5.42 8.27 -23.64
N CYS A 1125 4.26 8.91 -23.69
CA CYS A 1125 3.47 9.07 -24.90
C CYS A 1125 3.37 10.55 -25.27
N LYS A 1126 4.03 10.94 -26.38
CA LYS A 1126 3.99 12.31 -26.92
C LYS A 1126 2.92 12.51 -28.01
N HIS A 1127 2.13 11.48 -28.34
CA HIS A 1127 1.06 11.57 -29.34
C HIS A 1127 -0.14 12.38 -28.84
N GLN A 1128 -0.83 13.03 -29.78
CA GLN A 1128 -2.10 13.72 -29.56
C GLN A 1128 -3.14 13.20 -30.59
N PRO A 1129 -4.32 12.68 -30.17
CA PRO A 1129 -4.66 12.38 -28.77
C PRO A 1129 -3.73 11.32 -28.18
N ARG A 1130 -3.59 11.34 -26.86
CA ARG A 1130 -2.73 10.43 -26.11
C ARG A 1130 -3.16 8.98 -26.35
N CYS A 1131 -2.19 8.09 -26.57
CA CYS A 1131 -2.48 6.67 -26.75
C CYS A 1131 -3.14 6.08 -25.50
N TRP A 1132 -4.13 5.23 -25.71
CA TRP A 1132 -4.77 4.42 -24.67
C TRP A 1132 -4.32 2.97 -24.84
N GLY A 1133 -4.02 2.30 -23.73
CA GLY A 1133 -3.75 0.88 -23.70
C GLY A 1133 -2.99 0.49 -22.44
N CYS A 1134 -2.42 -0.71 -22.46
CA CYS A 1134 -1.67 -1.28 -21.35
C CYS A 1134 -0.15 -1.16 -21.54
N LYS A 1135 0.55 -1.49 -20.46
CA LYS A 1135 1.94 -1.95 -20.51
C LYS A 1135 1.96 -3.43 -20.18
N PRO A 1136 2.30 -4.32 -21.13
CA PRO A 1136 2.20 -5.76 -20.90
C PRO A 1136 2.88 -6.23 -19.61
N PHE A 1137 4.05 -5.70 -19.26
CA PHE A 1137 4.72 -6.08 -18.02
C PHE A 1137 3.92 -5.76 -16.74
N MET A 1138 3.16 -4.66 -16.72
CA MET A 1138 2.26 -4.32 -15.60
C MET A 1138 1.02 -5.22 -15.60
N THR A 1139 0.50 -5.54 -16.78
CA THR A 1139 -0.58 -6.53 -16.95
C THR A 1139 -0.16 -7.91 -16.44
N GLY A 1140 1.10 -8.30 -16.63
CA GLY A 1140 1.66 -9.54 -16.09
C GLY A 1140 1.57 -9.64 -14.57
N VAL A 1141 1.88 -8.55 -13.86
CA VAL A 1141 1.72 -8.46 -12.39
C VAL A 1141 0.26 -8.68 -11.99
N LEU A 1142 -0.69 -8.07 -12.71
CA LEU A 1142 -2.11 -8.24 -12.47
C LEU A 1142 -2.58 -9.68 -12.73
N LEU A 1143 -2.13 -10.30 -13.83
CA LEU A 1143 -2.47 -11.70 -14.13
C LEU A 1143 -1.90 -12.66 -13.09
N HIS A 1144 -0.69 -12.42 -12.57
CA HIS A 1144 -0.13 -13.20 -11.47
C HIS A 1144 -1.00 -13.08 -10.21
N GLY A 1145 -1.38 -11.86 -9.82
CA GLY A 1145 -2.28 -11.61 -8.70
C GLY A 1145 -3.66 -12.28 -8.87
N LEU A 1146 -4.24 -12.23 -10.08
CA LEU A 1146 -5.50 -12.90 -10.40
C LEU A 1146 -5.39 -14.42 -10.35
N LYS A 1147 -4.26 -15.00 -10.80
CA LYS A 1147 -3.98 -16.44 -10.66
C LYS A 1147 -3.91 -16.84 -9.19
N MET A 1148 -3.18 -16.08 -8.36
CA MET A 1148 -3.11 -16.34 -6.92
C MET A 1148 -4.50 -16.26 -6.26
N TYR A 1149 -5.30 -15.25 -6.62
CA TYR A 1149 -6.67 -15.11 -6.15
C TYR A 1149 -7.57 -16.27 -6.61
N ASP A 1150 -7.57 -16.65 -7.89
CA ASP A 1150 -8.38 -17.76 -8.41
C ASP A 1150 -8.03 -19.10 -7.74
N ARG A 1151 -6.77 -19.31 -7.37
CA ARG A 1151 -6.38 -20.51 -6.61
C ARG A 1151 -6.88 -20.51 -5.17
N ALA A 1152 -6.94 -19.34 -4.54
CA ALA A 1152 -7.47 -19.19 -3.19
C ALA A 1152 -9.01 -19.25 -3.17
N GLN A 1153 -9.66 -18.67 -4.18
CA GLN A 1153 -11.11 -18.62 -4.35
C GLN A 1153 -11.49 -18.77 -5.84
N PRO A 1154 -11.64 -20.01 -6.33
CA PRO A 1154 -11.94 -20.26 -7.73
C PRO A 1154 -13.25 -19.62 -8.20
N ARG A 1155 -13.21 -18.86 -9.30
CA ARG A 1155 -14.38 -18.22 -9.91
C ARG A 1155 -14.28 -18.26 -11.43
N GLU A 1156 -15.33 -18.78 -12.08
CA GLU A 1156 -15.34 -18.90 -13.55
C GLU A 1156 -15.26 -17.53 -14.25
N GLU A 1157 -15.83 -16.48 -13.66
CA GLU A 1157 -15.73 -15.12 -14.18
C GLU A 1157 -14.28 -14.63 -14.20
N ILE A 1158 -13.51 -14.94 -13.15
CA ILE A 1158 -12.10 -14.54 -13.04
C ILE A 1158 -11.22 -15.35 -13.99
N LYS A 1159 -11.47 -16.66 -14.13
CA LYS A 1159 -10.81 -17.48 -15.16
C LYS A 1159 -11.06 -16.95 -16.56
N ASN A 1160 -12.29 -16.53 -16.84
CA ASN A 1160 -12.66 -15.92 -18.12
C ASN A 1160 -11.95 -14.58 -18.34
N VAL A 1161 -11.82 -13.75 -17.29
CA VAL A 1161 -11.04 -12.50 -17.34
C VAL A 1161 -9.58 -12.77 -17.72
N ILE A 1162 -8.93 -13.73 -17.08
CA ILE A 1162 -7.54 -14.13 -17.35
C ILE A 1162 -7.41 -14.59 -18.82
N ARG A 1163 -8.29 -15.49 -19.27
CA ARG A 1163 -8.28 -15.99 -20.66
C ARG A 1163 -8.45 -14.88 -21.69
N ARG A 1164 -9.42 -13.98 -21.48
CA ARG A 1164 -9.69 -12.86 -22.40
C ARG A 1164 -8.53 -11.88 -22.45
N ASN A 1165 -7.86 -11.65 -21.33
CA ASN A 1165 -6.67 -10.80 -21.31
C ASN A 1165 -5.45 -11.48 -21.95
N ALA A 1166 -5.24 -12.78 -21.75
CA ALA A 1166 -4.20 -13.51 -22.47
C ALA A 1166 -4.41 -13.42 -23.99
N ASP A 1167 -5.65 -13.63 -24.47
CA ASP A 1167 -6.01 -13.45 -25.88
C ASP A 1167 -5.79 -12.01 -26.38
N PHE A 1168 -6.05 -11.02 -25.53
CA PHE A 1168 -5.75 -9.61 -25.82
C PHE A 1168 -4.25 -9.38 -26.02
N LEU A 1169 -3.41 -9.85 -25.10
CA LEU A 1169 -1.96 -9.69 -25.17
C LEU A 1169 -1.40 -10.33 -26.45
N TRP A 1170 -1.81 -11.54 -26.79
CA TRP A 1170 -1.38 -12.21 -28.03
C TRP A 1170 -1.81 -11.47 -29.30
N ARG A 1171 -2.99 -10.84 -29.28
CA ARG A 1171 -3.55 -10.17 -30.46
C ARG A 1171 -3.01 -8.75 -30.66
N GLU A 1172 -2.82 -8.02 -29.57
CA GLU A 1172 -2.65 -6.55 -29.63
C GLU A 1172 -1.25 -6.11 -29.25
N THR A 1173 -0.51 -6.88 -28.45
CA THR A 1173 0.79 -6.45 -27.90
C THR A 1173 1.96 -7.37 -28.23
N TYR A 1174 1.68 -8.62 -28.64
CA TYR A 1174 2.69 -9.53 -29.15
C TYR A 1174 3.14 -9.13 -30.56
N VAL A 1175 4.45 -9.10 -30.78
CA VAL A 1175 5.08 -8.78 -32.07
C VAL A 1175 5.71 -10.07 -32.63
N PRO A 1176 5.04 -10.78 -33.56
CA PRO A 1176 5.47 -12.10 -34.02
C PRO A 1176 6.91 -12.12 -34.57
N ALA A 1177 7.31 -11.08 -35.30
CA ALA A 1177 8.64 -10.97 -35.88
C ALA A 1177 9.77 -11.01 -34.83
N HIS A 1178 9.50 -10.59 -33.59
CA HIS A 1178 10.47 -10.58 -32.50
C HIS A 1178 10.20 -11.67 -31.46
N ALA A 1179 9.12 -12.44 -31.61
CA ALA A 1179 8.63 -13.39 -30.60
C ALA A 1179 8.56 -12.78 -29.18
N GLY A 1180 8.15 -11.53 -29.06
CA GLY A 1180 8.13 -10.78 -27.80
C GLY A 1180 7.00 -9.75 -27.74
N PHE A 1181 6.83 -9.12 -26.59
CA PHE A 1181 5.73 -8.17 -26.35
C PHE A 1181 6.23 -6.73 -26.39
N ALA A 1182 5.43 -5.82 -26.95
CA ALA A 1182 5.73 -4.40 -26.91
C ALA A 1182 5.87 -3.87 -25.48
N TYR A 1183 6.66 -2.81 -25.29
CA TYR A 1183 6.79 -2.15 -23.98
C TYR A 1183 5.46 -1.53 -23.53
N SER A 1184 4.73 -0.93 -24.46
CA SER A 1184 3.38 -0.40 -24.26
C SER A 1184 2.62 -0.32 -25.58
N GLU A 1185 1.30 -0.17 -25.51
CA GLU A 1185 0.42 0.09 -26.66
C GLU A 1185 0.54 1.50 -27.26
N CYS A 1186 1.58 2.25 -26.89
CA CYS A 1186 1.90 3.49 -27.59
C CYS A 1186 2.34 3.18 -29.01
N LYS A 1187 1.91 4.00 -29.98
CA LYS A 1187 2.34 3.89 -31.39
C LYS A 1187 3.87 3.93 -31.56
N THR A 1188 4.61 4.51 -30.61
CA THR A 1188 6.09 4.52 -30.58
C THR A 1188 6.69 3.15 -30.29
N PHE A 1189 6.03 2.35 -29.45
CA PHE A 1189 6.61 1.13 -28.89
C PHE A 1189 5.96 -0.15 -29.45
N ILE A 1190 4.75 -0.07 -29.99
CA ILE A 1190 3.92 -1.23 -30.36
C ILE A 1190 4.51 -2.10 -31.47
N THR A 1191 5.40 -1.54 -32.30
CA THR A 1191 6.05 -2.27 -33.41
C THR A 1191 7.28 -3.05 -32.98
N ARG A 1192 7.76 -2.90 -31.73
CA ARG A 1192 8.98 -3.54 -31.25
C ARG A 1192 8.71 -4.45 -30.05
N GLY A 1193 8.63 -5.75 -30.30
CA GLY A 1193 8.59 -6.78 -29.26
C GLY A 1193 9.88 -6.88 -28.46
N GLN A 1194 9.74 -7.11 -27.15
CA GLN A 1194 10.81 -7.33 -26.18
C GLN A 1194 10.56 -8.69 -25.51
N ASN A 1195 11.58 -9.56 -25.47
CA ASN A 1195 11.40 -10.91 -24.93
C ASN A 1195 11.47 -10.95 -23.40
N TRP A 1196 12.17 -10.02 -22.74
CA TRP A 1196 12.26 -9.97 -21.28
C TRP A 1196 10.90 -9.83 -20.61
N THR A 1197 9.92 -9.21 -21.26
CA THR A 1197 8.56 -9.03 -20.74
C THR A 1197 7.89 -10.36 -20.33
N ILE A 1198 8.28 -11.49 -20.95
CA ILE A 1198 7.75 -12.81 -20.57
C ILE A 1198 8.06 -13.15 -19.11
N SER A 1199 9.10 -12.59 -18.49
CA SER A 1199 9.42 -12.86 -17.09
C SER A 1199 8.31 -12.41 -16.14
N LEU A 1200 7.46 -11.47 -16.61
CA LEU A 1200 6.31 -10.97 -15.87
C LEU A 1200 4.97 -11.43 -16.46
N VAL A 1201 4.79 -11.44 -17.79
CA VAL A 1201 3.52 -11.87 -18.41
C VAL A 1201 3.38 -13.37 -18.55
N GLY A 1202 4.49 -14.10 -18.59
CA GLY A 1202 4.52 -15.51 -18.97
C GLY A 1202 3.74 -16.42 -18.03
N ASP A 1203 3.74 -16.12 -16.72
CA ASP A 1203 2.94 -16.86 -15.74
C ASP A 1203 1.44 -16.76 -16.04
N GLY A 1204 0.93 -15.54 -16.27
CA GLY A 1204 -0.46 -15.31 -16.64
C GLY A 1204 -0.85 -15.96 -17.97
N LEU A 1205 0.05 -15.93 -18.96
CA LEU A 1205 -0.17 -16.55 -20.27
C LEU A 1205 -0.18 -18.08 -20.21
N ALA A 1206 0.72 -18.67 -19.42
CA ALA A 1206 0.77 -20.11 -19.19
C ALA A 1206 -0.50 -20.59 -18.46
N TYR A 1207 -0.92 -19.86 -17.43
CA TYR A 1207 -2.17 -20.16 -16.73
C TYR A 1207 -3.39 -20.00 -17.65
N GLY A 1208 -3.45 -18.95 -18.46
CA GLY A 1208 -4.48 -18.76 -19.47
C GLY A 1208 -4.57 -19.93 -20.47
N CYS A 1209 -3.43 -20.51 -20.86
CA CYS A 1209 -3.40 -21.72 -21.69
C CYS A 1209 -3.93 -22.97 -20.96
N LEU A 1210 -3.64 -23.12 -19.66
CA LEU A 1210 -4.16 -24.22 -18.84
C LEU A 1210 -5.68 -24.12 -18.62
N LEU A 1211 -6.20 -22.91 -18.47
CA LEU A 1211 -7.63 -22.64 -18.35
C LEU A 1211 -8.40 -22.88 -19.65
N ASP A 1212 -7.71 -23.00 -20.79
CA ASP A 1212 -8.32 -23.32 -22.08
C ASP A 1212 -8.26 -24.84 -22.35
N PRO A 1213 -9.41 -25.55 -22.41
CA PRO A 1213 -9.45 -26.96 -22.76
C PRO A 1213 -8.76 -27.28 -24.10
N GLY A 1214 -8.83 -26.35 -25.07
CA GLY A 1214 -8.18 -26.49 -26.37
C GLY A 1214 -6.69 -26.10 -26.38
N ARG A 1215 -6.16 -25.61 -25.25
CA ARG A 1215 -4.78 -25.10 -25.10
C ARG A 1215 -4.39 -24.12 -26.20
N LYS A 1216 -5.31 -23.23 -26.55
CA LYS A 1216 -5.10 -22.18 -27.56
C LYS A 1216 -3.85 -21.38 -27.20
N ASN A 1217 -3.08 -20.98 -28.22
CA ASN A 1217 -1.82 -20.23 -28.08
C ASN A 1217 -0.65 -21.00 -27.41
N ARG A 1218 -0.76 -22.30 -27.10
CA ARG A 1218 0.36 -23.09 -26.54
C ARG A 1218 1.65 -22.99 -27.38
N ALA A 1219 1.53 -23.03 -28.71
CA ALA A 1219 2.68 -22.89 -29.61
C ALA A 1219 3.30 -21.47 -29.57
N LEU A 1220 2.48 -20.42 -29.44
CA LEU A 1220 2.96 -19.05 -29.28
C LEU A 1220 3.65 -18.86 -27.93
N LEU A 1221 3.10 -19.46 -26.87
CA LEU A 1221 3.72 -19.49 -25.55
C LEU A 1221 5.08 -20.17 -25.59
N GLU A 1222 5.18 -21.34 -26.22
CA GLU A 1222 6.44 -22.05 -26.43
C GLU A 1222 7.45 -21.18 -27.18
N GLN A 1223 7.04 -20.55 -28.29
CA GLN A 1223 7.90 -19.67 -29.09
C GLN A 1223 8.39 -18.43 -28.30
N ALA A 1224 7.49 -17.75 -27.59
CA ALA A 1224 7.84 -16.57 -26.79
C ALA A 1224 8.75 -16.93 -25.60
N THR A 1225 8.48 -18.07 -24.95
CA THR A 1225 9.33 -18.61 -23.88
C THR A 1225 10.71 -18.97 -24.41
N ALA A 1226 10.79 -19.65 -25.57
CA ALA A 1226 12.07 -19.95 -26.21
C ALA A 1226 12.86 -18.68 -26.55
N ALA A 1227 12.19 -17.64 -27.08
CA ALA A 1227 12.84 -16.38 -27.38
C ALA A 1227 13.42 -15.70 -26.13
N PHE A 1228 12.69 -15.68 -25.01
CA PHE A 1228 13.25 -15.20 -23.75
C PHE A 1228 14.41 -16.05 -23.24
N MET A 1229 14.20 -17.37 -23.15
CA MET A 1229 15.18 -18.28 -22.59
C MET A 1229 16.47 -18.30 -23.40
N HIS A 1230 16.44 -18.05 -24.71
CA HIS A 1230 17.63 -18.10 -25.57
C HIS A 1230 18.17 -16.73 -25.99
N ARG A 1231 17.31 -15.74 -26.28
CA ARG A 1231 17.73 -14.40 -26.80
C ARG A 1231 17.88 -13.33 -25.71
N SER A 1232 17.35 -13.53 -24.50
CA SER A 1232 17.47 -12.57 -23.38
C SER A 1232 18.29 -13.12 -22.21
N SER A 1233 18.95 -12.27 -21.44
CA SER A 1233 19.60 -12.64 -20.18
C SER A 1233 18.74 -12.25 -18.98
N ILE A 1234 18.85 -12.99 -17.88
CA ILE A 1234 18.41 -12.49 -16.57
C ILE A 1234 19.46 -11.47 -16.13
N SER A 1235 19.01 -10.27 -15.76
CA SER A 1235 19.93 -9.21 -15.32
C SER A 1235 20.56 -9.56 -13.98
N ASP A 1236 21.78 -9.08 -13.75
CA ASP A 1236 22.45 -9.09 -12.44
C ASP A 1236 22.14 -7.83 -11.62
N PHE A 1237 21.55 -6.82 -12.24
CA PHE A 1237 21.06 -5.61 -11.59
C PHE A 1237 19.78 -5.90 -10.81
N GLY A 1238 19.70 -5.49 -9.53
CA GLY A 1238 18.63 -5.88 -8.60
C GLY A 1238 17.21 -5.84 -9.17
N LYS A 1239 16.77 -4.72 -9.73
CA LYS A 1239 15.45 -4.65 -10.40
C LYS A 1239 15.25 -5.72 -11.47
N GLY A 1240 16.21 -5.85 -12.38
CA GLY A 1240 16.11 -6.79 -13.50
C GLY A 1240 16.28 -8.25 -13.07
N PHE A 1241 17.08 -8.50 -12.03
CA PHE A 1241 17.20 -9.82 -11.40
C PHE A 1241 15.86 -10.24 -10.81
N THR A 1242 15.27 -9.38 -9.98
CA THR A 1242 14.00 -9.65 -9.30
C THR A 1242 12.84 -9.77 -10.30
N GLN A 1243 12.69 -8.83 -11.24
CA GLN A 1243 11.72 -8.93 -12.36
C GLN A 1243 11.90 -10.21 -13.18
N GLY A 1244 13.15 -10.64 -13.34
CA GLY A 1244 13.51 -11.84 -14.09
C GLY A 1244 13.27 -13.14 -13.35
N THR A 1245 12.87 -13.12 -12.07
CA THR A 1245 12.86 -14.32 -11.22
C THR A 1245 11.67 -14.44 -10.27
N CYS A 1246 10.90 -13.38 -10.01
CA CYS A 1246 9.80 -13.40 -9.03
C CYS A 1246 8.60 -14.28 -9.43
N PHE A 1247 8.17 -14.27 -10.70
CA PHE A 1247 7.00 -15.03 -11.17
C PHE A 1247 7.37 -16.30 -11.95
N LEU A 1248 8.62 -16.44 -12.39
CA LEU A 1248 9.06 -17.60 -13.16
C LEU A 1248 8.91 -18.94 -12.41
N PRO A 1249 9.14 -19.06 -11.09
CA PRO A 1249 8.83 -20.28 -10.35
C PRO A 1249 7.40 -20.81 -10.59
N ALA A 1250 6.41 -19.92 -10.62
CA ALA A 1250 5.01 -20.26 -10.88
C ALA A 1250 4.74 -20.54 -12.37
N MET A 1251 5.39 -19.81 -13.28
CA MET A 1251 5.29 -20.05 -14.72
C MET A 1251 5.85 -21.43 -15.11
N LEU A 1252 6.99 -21.82 -14.55
CA LEU A 1252 7.66 -23.08 -14.86
C LEU A 1252 6.83 -24.29 -14.44
N HIS A 1253 6.08 -24.18 -13.34
CA HIS A 1253 5.08 -25.18 -12.97
C HIS A 1253 4.00 -25.34 -14.04
N ASP A 1254 3.47 -24.23 -14.57
CA ASP A 1254 2.41 -24.29 -15.57
C ASP A 1254 2.93 -24.76 -16.94
N LEU A 1255 4.16 -24.39 -17.31
CA LEU A 1255 4.83 -24.95 -18.48
C LEU A 1255 5.05 -26.45 -18.36
N ASP A 1256 5.45 -26.94 -17.17
CA ASP A 1256 5.59 -28.37 -16.90
C ASP A 1256 4.26 -29.10 -17.09
N ALA A 1257 3.16 -28.55 -16.57
CA ALA A 1257 1.80 -29.08 -16.75
C ALA A 1257 1.33 -29.05 -18.22
N LEU A 1258 1.86 -28.13 -19.03
CA LEU A 1258 1.64 -28.07 -20.48
C LEU A 1258 2.56 -29.00 -21.29
N GLY A 1259 3.50 -29.69 -20.63
CA GLY A 1259 4.51 -30.53 -21.27
C GLY A 1259 5.57 -29.73 -22.05
N LEU A 1260 5.84 -28.49 -21.64
CA LEU A 1260 6.81 -27.58 -22.24
C LEU A 1260 8.06 -27.48 -21.33
N THR A 1261 8.80 -28.59 -21.20
CA THR A 1261 9.95 -28.70 -20.28
C THR A 1261 11.30 -28.56 -20.97
N GLU A 1262 11.39 -29.07 -22.20
CA GLU A 1262 12.51 -28.86 -23.11
C GLU A 1262 12.14 -27.69 -24.01
N ILE A 1263 12.75 -26.52 -23.77
CA ILE A 1263 12.51 -25.31 -24.56
C ILE A 1263 13.67 -25.15 -25.55
N PRO A 1264 13.54 -25.64 -26.80
CA PRO A 1264 14.61 -25.54 -27.79
C PRO A 1264 14.84 -24.07 -28.21
N PRO A 1265 15.99 -23.77 -28.84
CA PRO A 1265 16.20 -22.46 -29.44
C PRO A 1265 15.07 -22.14 -30.43
N PRO A 1266 14.58 -20.89 -30.48
CA PRO A 1266 13.62 -20.50 -31.50
C PRO A 1266 14.25 -20.63 -32.88
N ALA A 1267 13.45 -20.92 -33.92
CA ALA A 1267 13.93 -20.95 -35.30
C ALA A 1267 14.74 -19.67 -35.64
N GLU A 1268 15.84 -19.84 -36.39
CA GLU A 1268 16.75 -18.74 -36.74
C GLU A 1268 15.97 -17.55 -37.33
N GLU A 1269 16.28 -16.34 -36.86
CA GLU A 1269 15.80 -15.13 -37.52
C GLU A 1269 16.37 -15.16 -38.95
N GLY A 1270 15.51 -15.30 -39.95
CA GLY A 1270 15.90 -14.98 -41.32
C GLY A 1270 16.56 -13.60 -41.35
N ALA A 1271 17.53 -13.41 -42.26
CA ALA A 1271 18.36 -12.22 -42.33
C ALA A 1271 17.56 -10.94 -42.00
N LYS A 1272 18.01 -10.19 -40.98
CA LYS A 1272 17.41 -8.92 -40.59
C LYS A 1272 17.26 -8.04 -41.85
N PRO A 1273 16.05 -7.54 -42.17
CA PRO A 1273 15.86 -6.65 -43.31
C PRO A 1273 16.63 -5.34 -43.15
#